data_AF-A0A954EJV1-F1
#
_entry.id   AF-A0A954EJV1-F1
#
_cell.length_a   1.000
_cell.length_b   1.000
_cell.length_c   1.000
_cell.angle_alpha   90.00
_cell.angle_beta   90.00
_cell.angle_gamma   90.00
#
_symmetry.space_group_name_H-M   'P 1'
#
loop_
_entity.id
_entity.type
_entity.pdbx_description
1 polymer ?
#
loop_
_entity_poly.entity_id
_entity_poly.type
_entity_poly.pdbx_seq_one_letter_code
_entity_poly.pdbx_strand_id
1 'polypeptide(L)'
;MNSRNECLFGARDDFMDFAKLREQGIEALRQLAGETWTDHNTHDPGITILEHLCYALTDLNYRIDYDMADLLADDGQGDDVRQWLAGPEEVLTTHPVTDGDLRKVLLDMREVQNAWIDSCSAPTPVFADKSSQTLYLNPGTNRQVIELKGIRQCTIAGKSNQIESDVWYMLQANRALAQDCLWPKRLATREITVHAVIQISDVADPQKVLTDVFEGLAGHISPEIRFRSEGELERAGQRVDEIFDGPVLSRGFIMRDDLERHHKQNAIRKSDFIQVIMDVEGVRSLTSIQVGSGNTTDAWYLELASSEVPILSESSTLQLVRGPAVLLEANFGATRSAGLAPKRAADFAQNLSADAGNVFDSGRNRSIGHYVSIQEQFPAIYRLGTGQLTQQADAATRAKVRQLKAYLCLFEQLLANAFSQLAHAKDLLSPGCDHYETYYSQSLRDSVPDVAELLGDGYEEFELEDEASMLSRQHRFLNHLLARFGEEMTNLSQLASSHEKSKSVIQTKRSFLRGLPKMGRDRGLGFDGTRSAASELSALEQRLRLKLDLQEEDDFFIVEHLLLRPGSADFRQWESAKTGYWRPEDLERRAAAHLKPWTSGDCRLQQSYGLLQNPLRSDPYSVQISFVLPRSQERFNSKTSRDIARQTIRDETPAHLHVHVHWLNEQDELPAFTSDFQVWKREYSHWLQQENSRATFSPEGRDARDRMIDRLRIGSPWPRRDVDIIAPQMSTSSELEQERGCIELHVPQAGVEYTLCDLDGTPVLHDGKQIVGVNTNGVQVLRLPPMNEDQTFTVRASWQTDDDSQRLAYLQRTIRIRAGVNVFLVPRLTHERNPPELSEGNEEGSSQLKIDYEAPVYVAIQDSQQGVSYEVVNAEDPTQKLSELVEGKGPNTWIYLQVARDLESLKSGNVPSLQEDTRLRIRVVRTSDDLSAASFLTTDLQAFVRPNPNVTVDVQAATDYDGKTVVELRDQQDSVNYTLFRRSIDLTEFLLPEGKTQSEADSALHVDGEVAEMMDIGTVENQVVKLPHPLANAGDVVLSDFATANQIKVGNKQFDATAVDLVDEPVTVDTLYLVRASKKGNGETLWLRNAHMVLVKPDRTVKVDFELKEDGQPARVVIEQPQNSVRYQLIDENSNPVGEPGYPLPDRGIGRSRIAVDFEIPSESGDSTASDSIVLPVPLDFNGPQLRVLATRYVPSAFHRSPPLPLVTPIPLQQAFLNWRITLEAGSVSRIDETKETELSAKEPETKDQVERSESLDQSEENLDS
;
A
#
# COMPACT_ATOMS: atom_id res chain seq x y z
N MET A 1 20.70 -44.65 -50.49
CA MET A 1 21.51 -44.55 -51.73
C MET A 1 22.87 -45.19 -51.47
N ASN A 2 23.21 -46.27 -52.15
CA ASN A 2 24.51 -46.95 -52.07
C ASN A 2 25.56 -46.24 -52.95
N SER A 3 26.00 -45.03 -52.59
CA SER A 3 27.19 -44.43 -53.20
C SER A 3 28.43 -44.97 -52.47
N ARG A 4 28.89 -46.15 -52.89
CA ARG A 4 30.23 -46.65 -52.56
C ARG A 4 31.26 -45.61 -53.00
N ASN A 5 31.90 -44.91 -52.06
CA ASN A 5 33.21 -44.23 -52.11
C ASN A 5 33.90 -44.06 -53.50
N GLU A 6 33.24 -43.45 -54.48
CA GLU A 6 33.67 -43.47 -55.90
C GLU A 6 34.90 -42.61 -56.24
N CYS A 7 35.52 -41.91 -55.28
CA CYS A 7 36.58 -40.93 -55.56
C CYS A 7 38.03 -41.43 -55.43
N LEU A 8 38.31 -42.72 -55.18
CA LEU A 8 39.69 -43.21 -54.96
C LEU A 8 40.15 -44.38 -55.87
N PHE A 9 39.34 -44.79 -56.85
CA PHE A 9 39.46 -46.13 -57.46
C PHE A 9 40.52 -46.34 -58.56
N GLY A 10 41.27 -45.32 -58.99
CA GLY A 10 42.27 -45.50 -60.07
C GLY A 10 43.63 -46.06 -59.62
N ALA A 11 44.03 -45.81 -58.37
CA ALA A 11 45.36 -46.14 -57.84
C ALA A 11 45.32 -47.12 -56.64
N ARG A 12 44.13 -47.51 -56.18
CA ARG A 12 43.92 -48.29 -54.93
C ARG A 12 44.25 -49.79 -55.06
N ASP A 13 43.96 -50.41 -56.19
CA ASP A 13 44.20 -51.86 -56.39
C ASP A 13 45.69 -52.22 -56.39
N ASP A 14 46.57 -51.26 -56.67
CA ASP A 14 48.02 -51.49 -56.72
C ASP A 14 48.66 -51.69 -55.33
N PHE A 15 48.10 -51.06 -54.30
CA PHE A 15 48.63 -51.11 -52.91
C PHE A 15 47.95 -52.20 -52.06
N MET A 16 46.87 -52.78 -52.55
CA MET A 16 46.21 -53.97 -51.99
C MET A 16 46.78 -55.28 -52.56
N ASP A 17 47.61 -55.18 -53.60
CA ASP A 17 48.25 -56.30 -54.27
C ASP A 17 49.67 -56.51 -53.72
N PHE A 18 49.83 -57.60 -52.97
CA PHE A 18 51.11 -58.04 -52.44
C PHE A 18 52.22 -58.11 -53.50
N ALA A 19 51.92 -58.61 -54.72
CA ALA A 19 52.91 -58.81 -55.75
C ALA A 19 53.48 -57.46 -56.24
N LYS A 20 52.64 -56.45 -56.36
CA LYS A 20 53.03 -55.09 -56.75
C LYS A 20 53.81 -54.39 -55.64
N LEU A 21 53.38 -54.49 -54.38
CA LEU A 21 54.14 -53.96 -53.24
C LEU A 21 55.53 -54.58 -53.16
N ARG A 22 55.64 -55.88 -53.41
CA ARG A 22 56.91 -56.60 -53.46
C ARG A 22 57.78 -56.13 -54.63
N GLU A 23 57.21 -55.94 -55.81
CA GLU A 23 57.92 -55.41 -56.98
C GLU A 23 58.49 -54.01 -56.70
N GLN A 24 57.67 -53.12 -56.11
CA GLN A 24 58.11 -51.79 -55.68
C GLN A 24 59.20 -51.84 -54.63
N GLY A 25 59.08 -52.74 -53.65
CA GLY A 25 60.10 -52.95 -52.62
C GLY A 25 61.44 -53.41 -53.19
N ILE A 26 61.42 -54.33 -54.16
CA ILE A 26 62.63 -54.80 -54.86
C ILE A 26 63.24 -53.66 -55.69
N GLU A 27 62.41 -52.86 -56.37
CA GLU A 27 62.91 -51.72 -57.14
C GLU A 27 63.55 -50.67 -56.24
N ALA A 28 62.96 -50.38 -55.07
CA ALA A 28 63.57 -49.50 -54.07
C ALA A 28 64.92 -50.06 -53.56
N LEU A 29 65.01 -51.37 -53.33
CA LEU A 29 66.28 -52.02 -52.95
C LEU A 29 67.34 -51.89 -54.05
N ARG A 30 66.98 -52.07 -55.32
CA ARG A 30 67.92 -51.89 -56.45
C ARG A 30 68.44 -50.46 -56.53
N GLN A 31 67.60 -49.47 -56.28
CA GLN A 31 68.01 -48.06 -56.29
C GLN A 31 68.90 -47.70 -55.11
N LEU A 32 68.60 -48.20 -53.91
CA LEU A 32 69.33 -47.88 -52.69
C LEU A 32 70.62 -48.68 -52.52
N ALA A 33 70.63 -49.94 -52.98
CA ALA A 33 71.68 -50.90 -52.67
C ALA A 33 72.07 -51.83 -53.84
N GLY A 34 71.69 -51.51 -55.08
CA GLY A 34 71.88 -52.40 -56.24
C GLY A 34 73.33 -52.74 -56.58
N GLU A 35 74.31 -51.97 -56.08
CA GLU A 35 75.74 -52.28 -56.21
C GLU A 35 76.25 -53.25 -55.12
N THR A 36 75.64 -53.26 -53.94
CA THR A 36 76.06 -54.06 -52.77
C THR A 36 75.19 -55.30 -52.53
N TRP A 37 73.92 -55.24 -52.88
CA TRP A 37 72.95 -56.33 -52.77
C TRP A 37 72.37 -56.62 -54.15
N THR A 38 73.00 -57.54 -54.87
CA THR A 38 72.66 -57.84 -56.27
C THR A 38 71.68 -59.00 -56.43
N ASP A 39 71.60 -59.89 -55.43
CA ASP A 39 70.71 -61.06 -55.45
C ASP A 39 69.34 -60.73 -54.84
N HIS A 40 68.31 -60.70 -55.67
CA HIS A 40 66.93 -60.39 -55.27
C HIS A 40 66.00 -61.61 -55.44
N ASN A 41 66.55 -62.81 -55.38
CA ASN A 41 65.78 -64.05 -55.51
C ASN A 41 65.12 -64.47 -54.18
N THR A 42 64.14 -65.36 -54.25
CA THR A 42 63.33 -65.83 -53.10
C THR A 42 64.09 -66.60 -52.02
N HIS A 43 65.31 -67.04 -52.30
CA HIS A 43 66.14 -67.76 -51.33
C HIS A 43 66.95 -66.83 -50.42
N ASP A 44 67.02 -65.54 -50.76
CA ASP A 44 67.71 -64.54 -49.95
C ASP A 44 66.85 -64.18 -48.72
N PRO A 45 67.39 -64.31 -47.49
CA PRO A 45 66.67 -63.96 -46.26
C PRO A 45 66.18 -62.52 -46.21
N GLY A 46 66.89 -61.57 -46.80
CA GLY A 46 66.47 -60.18 -46.87
C GLY A 46 65.26 -59.97 -47.78
N ILE A 47 65.13 -60.77 -48.85
CA ILE A 47 63.93 -60.80 -49.68
C ILE A 47 62.77 -61.46 -48.91
N THR A 48 63.01 -62.49 -48.11
CA THR A 48 62.00 -63.05 -47.21
C THR A 48 61.48 -62.01 -46.20
N ILE A 49 62.38 -61.21 -45.60
CA ILE A 49 61.99 -60.11 -44.71
C ILE A 49 61.13 -59.09 -45.44
N LEU A 50 61.56 -58.66 -46.64
CA LEU A 50 60.78 -57.74 -47.46
C LEU A 50 59.38 -58.28 -47.77
N GLU A 51 59.26 -59.56 -48.14
CA GLU A 51 57.98 -60.21 -48.41
C GLU A 51 57.06 -60.16 -47.18
N HIS A 52 57.53 -60.51 -45.99
CA HIS A 52 56.69 -60.43 -44.79
C HIS A 52 56.27 -58.98 -44.45
N LEU A 53 57.15 -58.00 -44.67
CA LEU A 53 56.79 -56.59 -44.54
C LEU A 53 55.71 -56.17 -45.55
N CYS A 54 55.84 -56.58 -46.82
CA CYS A 54 54.83 -56.34 -47.85
C CYS A 54 53.48 -56.97 -47.49
N TYR A 55 53.49 -58.17 -46.89
CA TYR A 55 52.26 -58.82 -46.43
C TYR A 55 51.58 -58.05 -45.29
N ALA A 56 52.34 -57.63 -44.28
CA ALA A 56 51.81 -56.81 -43.18
C ALA A 56 51.24 -55.47 -43.67
N LEU A 57 51.88 -54.83 -44.65
CA LEU A 57 51.36 -53.61 -45.29
C LEU A 57 50.08 -53.88 -46.08
N THR A 58 49.97 -55.06 -46.70
CA THR A 58 48.75 -55.48 -47.41
C THR A 58 47.58 -55.66 -46.42
N ASP A 59 47.81 -56.25 -45.25
CA ASP A 59 46.80 -56.34 -44.18
C ASP A 59 46.40 -54.94 -43.68
N LEU A 60 47.37 -54.06 -43.39
CA LEU A 60 47.07 -52.69 -42.97
C LEU A 60 46.19 -51.96 -44.00
N ASN A 61 46.56 -52.02 -45.28
CA ASN A 61 45.78 -51.40 -46.36
C ASN A 61 44.38 -52.01 -46.49
N TYR A 62 44.25 -53.33 -46.29
CA TYR A 62 42.95 -54.00 -46.27
C TYR A 62 42.03 -53.47 -45.18
N ARG A 63 42.57 -53.17 -43.99
CA ARG A 63 41.78 -52.61 -42.88
C ARG A 63 41.45 -51.14 -43.07
N ILE A 64 42.33 -50.36 -43.70
CA ILE A 64 42.06 -48.96 -44.05
C ILE A 64 40.85 -48.86 -45.01
N ASP A 65 40.59 -49.89 -45.83
CA ASP A 65 39.48 -49.92 -46.78
C ASP A 65 38.18 -50.52 -46.22
N TYR A 66 38.10 -50.75 -44.90
CA TYR A 66 36.82 -51.09 -44.26
C TYR A 66 35.78 -49.99 -44.45
N ASP A 67 34.51 -50.38 -44.33
CA ASP A 67 33.41 -49.41 -44.36
C ASP A 67 33.62 -48.36 -43.27
N MET A 68 33.27 -47.11 -43.54
CA MET A 68 33.40 -46.01 -42.58
C MET A 68 32.63 -46.32 -41.29
N ALA A 69 31.46 -46.97 -41.39
CA ALA A 69 30.71 -47.41 -40.22
C ALA A 69 31.53 -48.38 -39.34
N ASP A 70 32.30 -49.28 -39.95
CA ASP A 70 33.15 -50.25 -39.25
C ASP A 70 34.42 -49.59 -38.68
N LEU A 71 34.99 -48.60 -39.38
CA LEU A 71 36.14 -47.81 -38.92
C LEU A 71 35.81 -46.93 -37.70
N LEU A 72 34.58 -46.43 -37.62
CA LEU A 72 34.09 -45.61 -36.50
C LEU A 72 33.45 -46.45 -35.39
N ALA A 73 33.28 -47.76 -35.57
CA ALA A 73 32.66 -48.62 -34.58
C ALA A 73 33.49 -48.65 -33.30
N ASP A 74 32.80 -48.62 -32.16
CA ASP A 74 33.46 -48.69 -30.87
C ASP A 74 33.88 -50.14 -30.53
N ASP A 75 34.98 -50.25 -29.78
CA ASP A 75 35.51 -51.54 -29.32
C ASP A 75 35.03 -51.95 -27.91
N GLY A 76 34.16 -51.13 -27.31
CA GLY A 76 33.61 -51.33 -25.97
C GLY A 76 34.51 -50.82 -24.86
N GLN A 77 35.63 -50.16 -25.19
CA GLN A 77 36.57 -49.56 -24.24
C GLN A 77 36.59 -48.03 -24.29
N GLY A 78 35.84 -47.39 -25.20
CA GLY A 78 35.82 -45.94 -25.39
C GLY A 78 34.41 -45.35 -25.55
N ASP A 79 34.37 -44.03 -25.75
CA ASP A 79 33.14 -43.32 -26.10
C ASP A 79 32.80 -43.58 -27.58
N ASP A 80 31.54 -43.93 -27.87
CA ASP A 80 31.08 -44.08 -29.25
C ASP A 80 31.15 -42.74 -29.98
N VAL A 81 32.15 -42.56 -30.85
CA VAL A 81 32.40 -41.31 -31.59
C VAL A 81 31.17 -40.87 -32.41
N ARG A 82 30.29 -41.82 -32.79
CA ARG A 82 29.06 -41.53 -33.52
C ARG A 82 28.07 -40.68 -32.72
N GLN A 83 28.15 -40.68 -31.40
CA GLN A 83 27.31 -39.81 -30.55
C GLN A 83 27.59 -38.32 -30.79
N TRP A 84 28.75 -37.98 -31.37
CA TRP A 84 29.13 -36.61 -31.72
C TRP A 84 28.85 -36.26 -33.19
N LEU A 85 28.35 -37.23 -33.97
CA LEU A 85 27.88 -36.99 -35.33
C LEU A 85 26.41 -36.60 -35.26
N ALA A 86 26.13 -35.34 -35.58
CA ALA A 86 24.77 -34.82 -35.54
C ALA A 86 24.01 -35.15 -36.83
N GLY A 87 22.75 -35.57 -36.69
CA GLY A 87 21.85 -35.89 -37.80
C GLY A 87 21.33 -34.63 -38.54
N PRO A 88 20.75 -34.78 -39.74
CA PRO A 88 20.11 -33.68 -40.46
C PRO A 88 19.09 -32.90 -39.63
N GLU A 89 18.30 -33.59 -38.82
CA GLU A 89 17.27 -33.05 -37.93
C GLU A 89 17.85 -32.15 -36.82
N GLU A 90 19.12 -32.37 -36.43
CA GLU A 90 19.79 -31.58 -35.40
C GLU A 90 20.55 -30.39 -35.97
N VAL A 91 21.14 -30.52 -37.16
CA VAL A 91 22.05 -29.52 -37.75
C VAL A 91 21.36 -28.60 -38.75
N LEU A 92 20.39 -29.10 -39.52
CA LEU A 92 19.74 -28.32 -40.58
C LEU A 92 18.52 -27.56 -40.09
N THR A 93 17.88 -28.04 -39.01
CA THR A 93 16.74 -27.34 -38.43
C THR A 93 17.17 -26.08 -37.71
N THR A 94 16.29 -25.09 -37.69
CA THR A 94 16.51 -23.82 -37.01
C THR A 94 15.37 -23.57 -36.04
N HIS A 95 15.64 -22.86 -34.95
CA HIS A 95 14.57 -22.26 -34.17
C HIS A 95 13.66 -21.38 -35.08
N PRO A 96 12.35 -21.18 -34.79
CA PRO A 96 11.52 -20.25 -35.54
C PRO A 96 12.16 -18.88 -35.75
N VAL A 97 12.40 -18.52 -37.02
CA VAL A 97 12.98 -17.22 -37.41
C VAL A 97 11.93 -16.34 -38.08
N THR A 98 11.04 -16.94 -38.87
CA THR A 98 9.99 -16.20 -39.61
C THR A 98 8.62 -16.33 -38.93
N ASP A 99 7.70 -15.45 -39.31
CA ASP A 99 6.29 -15.55 -38.89
C ASP A 99 5.66 -16.88 -39.32
N GLY A 100 6.09 -17.41 -40.46
CA GLY A 100 5.67 -18.70 -40.97
C GLY A 100 6.17 -19.84 -40.08
N ASP A 101 7.42 -19.78 -39.62
CA ASP A 101 7.98 -20.80 -38.72
C ASP A 101 7.33 -20.77 -37.35
N LEU A 102 7.09 -19.57 -36.80
CA LEU A 102 6.37 -19.43 -35.53
C LEU A 102 4.95 -19.99 -35.67
N ARG A 103 4.29 -19.73 -36.81
CA ARG A 103 3.00 -20.34 -37.14
C ARG A 103 3.09 -21.87 -37.22
N LYS A 104 4.12 -22.47 -37.83
CA LYS A 104 4.33 -23.93 -37.87
C LYS A 104 4.39 -24.51 -36.45
N VAL A 105 5.14 -23.89 -35.55
CA VAL A 105 5.26 -24.33 -34.14
C VAL A 105 3.92 -24.24 -33.41
N LEU A 106 3.17 -23.14 -33.58
CA LEU A 106 1.85 -23.03 -32.98
C LEU A 106 0.86 -24.05 -33.54
N LEU A 107 0.93 -24.31 -34.84
CA LEU A 107 0.07 -25.31 -35.49
C LEU A 107 0.35 -26.69 -34.94
N ASP A 108 1.59 -27.02 -34.58
CA ASP A 108 1.98 -28.31 -34.02
C ASP A 108 1.29 -28.62 -32.67
N MET A 109 0.79 -27.59 -31.98
CA MET A 109 -0.06 -27.76 -30.80
C MET A 109 -1.41 -28.39 -31.17
N ARG A 110 -1.84 -29.40 -30.41
CA ARG A 110 -3.09 -30.12 -30.73
C ARG A 110 -4.35 -29.29 -30.52
N GLU A 111 -4.36 -28.34 -29.59
CA GLU A 111 -5.54 -27.49 -29.36
C GLU A 111 -5.71 -26.36 -30.39
N VAL A 112 -4.64 -26.03 -31.12
CA VAL A 112 -4.61 -24.99 -32.14
C VAL A 112 -5.07 -25.58 -33.47
N GLN A 113 -6.21 -25.10 -33.97
CA GLN A 113 -6.70 -25.46 -35.29
C GLN A 113 -6.00 -24.63 -36.37
N ASN A 114 -5.84 -23.34 -36.10
CA ASN A 114 -5.08 -22.43 -36.94
C ASN A 114 -4.55 -21.25 -36.12
N ALA A 115 -3.49 -20.61 -36.60
CA ALA A 115 -2.88 -19.45 -35.98
C ALA A 115 -2.39 -18.48 -37.07
N TRP A 116 -2.37 -17.19 -36.77
CA TRP A 116 -1.83 -16.14 -37.63
C TRP A 116 -0.95 -15.22 -36.80
N ILE A 117 0.20 -14.85 -37.37
CA ILE A 117 1.19 -13.96 -36.76
C ILE A 117 1.29 -12.72 -37.62
N ASP A 118 0.87 -11.59 -37.08
CA ASP A 118 0.89 -10.30 -37.79
C ASP A 118 1.83 -9.32 -37.10
N SER A 119 2.54 -8.49 -37.88
CA SER A 119 3.20 -7.30 -37.33
C SER A 119 2.16 -6.32 -36.81
N CYS A 120 2.40 -5.71 -35.66
CA CYS A 120 1.50 -4.71 -35.10
C CYS A 120 2.25 -3.54 -34.44
N SER A 121 1.56 -2.42 -34.28
CA SER A 121 2.09 -1.30 -33.49
C SER A 121 2.09 -1.65 -32.00
N ALA A 122 3.04 -1.07 -31.26
CA ALA A 122 3.05 -1.17 -29.82
C ALA A 122 1.71 -0.68 -29.22
N PRO A 123 1.17 -1.35 -28.19
CA PRO A 123 -0.04 -0.89 -27.51
C PRO A 123 0.11 0.51 -26.92
N THR A 124 1.33 0.87 -26.52
CA THR A 124 1.67 2.17 -25.96
C THR A 124 2.45 2.97 -27.01
N PRO A 125 1.84 4.00 -27.62
CA PRO A 125 2.52 4.82 -28.62
C PRO A 125 3.60 5.69 -27.97
N VAL A 126 4.77 5.76 -28.61
CA VAL A 126 5.87 6.63 -28.21
C VAL A 126 6.01 7.75 -29.23
N PHE A 127 6.24 8.96 -28.76
CA PHE A 127 6.33 10.17 -29.58
C PHE A 127 7.67 10.87 -29.37
N ALA A 128 8.42 11.13 -30.43
CA ALA A 128 9.67 11.88 -30.37
C ALA A 128 9.46 13.37 -30.67
N ASP A 129 10.04 14.23 -29.84
CA ASP A 129 10.29 15.63 -30.17
C ASP A 129 11.77 15.82 -30.50
N LYS A 130 12.06 16.16 -31.76
CA LYS A 130 13.44 16.33 -32.23
C LYS A 130 14.10 17.60 -31.67
N SER A 131 13.31 18.61 -31.32
CA SER A 131 13.83 19.89 -30.83
C SER A 131 14.33 19.81 -29.40
N SER A 132 13.59 19.09 -28.55
CA SER A 132 13.94 18.84 -27.14
C SER A 132 14.69 17.54 -26.91
N GLN A 133 14.96 16.76 -27.98
CA GLN A 133 15.56 15.42 -27.93
C GLN A 133 14.90 14.52 -26.87
N THR A 134 13.57 14.59 -26.76
CA THR A 134 12.82 13.92 -25.70
C THR A 134 11.71 13.05 -26.28
N LEU A 135 11.54 11.86 -25.72
CA LEU A 135 10.43 10.95 -26.00
C LEU A 135 9.28 11.21 -25.05
N TYR A 136 8.06 11.01 -25.52
CA TYR A 136 6.80 11.25 -24.82
C TYR A 136 5.83 10.10 -25.05
N LEU A 137 4.82 9.98 -24.18
CA LEU A 137 3.73 9.00 -24.35
C LEU A 137 2.43 9.63 -24.85
N ASN A 138 2.45 10.93 -25.16
CA ASN A 138 1.30 11.68 -25.62
C ASN A 138 1.61 12.52 -26.88
N PRO A 139 0.63 12.69 -27.78
CA PRO A 139 0.79 13.52 -28.95
C PRO A 139 1.00 15.00 -28.57
N GLY A 140 1.66 15.76 -29.44
CA GLY A 140 1.92 17.19 -29.26
C GLY A 140 2.31 17.84 -30.60
N THR A 141 2.28 19.18 -30.67
CA THR A 141 2.39 19.94 -31.93
C THR A 141 3.66 19.65 -32.74
N ASN A 142 4.79 19.40 -32.06
CA ASN A 142 6.09 19.13 -32.69
C ASN A 142 6.55 17.66 -32.52
N ARG A 143 5.61 16.75 -32.25
CA ARG A 143 5.95 15.35 -31.93
C ARG A 143 5.58 14.40 -33.06
N GLN A 144 6.47 13.45 -33.32
CA GLN A 144 6.28 12.41 -34.33
C GLN A 144 6.16 11.05 -33.64
N VAL A 145 5.18 10.23 -34.06
CA VAL A 145 5.03 8.85 -33.57
C VAL A 145 6.25 8.04 -33.99
N ILE A 146 6.79 7.24 -33.06
CA ILE A 146 7.77 6.20 -33.34
C ILE A 146 7.00 4.88 -33.53
N GLU A 147 7.12 4.29 -34.72
CA GLU A 147 6.61 2.95 -34.98
C GLU A 147 7.64 1.91 -34.49
N LEU A 148 7.42 1.41 -33.27
CA LEU A 148 8.23 0.35 -32.72
C LEU A 148 8.10 -0.92 -33.57
N LYS A 149 9.22 -1.40 -34.09
CA LYS A 149 9.36 -2.65 -34.84
C LYS A 149 9.65 -3.83 -33.90
N GLY A 150 9.37 -5.04 -34.39
CA GLY A 150 9.62 -6.28 -33.67
C GLY A 150 8.49 -6.74 -32.75
N ILE A 151 7.32 -6.08 -32.79
CA ILE A 151 6.15 -6.46 -32.00
C ILE A 151 5.15 -7.21 -32.89
N ARG A 152 4.73 -8.38 -32.41
CA ARG A 152 3.81 -9.28 -33.11
C ARG A 152 2.50 -9.45 -32.34
N GLN A 153 1.41 -9.60 -33.08
CA GLN A 153 0.13 -10.07 -32.54
C GLN A 153 -0.13 -11.47 -33.07
N CYS A 154 -0.32 -12.42 -32.15
CA CYS A 154 -0.82 -13.74 -32.49
C CYS A 154 -2.36 -13.73 -32.41
N THR A 155 -3.03 -14.25 -33.43
CA THR A 155 -4.45 -14.59 -33.39
C THR A 155 -4.64 -16.09 -33.61
N ILE A 156 -5.54 -16.71 -32.85
CA ILE A 156 -5.68 -18.17 -32.83
C ILE A 156 -7.13 -18.62 -32.99
N ALA A 157 -7.30 -19.74 -33.69
CA ALA A 157 -8.53 -20.49 -33.76
C ALA A 157 -8.35 -21.81 -32.98
N GLY A 158 -9.22 -22.05 -32.01
CA GLY A 158 -9.19 -23.28 -31.23
C GLY A 158 -10.31 -23.35 -30.20
N LYS A 159 -10.46 -24.53 -29.60
CA LYS A 159 -11.62 -24.86 -28.75
C LYS A 159 -11.33 -24.88 -27.25
N SER A 160 -10.09 -25.12 -26.84
CA SER A 160 -9.70 -25.18 -25.42
C SER A 160 -9.86 -23.83 -24.70
N ASN A 161 -10.18 -23.87 -23.41
CA ASN A 161 -10.28 -22.68 -22.55
C ASN A 161 -8.91 -22.15 -22.10
N GLN A 162 -7.86 -22.98 -22.14
CA GLN A 162 -6.50 -22.62 -21.74
C GLN A 162 -5.60 -22.26 -22.93
N ILE A 163 -6.14 -22.33 -24.15
CA ILE A 163 -5.36 -22.20 -25.39
C ILE A 163 -4.57 -20.89 -25.48
N GLU A 164 -5.08 -19.78 -24.92
CA GLU A 164 -4.36 -18.50 -24.91
C GLU A 164 -3.12 -18.56 -24.02
N SER A 165 -3.22 -19.18 -22.83
CA SER A 165 -2.07 -19.41 -21.94
C SER A 165 -1.07 -20.37 -22.57
N ASP A 166 -1.52 -21.49 -23.13
CA ASP A 166 -0.62 -22.49 -23.75
C ASP A 166 0.14 -21.88 -24.94
N VAL A 167 -0.56 -21.13 -25.79
CA VAL A 167 0.05 -20.41 -26.92
C VAL A 167 0.98 -19.32 -26.42
N TRP A 168 0.64 -18.62 -25.33
CA TRP A 168 1.51 -17.61 -24.72
C TRP A 168 2.85 -18.21 -24.29
N TYR A 169 2.85 -19.32 -23.55
CA TYR A 169 4.08 -20.01 -23.16
C TYR A 169 4.88 -20.50 -24.37
N MET A 170 4.21 -21.03 -25.39
CA MET A 170 4.89 -21.44 -26.63
C MET A 170 5.51 -20.26 -27.39
N LEU A 171 4.85 -19.10 -27.44
CA LEU A 171 5.41 -17.88 -28.02
C LEU A 171 6.63 -17.38 -27.25
N GLN A 172 6.59 -17.41 -25.91
CA GLN A 172 7.71 -16.97 -25.06
C GLN A 172 8.90 -17.93 -25.15
N ALA A 173 8.65 -19.24 -25.17
CA ALA A 173 9.66 -20.26 -25.40
C ALA A 173 10.31 -20.19 -26.80
N ASN A 174 9.65 -19.53 -27.76
CA ASN A 174 10.12 -19.37 -29.13
C ASN A 174 10.34 -17.89 -29.52
N ARG A 175 10.56 -17.00 -28.56
CA ARG A 175 10.68 -15.56 -28.81
C ARG A 175 12.05 -15.22 -29.38
N ALA A 176 12.11 -14.68 -30.59
CA ALA A 176 13.37 -14.22 -31.19
C ALA A 176 13.97 -12.99 -30.47
N LEU A 177 15.30 -12.84 -30.54
CA LEU A 177 16.02 -11.69 -30.00
C LEU A 177 15.48 -10.36 -30.53
N ALA A 178 15.30 -9.40 -29.62
CA ALA A 178 14.73 -8.08 -29.86
C ALA A 178 13.38 -8.10 -30.62
N GLN A 179 12.62 -9.19 -30.45
CA GLN A 179 11.22 -9.29 -30.85
C GLN A 179 10.36 -9.65 -29.64
N ASP A 180 9.09 -9.31 -29.70
CA ASP A 180 8.13 -9.63 -28.64
C ASP A 180 6.74 -9.89 -29.22
N CYS A 181 5.96 -10.70 -28.52
CA CYS A 181 4.60 -11.05 -28.88
C CYS A 181 3.64 -10.45 -27.85
N LEU A 182 2.55 -9.85 -28.32
CA LEU A 182 1.43 -9.50 -27.45
C LEU A 182 0.66 -10.76 -27.07
N TRP A 183 -0.08 -10.69 -25.96
CA TRP A 183 -0.97 -11.76 -25.52
C TRP A 183 -1.84 -12.25 -26.69
N PRO A 184 -1.91 -13.57 -26.94
CA PRO A 184 -2.63 -14.12 -28.08
C PRO A 184 -4.13 -13.80 -27.99
N LYS A 185 -4.75 -13.53 -29.14
CA LYS A 185 -6.18 -13.22 -29.23
C LYS A 185 -6.92 -14.38 -29.85
N ARG A 186 -7.80 -15.03 -29.09
CA ARG A 186 -8.71 -16.03 -29.62
C ARG A 186 -9.77 -15.39 -30.52
N LEU A 187 -9.91 -15.92 -31.73
CA LEU A 187 -10.92 -15.49 -32.68
C LEU A 187 -12.28 -16.13 -32.36
N ALA A 188 -13.35 -15.37 -32.55
CA ALA A 188 -14.71 -15.84 -32.37
C ALA A 188 -15.12 -16.76 -33.52
N THR A 189 -15.83 -17.83 -33.20
CA THR A 189 -16.31 -18.78 -34.20
C THR A 189 -17.58 -18.27 -34.87
N ARG A 190 -17.59 -18.22 -36.21
CA ARG A 190 -18.76 -17.87 -37.02
C ARG A 190 -19.32 -19.12 -37.69
N GLU A 191 -20.50 -19.55 -37.27
CA GLU A 191 -21.15 -20.72 -37.88
C GLU A 191 -21.74 -20.37 -39.24
N ILE A 192 -21.39 -21.18 -40.24
CA ILE A 192 -21.85 -21.08 -41.62
C ILE A 192 -22.77 -22.26 -41.90
N THR A 193 -24.01 -21.97 -42.22
CA THR A 193 -25.01 -22.99 -42.51
C THR A 193 -25.13 -23.18 -44.01
N VAL A 194 -25.00 -24.41 -44.48
CA VAL A 194 -25.19 -24.77 -45.89
C VAL A 194 -26.34 -25.76 -46.01
N HIS A 195 -27.34 -25.42 -46.83
CA HIS A 195 -28.43 -26.31 -47.20
C HIS A 195 -28.40 -26.53 -48.71
N ALA A 196 -28.25 -27.76 -49.17
CA ALA A 196 -28.18 -28.03 -50.61
C ALA A 196 -28.88 -29.33 -51.04
N VAL A 197 -29.44 -29.30 -52.24
CA VAL A 197 -30.03 -30.46 -52.92
C VAL A 197 -29.16 -30.82 -54.12
N ILE A 198 -28.56 -32.01 -54.09
CA ILE A 198 -27.50 -32.43 -55.02
C ILE A 198 -27.99 -33.65 -55.82
N GLN A 199 -27.94 -33.54 -57.14
CA GLN A 199 -28.21 -34.62 -58.07
C GLN A 199 -26.95 -35.46 -58.26
N ILE A 200 -27.00 -36.75 -57.91
CA ILE A 200 -25.87 -37.67 -58.11
C ILE A 200 -26.10 -38.57 -59.33
N SER A 201 -25.01 -39.15 -59.84
CA SER A 201 -25.05 -40.15 -60.91
C SER A 201 -25.66 -41.48 -60.45
N ASP A 202 -26.10 -42.30 -61.40
CA ASP A 202 -26.77 -43.57 -61.10
C ASP A 202 -25.84 -44.63 -60.47
N VAL A 203 -24.51 -44.47 -60.65
CA VAL A 203 -23.48 -45.42 -60.21
C VAL A 203 -22.72 -44.97 -58.95
N ALA A 204 -22.85 -43.71 -58.54
CA ALA A 204 -22.11 -43.17 -57.40
C ALA A 204 -22.69 -43.64 -56.05
N ASP A 205 -21.84 -44.00 -55.09
CA ASP A 205 -22.26 -44.34 -53.73
C ASP A 205 -22.76 -43.08 -52.98
N PRO A 206 -24.06 -43.00 -52.58
CA PRO A 206 -24.60 -41.82 -51.91
C PRO A 206 -23.89 -41.48 -50.60
N GLN A 207 -23.44 -42.48 -49.83
CA GLN A 207 -22.82 -42.24 -48.53
C GLN A 207 -21.40 -41.70 -48.68
N LYS A 208 -20.66 -42.21 -49.67
CA LYS A 208 -19.35 -41.68 -50.05
C LYS A 208 -19.46 -40.23 -50.56
N VAL A 209 -20.35 -39.96 -51.52
CA VAL A 209 -20.55 -38.59 -52.07
C VAL A 209 -20.95 -37.60 -50.99
N LEU A 210 -21.87 -37.97 -50.08
CA LEU A 210 -22.25 -37.11 -48.96
C LEU A 210 -21.04 -36.75 -48.08
N THR A 211 -20.20 -37.75 -47.77
CA THR A 211 -19.00 -37.58 -46.94
C THR A 211 -17.99 -36.68 -47.65
N ASP A 212 -17.70 -36.95 -48.93
CA ASP A 212 -16.74 -36.19 -49.73
C ASP A 212 -17.19 -34.73 -49.92
N VAL A 213 -18.49 -34.47 -50.11
CA VAL A 213 -19.03 -33.11 -50.20
C VAL A 213 -18.92 -32.37 -48.86
N PHE A 214 -19.28 -33.01 -47.74
CA PHE A 214 -19.12 -32.38 -46.42
C PHE A 214 -17.64 -32.14 -46.07
N GLU A 215 -16.72 -33.04 -46.42
CA GLU A 215 -15.27 -32.83 -46.29
C GLU A 215 -14.81 -31.66 -47.14
N GLY A 216 -15.23 -31.60 -48.41
CA GLY A 216 -14.91 -30.51 -49.32
C GLY A 216 -15.40 -29.16 -48.79
N LEU A 217 -16.65 -29.07 -48.34
CA LEU A 217 -17.22 -27.85 -47.77
C LEU A 217 -16.53 -27.45 -46.47
N ALA A 218 -16.32 -28.39 -45.55
CA ALA A 218 -15.65 -28.12 -44.29
C ALA A 218 -14.19 -27.69 -44.50
N GLY A 219 -13.46 -28.36 -45.40
CA GLY A 219 -12.08 -28.03 -45.77
C GLY A 219 -11.97 -26.75 -46.59
N HIS A 220 -12.99 -26.37 -47.35
CA HIS A 220 -13.01 -25.06 -48.00
C HIS A 220 -13.32 -23.93 -47.01
N ILE A 221 -14.24 -24.13 -46.06
CA ILE A 221 -14.59 -23.12 -45.04
C ILE A 221 -13.47 -22.94 -44.02
N SER A 222 -12.94 -24.06 -43.51
CA SER A 222 -11.88 -24.09 -42.50
C SER A 222 -10.79 -25.06 -42.96
N PRO A 223 -9.88 -24.62 -43.84
CA PRO A 223 -8.80 -25.45 -44.38
C PRO A 223 -7.92 -26.06 -43.28
N GLU A 224 -7.71 -27.38 -43.35
CA GLU A 224 -6.82 -28.12 -42.44
C GLU A 224 -5.40 -28.18 -43.00
N ILE A 225 -4.43 -27.81 -42.18
CA ILE A 225 -3.03 -27.85 -42.57
C ILE A 225 -2.53 -29.29 -42.46
N ARG A 226 -2.06 -29.83 -43.58
CA ARG A 226 -1.56 -31.20 -43.68
C ARG A 226 -0.13 -31.29 -43.17
N PHE A 227 0.11 -32.28 -42.31
CA PHE A 227 1.44 -32.75 -41.94
C PHE A 227 1.88 -33.88 -42.87
N ARG A 228 3.16 -33.91 -43.21
CA ARG A 228 3.78 -34.93 -44.07
C ARG A 228 4.90 -35.63 -43.32
N SER A 229 5.13 -36.90 -43.58
CA SER A 229 6.29 -37.61 -43.05
C SER A 229 7.54 -37.38 -43.91
N GLU A 230 8.73 -37.62 -43.34
CA GLU A 230 10.00 -37.53 -44.06
C GLU A 230 9.98 -38.41 -45.32
N GLY A 231 9.64 -39.70 -45.17
CA GLY A 231 9.62 -40.63 -46.30
C GLY A 231 8.61 -40.27 -47.39
N GLU A 232 7.52 -39.55 -47.08
CA GLU A 232 6.64 -38.99 -48.12
C GLU A 232 7.33 -37.91 -48.95
N LEU A 233 8.08 -37.03 -48.29
CA LEU A 233 8.78 -35.91 -48.92
C LEU A 233 9.98 -36.39 -49.73
N GLU A 234 10.73 -37.37 -49.21
CA GLU A 234 11.81 -38.03 -49.95
C GLU A 234 11.30 -38.71 -51.22
N ARG A 235 10.17 -39.45 -51.13
CA ARG A 235 9.51 -40.06 -52.30
C ARG A 235 8.98 -39.03 -53.29
N ALA A 236 8.63 -37.83 -52.82
CA ALA A 236 8.27 -36.70 -53.65
C ALA A 236 9.49 -35.99 -54.27
N GLY A 237 10.71 -36.43 -53.97
CA GLY A 237 11.95 -35.88 -54.52
C GLY A 237 12.40 -34.56 -53.87
N GLN A 238 11.89 -34.22 -52.68
CA GLN A 238 12.35 -33.07 -51.92
C GLN A 238 13.77 -33.30 -51.41
N ARG A 239 14.59 -32.24 -51.39
CA ARG A 239 15.95 -32.34 -50.87
C ARG A 239 15.95 -32.32 -49.35
N VAL A 240 16.91 -33.00 -48.72
CA VAL A 240 17.02 -33.07 -47.24
C VAL A 240 17.09 -31.67 -46.62
N ASP A 241 17.85 -30.74 -47.22
CA ASP A 241 17.92 -29.35 -46.77
C ASP A 241 16.61 -28.57 -46.91
N GLU A 242 15.72 -28.97 -47.82
CA GLU A 242 14.38 -28.37 -47.97
C GLU A 242 13.38 -28.97 -46.99
N ILE A 243 13.53 -30.25 -46.66
CA ILE A 243 12.67 -30.96 -45.69
C ILE A 243 12.87 -30.38 -44.28
N PHE A 244 14.13 -30.22 -43.88
CA PHE A 244 14.51 -29.73 -42.54
C PHE A 244 14.64 -28.20 -42.46
N ASP A 245 14.16 -27.45 -43.47
CA ASP A 245 14.14 -25.98 -43.43
C ASP A 245 13.07 -25.45 -42.46
N GLY A 246 13.55 -24.95 -41.32
CA GLY A 246 12.75 -24.35 -40.26
C GLY A 246 12.71 -25.18 -38.97
N PRO A 247 11.64 -25.05 -38.17
CA PRO A 247 11.59 -25.59 -36.82
C PRO A 247 11.32 -27.09 -36.79
N VAL A 248 11.85 -27.74 -35.75
CA VAL A 248 11.51 -29.12 -35.41
C VAL A 248 10.06 -29.19 -34.95
N LEU A 249 9.27 -30.07 -35.58
CA LEU A 249 7.86 -30.29 -35.28
C LEU A 249 7.64 -31.74 -34.86
N SER A 250 6.75 -31.97 -33.89
CA SER A 250 6.47 -33.30 -33.34
C SER A 250 5.55 -34.14 -34.21
N ARG A 251 4.76 -33.53 -35.10
CA ARG A 251 3.75 -34.22 -35.92
C ARG A 251 4.15 -34.35 -37.40
N GLY A 252 5.44 -34.22 -37.72
CA GLY A 252 5.97 -34.25 -39.08
C GLY A 252 6.14 -32.84 -39.67
N PHE A 253 6.25 -32.74 -40.99
CA PHE A 253 6.66 -31.52 -41.67
C PHE A 253 5.48 -30.74 -42.26
N ILE A 254 5.56 -29.41 -42.20
CA ILE A 254 4.65 -28.49 -42.88
C ILE A 254 5.46 -27.74 -43.94
N MET A 255 5.10 -27.93 -45.21
CA MET A 255 5.75 -27.21 -46.30
C MET A 255 5.29 -25.76 -46.38
N ARG A 256 6.19 -24.88 -46.84
CA ARG A 256 5.89 -23.45 -46.99
C ARG A 256 4.67 -23.20 -47.88
N ASP A 257 4.58 -23.89 -49.01
CA ASP A 257 3.45 -23.82 -49.93
C ASP A 257 2.12 -24.21 -49.27
N ASP A 258 2.15 -25.20 -48.37
CA ASP A 258 0.97 -25.62 -47.64
C ASP A 258 0.54 -24.49 -46.68
N LEU A 259 1.48 -23.81 -46.01
CA LEU A 259 1.20 -22.69 -45.12
C LEU A 259 0.62 -21.46 -45.86
N GLU A 260 1.19 -21.12 -47.03
CA GLU A 260 0.81 -19.95 -47.84
C GLU A 260 -0.60 -20.09 -48.46
N ARG A 261 -1.02 -21.31 -48.81
CA ARG A 261 -2.39 -21.58 -49.29
C ARG A 261 -3.45 -21.33 -48.21
N HIS A 262 -3.08 -21.44 -46.94
CA HIS A 262 -3.99 -21.38 -45.80
C HIS A 262 -4.00 -19.96 -45.18
N HIS A 263 -4.39 -18.95 -45.94
CA HIS A 263 -4.59 -17.59 -45.42
C HIS A 263 -5.95 -17.45 -44.72
N LYS A 264 -6.08 -16.44 -43.87
CA LYS A 264 -7.36 -16.14 -43.21
C LYS A 264 -8.39 -15.70 -44.24
N GLN A 265 -9.55 -16.35 -44.25
CA GLN A 265 -10.66 -15.94 -45.11
C GLN A 265 -11.33 -14.69 -44.56
N ASN A 266 -11.43 -13.66 -45.39
CA ASN A 266 -12.13 -12.41 -45.06
C ASN A 266 -13.58 -12.41 -45.57
N ALA A 267 -13.95 -13.37 -46.42
CA ALA A 267 -15.32 -13.52 -46.91
C ALA A 267 -15.57 -14.92 -47.45
N ILE A 268 -16.84 -15.33 -47.45
CA ILE A 268 -17.34 -16.57 -48.04
C ILE A 268 -18.20 -16.23 -49.23
N ARG A 269 -17.95 -16.92 -50.35
CA ARG A 269 -18.72 -16.76 -51.59
C ARG A 269 -19.50 -18.02 -51.89
N LYS A 270 -20.79 -17.86 -52.14
CA LYS A 270 -21.67 -18.99 -52.49
C LYS A 270 -21.19 -19.71 -53.76
N SER A 271 -20.57 -19.00 -54.71
CA SER A 271 -19.97 -19.57 -55.93
C SER A 271 -18.93 -20.65 -55.65
N ASP A 272 -18.15 -20.46 -54.59
CA ASP A 272 -17.00 -21.32 -54.30
C ASP A 272 -17.49 -22.65 -53.75
N PHE A 273 -18.56 -22.64 -52.94
CA PHE A 273 -19.24 -23.85 -52.48
C PHE A 273 -19.90 -24.62 -53.63
N ILE A 274 -20.46 -23.92 -54.62
CA ILE A 274 -21.00 -24.57 -55.82
C ILE A 274 -19.89 -25.33 -56.55
N GLN A 275 -18.71 -24.72 -56.72
CA GLN A 275 -17.56 -25.38 -57.34
C GLN A 275 -17.11 -26.60 -56.53
N VAL A 276 -16.90 -26.42 -55.22
CA VAL A 276 -16.51 -27.52 -54.30
C VAL A 276 -17.47 -28.71 -54.38
N ILE A 277 -18.78 -28.46 -54.43
CA ILE A 277 -19.77 -29.54 -54.54
C ILE A 277 -19.71 -30.20 -55.92
N MET A 278 -19.58 -29.41 -56.99
CA MET A 278 -19.57 -29.91 -58.37
C MET A 278 -18.29 -30.69 -58.72
N ASP A 279 -17.17 -30.41 -58.04
CA ASP A 279 -15.88 -31.09 -58.24
C ASP A 279 -15.85 -32.50 -57.63
N VAL A 280 -16.79 -32.85 -56.76
CA VAL A 280 -16.87 -34.19 -56.16
C VAL A 280 -17.30 -35.23 -57.20
N GLU A 281 -16.49 -36.27 -57.35
CA GLU A 281 -16.76 -37.38 -58.27
C GLU A 281 -18.11 -38.05 -57.95
N GLY A 282 -19.01 -38.09 -58.93
CA GLY A 282 -20.35 -38.65 -58.78
C GLY A 282 -21.47 -37.62 -58.64
N VAL A 283 -21.15 -36.34 -58.45
CA VAL A 283 -22.12 -35.24 -58.54
C VAL A 283 -22.39 -34.90 -60.00
N ARG A 284 -23.68 -34.82 -60.39
CA ARG A 284 -24.13 -34.49 -61.75
C ARG A 284 -24.56 -33.04 -61.89
N SER A 285 -25.30 -32.54 -60.90
CA SER A 285 -25.77 -31.15 -60.87
C SER A 285 -26.20 -30.73 -59.48
N LEU A 286 -26.16 -29.43 -59.19
CA LEU A 286 -26.69 -28.84 -57.97
C LEU A 286 -28.07 -28.23 -58.24
N THR A 287 -29.12 -28.74 -57.59
CA THR A 287 -30.51 -28.30 -57.80
C THR A 287 -30.80 -27.01 -57.06
N SER A 288 -30.37 -26.92 -55.81
CA SER A 288 -30.47 -25.71 -54.99
C SER A 288 -29.37 -25.69 -53.94
N ILE A 289 -28.97 -24.49 -53.54
CA ILE A 289 -28.06 -24.25 -52.43
C ILE A 289 -28.47 -22.97 -51.72
N GLN A 290 -28.45 -22.98 -50.40
CA GLN A 290 -28.64 -21.81 -49.53
C GLN A 290 -27.46 -21.76 -48.57
N VAL A 291 -26.88 -20.56 -48.42
CA VAL A 291 -25.75 -20.31 -47.52
C VAL A 291 -26.12 -19.20 -46.56
N GLY A 292 -25.93 -19.40 -45.26
CA GLY A 292 -26.30 -18.41 -44.26
C GLY A 292 -25.39 -18.42 -43.04
N SER A 293 -25.61 -17.46 -42.15
CA SER A 293 -24.97 -17.39 -40.83
C SER A 293 -25.83 -16.58 -39.88
N GLY A 294 -26.13 -17.12 -38.70
CA GLY A 294 -27.02 -16.48 -37.73
C GLY A 294 -28.38 -16.12 -38.33
N ASN A 295 -28.72 -14.82 -38.32
CA ASN A 295 -29.99 -14.32 -38.87
C ASN A 295 -29.96 -14.08 -40.38
N THR A 296 -28.79 -14.10 -41.02
CA THR A 296 -28.68 -13.88 -42.46
C THR A 296 -28.93 -15.20 -43.17
N THR A 297 -30.05 -15.27 -43.89
CA THR A 297 -30.41 -16.42 -44.73
C THR A 297 -30.11 -16.13 -46.20
N ASP A 298 -29.50 -17.11 -46.87
CA ASP A 298 -29.19 -17.11 -48.31
C ASP A 298 -28.36 -15.93 -48.84
N ALA A 299 -27.18 -15.71 -48.25
CA ALA A 299 -26.23 -14.71 -48.70
C ALA A 299 -25.40 -15.22 -49.90
N TRP A 300 -25.31 -14.41 -50.97
CA TRP A 300 -24.40 -14.68 -52.09
C TRP A 300 -22.93 -14.43 -51.72
N TYR A 301 -22.72 -13.45 -50.84
CA TYR A 301 -21.43 -13.01 -50.32
C TYR A 301 -21.60 -12.73 -48.83
N LEU A 302 -20.76 -13.34 -48.00
CA LEU A 302 -20.78 -13.18 -46.56
C LEU A 302 -19.42 -12.66 -46.09
N GLU A 303 -19.39 -11.41 -45.65
CA GLU A 303 -18.18 -10.79 -45.10
C GLU A 303 -17.91 -11.31 -43.69
N LEU A 304 -16.65 -11.62 -43.40
CA LEU A 304 -16.20 -12.10 -42.10
C LEU A 304 -15.43 -10.98 -41.40
N ALA A 305 -15.75 -10.71 -40.13
CA ALA A 305 -14.99 -9.74 -39.38
C ALA A 305 -13.55 -10.23 -39.15
N SER A 306 -12.60 -9.30 -39.02
CA SER A 306 -11.20 -9.63 -38.69
C SER A 306 -11.04 -10.30 -37.32
N SER A 307 -12.08 -10.31 -36.48
CA SER A 307 -12.12 -11.01 -35.19
C SER A 307 -12.79 -12.38 -35.24
N GLU A 308 -13.19 -12.86 -36.43
CA GLU A 308 -13.96 -14.10 -36.58
C GLU A 308 -13.22 -15.15 -37.44
N VAL A 309 -13.57 -16.42 -37.24
CA VAL A 309 -13.18 -17.56 -38.09
C VAL A 309 -14.40 -18.41 -38.44
N PRO A 310 -14.60 -18.78 -39.70
CA PRO A 310 -15.79 -19.50 -40.11
C PRO A 310 -15.66 -21.01 -39.83
N ILE A 311 -16.76 -21.64 -39.43
CA ILE A 311 -16.87 -23.10 -39.34
C ILE A 311 -18.16 -23.56 -40.00
N LEU A 312 -18.16 -24.78 -40.54
CA LEU A 312 -19.39 -25.39 -41.03
C LEU A 312 -20.29 -25.77 -39.84
N SER A 313 -21.52 -25.26 -39.85
CA SER A 313 -22.52 -25.53 -38.82
C SER A 313 -22.92 -27.00 -38.81
N GLU A 314 -23.09 -27.58 -37.62
CA GLU A 314 -23.62 -28.95 -37.46
C GLU A 314 -25.06 -29.08 -37.96
N SER A 315 -25.79 -27.97 -38.09
CA SER A 315 -27.15 -27.92 -38.64
C SER A 315 -27.21 -27.85 -40.18
N SER A 316 -26.06 -27.77 -40.86
CA SER A 316 -25.99 -27.81 -42.34
C SER A 316 -26.54 -29.13 -42.86
N THR A 317 -27.45 -29.09 -43.85
CA THR A 317 -28.11 -30.29 -44.39
C THR A 317 -27.85 -30.45 -45.88
N LEU A 318 -27.53 -31.68 -46.29
CA LEU A 318 -27.39 -32.05 -47.69
C LEU A 318 -28.40 -33.14 -48.03
N GLN A 319 -29.11 -32.95 -49.13
CA GLN A 319 -30.06 -33.91 -49.67
C GLN A 319 -29.57 -34.43 -51.02
N LEU A 320 -29.34 -35.73 -51.14
CA LEU A 320 -28.90 -36.38 -52.37
C LEU A 320 -30.08 -37.00 -53.11
N VAL A 321 -30.22 -36.70 -54.40
CA VAL A 321 -31.33 -37.15 -55.25
C VAL A 321 -30.86 -37.89 -56.51
N ARG A 322 -31.64 -38.87 -56.97
CA ARG A 322 -31.54 -39.51 -58.30
C ARG A 322 -32.89 -39.43 -59.01
N GLY A 323 -32.94 -38.66 -60.11
CA GLY A 323 -34.21 -38.20 -60.66
C GLY A 323 -35.06 -37.51 -59.58
N PRO A 324 -36.36 -37.84 -59.44
CA PRO A 324 -37.24 -37.26 -58.43
C PRO A 324 -37.12 -37.89 -57.03
N ALA A 325 -36.32 -38.95 -56.85
CA ALA A 325 -36.24 -39.69 -55.60
C ALA A 325 -35.12 -39.15 -54.68
N VAL A 326 -35.47 -38.86 -53.42
CA VAL A 326 -34.50 -38.59 -52.35
C VAL A 326 -33.91 -39.90 -51.88
N LEU A 327 -32.59 -40.02 -51.96
CA LEU A 327 -31.86 -41.22 -51.53
C LEU A 327 -31.37 -41.11 -50.10
N LEU A 328 -30.83 -39.95 -49.74
CA LEU A 328 -30.18 -39.71 -48.47
C LEU A 328 -30.32 -38.23 -48.11
N GLU A 329 -30.65 -37.97 -46.85
CA GLU A 329 -30.63 -36.64 -46.26
C GLU A 329 -29.96 -36.74 -44.90
N ALA A 330 -28.95 -35.91 -44.68
CA ALA A 330 -28.19 -35.92 -43.44
C ALA A 330 -27.70 -34.52 -43.11
N ASN A 331 -27.50 -34.28 -41.82
CA ASN A 331 -26.82 -33.09 -41.34
C ASN A 331 -25.33 -33.36 -41.10
N PHE A 332 -24.53 -32.29 -41.11
CA PHE A 332 -23.08 -32.40 -40.95
C PHE A 332 -22.68 -33.05 -39.62
N GLY A 333 -23.37 -32.75 -38.51
CA GLY A 333 -23.08 -33.33 -37.20
C GLY A 333 -23.19 -34.86 -37.16
N ALA A 334 -24.25 -35.43 -37.77
CA ALA A 334 -24.45 -36.87 -37.85
C ALA A 334 -23.43 -37.54 -38.78
N THR A 335 -23.12 -36.95 -39.93
CA THR A 335 -22.11 -37.49 -40.86
C THR A 335 -20.70 -37.44 -40.25
N ARG A 336 -20.38 -36.38 -39.49
CA ARG A 336 -19.08 -36.22 -38.83
C ARG A 336 -18.81 -37.29 -37.78
N SER A 337 -19.81 -37.61 -36.98
CA SER A 337 -19.73 -38.63 -35.93
C SER A 337 -19.74 -40.06 -36.48
N ALA A 338 -20.47 -40.32 -37.57
CA ALA A 338 -20.61 -41.66 -38.14
C ALA A 338 -19.47 -42.10 -39.09
N GLY A 339 -18.70 -41.19 -39.68
CA GLY A 339 -17.69 -41.55 -40.69
C GLY A 339 -16.42 -40.69 -40.77
N LEU A 340 -16.49 -39.38 -40.52
CA LEU A 340 -15.34 -38.47 -40.68
C LEU A 340 -14.31 -38.58 -39.55
N ALA A 341 -14.78 -38.67 -38.30
CA ALA A 341 -13.92 -38.75 -37.12
C ALA A 341 -12.96 -39.96 -37.12
N PRO A 342 -13.40 -41.21 -37.38
CA PRO A 342 -12.50 -42.37 -37.37
C PRO A 342 -11.49 -42.38 -38.53
N LYS A 343 -11.84 -41.86 -39.71
CA LYS A 343 -10.94 -41.76 -40.87
C LYS A 343 -9.80 -40.77 -40.59
N ARG A 344 -10.12 -39.59 -40.04
CA ARG A 344 -9.12 -38.61 -39.58
C ARG A 344 -8.21 -39.14 -38.47
N ALA A 345 -8.75 -39.93 -37.54
CA ALA A 345 -7.95 -40.56 -36.50
C ALA A 345 -6.94 -41.59 -37.09
N ALA A 346 -7.31 -42.31 -38.15
CA ALA A 346 -6.43 -43.26 -38.82
C ALA A 346 -5.30 -42.58 -39.62
N ASP A 347 -5.62 -41.54 -40.41
CA ASP A 347 -4.62 -40.75 -41.14
C ASP A 347 -3.65 -40.05 -40.17
N PHE A 348 -4.15 -39.58 -39.03
CA PHE A 348 -3.34 -39.00 -37.97
C PHE A 348 -2.41 -40.03 -37.30
N ALA A 349 -2.88 -41.25 -37.05
CA ALA A 349 -2.06 -42.32 -36.48
C ALA A 349 -0.93 -42.76 -37.43
N GLN A 350 -1.14 -42.70 -38.75
CA GLN A 350 -0.10 -42.98 -39.75
C GLN A 350 0.96 -41.88 -39.84
N ASN A 351 0.60 -40.61 -39.61
CA ASN A 351 1.56 -39.49 -39.65
C ASN A 351 2.40 -39.36 -38.37
N LEU A 352 1.97 -39.98 -37.26
CA LEU A 352 2.67 -39.98 -35.97
C LEU A 352 3.82 -40.99 -35.87
N SER A 353 3.98 -41.90 -36.84
CA SER A 353 5.18 -42.74 -36.90
C SER A 353 6.34 -41.92 -37.47
N ALA A 354 6.85 -40.98 -36.66
CA ALA A 354 8.14 -40.37 -36.89
C ALA A 354 9.19 -41.48 -36.68
N ASP A 355 9.69 -42.03 -37.77
CA ASP A 355 10.94 -42.78 -37.79
C ASP A 355 12.06 -41.78 -37.45
N ALA A 356 12.24 -41.47 -36.17
CA ALA A 356 13.51 -40.98 -35.65
C ALA A 356 14.47 -42.18 -35.63
N GLY A 357 14.79 -42.67 -36.83
CA GLY A 357 15.71 -43.76 -37.06
C GLY A 357 17.12 -43.23 -36.97
N ASN A 358 17.93 -43.83 -36.10
CA ASN A 358 19.36 -43.60 -35.98
C ASN A 358 19.98 -43.43 -37.38
N VAL A 359 20.38 -42.20 -37.74
CA VAL A 359 20.78 -41.81 -39.10
C VAL A 359 22.03 -42.58 -39.57
N PHE A 360 22.80 -43.11 -38.62
CA PHE A 360 24.04 -43.80 -38.87
C PHE A 360 23.89 -45.31 -38.69
N ASP A 361 24.35 -46.07 -39.68
CA ASP A 361 24.41 -47.53 -39.62
C ASP A 361 25.24 -47.99 -38.42
N SER A 362 24.74 -48.98 -37.70
CA SER A 362 25.50 -49.67 -36.66
C SER A 362 26.61 -50.50 -37.30
N GLY A 363 27.78 -49.88 -37.49
CA GLY A 363 28.99 -50.57 -37.95
C GLY A 363 29.42 -51.70 -37.01
N ARG A 364 30.23 -52.60 -37.53
CA ARG A 364 30.75 -53.78 -36.83
C ARG A 364 32.14 -53.50 -36.29
N ASN A 365 32.35 -53.74 -35.00
CA ASN A 365 33.70 -53.77 -34.43
C ASN A 365 34.53 -54.90 -35.09
N ARG A 366 35.58 -54.52 -35.81
CA ARG A 366 36.51 -55.43 -36.49
C ARG A 366 37.87 -55.57 -35.80
N SER A 367 38.02 -55.03 -34.58
CA SER A 367 39.28 -55.06 -33.82
C SER A 367 40.47 -54.55 -34.63
N ILE A 368 40.29 -53.39 -35.27
CA ILE A 368 41.18 -52.86 -36.31
C ILE A 368 42.63 -52.67 -35.80
N GLY A 369 42.80 -52.33 -34.52
CA GLY A 369 44.11 -52.13 -33.88
C GLY A 369 44.90 -53.40 -33.59
N HIS A 370 44.30 -54.59 -33.68
CA HIS A 370 44.96 -55.84 -33.33
C HIS A 370 46.12 -56.18 -34.29
N TYR A 371 47.35 -56.15 -33.79
CA TYR A 371 48.54 -56.45 -34.57
C TYR A 371 49.04 -57.88 -34.33
N VAL A 372 49.39 -58.57 -35.43
CA VAL A 372 50.04 -59.88 -35.41
C VAL A 372 51.46 -59.73 -35.92
N SER A 373 52.43 -60.16 -35.09
CA SER A 373 53.85 -60.03 -35.41
C SER A 373 54.23 -60.76 -36.70
N ILE A 374 55.06 -60.12 -37.54
CA ILE A 374 55.58 -60.77 -38.75
C ILE A 374 56.51 -61.94 -38.40
N GLN A 375 57.11 -61.93 -37.21
CA GLN A 375 57.96 -63.02 -36.70
C GLN A 375 57.24 -64.37 -36.60
N GLU A 376 55.92 -64.36 -36.39
CA GLU A 376 55.10 -65.58 -36.39
C GLU A 376 54.89 -66.17 -37.79
N GLN A 377 55.09 -65.36 -38.83
CA GLN A 377 54.85 -65.74 -40.23
C GLN A 377 56.09 -66.29 -40.91
N PHE A 378 57.28 -66.11 -40.32
CA PHE A 378 58.53 -66.62 -40.90
C PHE A 378 58.55 -68.15 -40.95
N PRO A 379 59.21 -68.75 -41.94
CA PRO A 379 59.43 -70.18 -41.98
C PRO A 379 60.11 -70.68 -40.68
N ALA A 380 59.65 -71.82 -40.15
CA ALA A 380 60.10 -72.36 -38.86
C ALA A 380 61.63 -72.57 -38.73
N ILE A 381 62.37 -72.62 -39.86
CA ILE A 381 63.83 -72.66 -39.87
C ILE A 381 64.48 -71.44 -39.20
N TYR A 382 63.82 -70.29 -39.21
CA TYR A 382 64.29 -69.06 -38.57
C TYR A 382 64.06 -69.04 -37.05
N ARG A 383 63.17 -69.91 -36.52
CA ARG A 383 62.87 -70.10 -35.09
C ARG A 383 62.42 -68.81 -34.37
N LEU A 384 61.62 -68.00 -35.04
CA LEU A 384 61.17 -66.69 -34.55
C LEU A 384 59.81 -66.76 -33.83
N GLY A 385 58.90 -67.60 -34.32
CA GLY A 385 57.53 -67.70 -33.79
C GLY A 385 57.43 -68.33 -32.40
N THR A 386 56.24 -68.24 -31.80
CA THR A 386 55.98 -68.73 -30.44
C THR A 386 56.31 -70.22 -30.31
N GLY A 387 57.13 -70.56 -29.32
CA GLY A 387 57.52 -71.94 -29.01
C GLY A 387 58.49 -72.60 -30.02
N GLN A 388 58.99 -71.87 -31.03
CA GLN A 388 59.92 -72.41 -32.02
C GLN A 388 61.38 -72.48 -31.54
N LEU A 389 61.74 -71.69 -30.52
CA LEU A 389 63.04 -71.75 -29.86
C LEU A 389 62.96 -72.69 -28.64
N THR A 390 63.44 -73.93 -28.79
CA THR A 390 63.40 -74.90 -27.70
C THR A 390 64.37 -74.53 -26.58
N GLN A 391 64.02 -74.86 -25.33
CA GLN A 391 64.92 -74.65 -24.17
C GLN A 391 66.28 -75.37 -24.33
N GLN A 392 66.34 -76.40 -25.18
CA GLN A 392 67.53 -77.18 -25.50
C GLN A 392 68.45 -76.56 -26.56
N ALA A 393 68.09 -75.43 -27.19
CA ALA A 393 68.98 -74.74 -28.12
C ALA A 393 70.29 -74.29 -27.45
N ASP A 394 71.40 -74.27 -28.19
CA ASP A 394 72.68 -73.79 -27.65
C ASP A 394 72.71 -72.24 -27.51
N ALA A 395 73.65 -71.73 -26.72
CA ALA A 395 73.76 -70.29 -26.45
C ALA A 395 74.02 -69.47 -27.73
N ALA A 396 74.77 -70.02 -28.68
CA ALA A 396 75.09 -69.37 -29.96
C ALA A 396 73.84 -69.24 -30.85
N THR A 397 73.00 -70.27 -30.95
CA THR A 397 71.74 -70.20 -31.69
C THR A 397 70.77 -69.23 -31.03
N ARG A 398 70.65 -69.25 -29.70
CA ARG A 398 69.83 -68.28 -28.97
C ARG A 398 70.26 -66.84 -29.25
N ALA A 399 71.57 -66.57 -29.24
CA ALA A 399 72.10 -65.25 -29.55
C ALA A 399 71.78 -64.80 -31.00
N LYS A 400 71.93 -65.68 -32.00
CA LYS A 400 71.60 -65.39 -33.40
C LYS A 400 70.11 -65.12 -33.61
N VAL A 401 69.25 -65.93 -33.00
CA VAL A 401 67.78 -65.74 -33.06
C VAL A 401 67.41 -64.41 -32.39
N ARG A 402 67.93 -64.13 -31.20
CA ARG A 402 67.73 -62.84 -30.52
C ARG A 402 68.21 -61.65 -31.34
N GLN A 403 69.35 -61.77 -32.03
CA GLN A 403 69.85 -60.71 -32.92
C GLN A 403 68.88 -60.44 -34.08
N LEU A 404 68.36 -61.48 -34.73
CA LEU A 404 67.38 -61.32 -35.80
C LEU A 404 66.05 -60.79 -35.28
N LYS A 405 65.55 -61.30 -34.15
CA LYS A 405 64.35 -60.76 -33.47
C LYS A 405 64.52 -59.26 -33.20
N ALA A 406 65.63 -58.85 -32.62
CA ALA A 406 65.92 -57.44 -32.33
C ALA A 406 65.97 -56.57 -33.60
N TYR A 407 66.53 -57.09 -34.69
CA TYR A 407 66.52 -56.40 -35.99
C TYR A 407 65.08 -56.21 -36.52
N LEU A 408 64.25 -57.25 -36.44
CA LEU A 408 62.86 -57.21 -36.89
C LEU A 408 61.98 -56.29 -36.02
N CYS A 409 62.29 -56.17 -34.73
CA CYS A 409 61.56 -55.26 -33.81
C CYS A 409 61.53 -53.80 -34.29
N LEU A 410 62.54 -53.34 -35.05
CA LEU A 410 62.56 -51.99 -35.64
C LEU A 410 61.38 -51.78 -36.60
N PHE A 411 61.05 -52.80 -37.39
CA PHE A 411 59.93 -52.75 -38.34
C PHE A 411 58.61 -53.07 -37.66
N GLU A 412 58.62 -54.01 -36.71
CA GLU A 412 57.44 -54.39 -35.92
C GLU A 412 56.86 -53.20 -35.18
N GLN A 413 57.70 -52.34 -34.56
CA GLN A 413 57.19 -51.14 -33.88
C GLN A 413 56.47 -50.20 -34.85
N LEU A 414 57.02 -49.98 -36.05
CA LEU A 414 56.40 -49.11 -37.04
C LEU A 414 55.05 -49.66 -37.49
N LEU A 415 54.95 -50.97 -37.72
CA LEU A 415 53.70 -51.64 -38.08
C LEU A 415 52.70 -51.58 -36.92
N ALA A 416 53.11 -51.97 -35.72
CA ALA A 416 52.29 -51.92 -34.52
C ALA A 416 51.72 -50.52 -34.28
N ASN A 417 52.55 -49.47 -34.40
CA ASN A 417 52.11 -48.08 -34.30
C ASN A 417 51.12 -47.71 -35.41
N ALA A 418 51.32 -48.17 -36.65
CA ALA A 418 50.39 -47.89 -37.75
C ALA A 418 49.00 -48.52 -37.52
N PHE A 419 48.93 -49.75 -37.00
CA PHE A 419 47.65 -50.37 -36.63
C PHE A 419 46.97 -49.64 -35.45
N SER A 420 47.75 -49.23 -34.44
CA SER A 420 47.25 -48.42 -33.32
C SER A 420 46.73 -47.07 -33.79
N GLN A 421 47.49 -46.37 -34.65
CA GLN A 421 47.10 -45.09 -35.25
C GLN A 421 45.79 -45.20 -36.04
N LEU A 422 45.60 -46.30 -36.79
CA LEU A 422 44.36 -46.54 -37.53
C LEU A 422 43.17 -46.74 -36.58
N ALA A 423 43.35 -47.49 -35.49
CA ALA A 423 42.29 -47.73 -34.50
C ALA A 423 41.85 -46.43 -33.79
N HIS A 424 42.80 -45.52 -33.54
CA HIS A 424 42.55 -44.23 -32.87
C HIS A 424 42.32 -43.06 -33.84
N ALA A 425 42.26 -43.30 -35.15
CA ALA A 425 41.96 -42.25 -36.13
C ALA A 425 40.59 -41.59 -35.88
N LYS A 426 39.62 -42.35 -35.35
CA LYS A 426 38.31 -41.87 -34.93
C LYS A 426 38.40 -40.86 -33.78
N ASP A 427 39.34 -41.03 -32.86
CA ASP A 427 39.51 -40.16 -31.68
C ASP A 427 40.06 -38.78 -32.08
N LEU A 428 40.93 -38.73 -33.10
CA LEU A 428 41.45 -37.49 -33.68
C LEU A 428 40.37 -36.63 -34.34
N LEU A 429 39.32 -37.28 -34.86
CA LEU A 429 38.20 -36.63 -35.54
C LEU A 429 36.98 -36.48 -34.60
N SER A 430 37.16 -36.73 -33.31
CA SER A 430 36.12 -36.65 -32.29
C SER A 430 36.34 -35.45 -31.37
N PRO A 431 35.30 -34.65 -31.08
CA PRO A 431 35.39 -33.66 -30.02
C PRO A 431 35.29 -34.29 -28.62
N GLY A 432 34.87 -35.56 -28.50
CA GLY A 432 34.64 -36.28 -27.24
C GLY A 432 35.88 -36.80 -26.52
N CYS A 433 37.00 -36.91 -27.23
CA CYS A 433 38.26 -37.38 -26.69
C CYS A 433 38.78 -36.42 -25.59
N ASP A 434 39.12 -36.95 -24.41
CA ASP A 434 39.66 -36.17 -23.29
C ASP A 434 41.21 -36.22 -23.20
N HIS A 435 41.87 -37.08 -23.98
CA HIS A 435 43.32 -37.09 -24.15
C HIS A 435 43.78 -36.09 -25.23
N TYR A 436 45.05 -35.72 -25.22
CA TYR A 436 45.64 -34.79 -26.21
C TYR A 436 46.52 -35.49 -27.25
N GLU A 437 46.83 -36.77 -27.04
CA GLU A 437 47.69 -37.59 -27.89
C GLU A 437 47.23 -37.56 -29.35
N THR A 438 48.18 -37.48 -30.26
CA THR A 438 47.91 -37.52 -31.70
C THR A 438 48.63 -38.64 -32.44
N TYR A 439 49.74 -39.10 -31.87
CA TYR A 439 50.37 -40.36 -32.27
C TYR A 439 50.06 -41.45 -31.24
N TYR A 440 49.61 -42.60 -31.75
CA TYR A 440 49.30 -43.76 -30.94
C TYR A 440 50.30 -44.87 -31.22
N SER A 441 50.63 -45.62 -30.17
CA SER A 441 51.51 -46.79 -30.24
C SER A 441 50.93 -47.93 -29.43
N GLN A 442 51.41 -49.14 -29.71
CA GLN A 442 51.13 -50.31 -28.89
C GLN A 442 52.42 -51.04 -28.55
N SER A 443 52.46 -51.65 -27.36
CA SER A 443 53.64 -52.35 -26.85
C SER A 443 53.87 -53.64 -27.64
N LEU A 444 55.13 -53.89 -28.01
CA LEU A 444 55.51 -55.16 -28.64
C LEU A 444 55.53 -56.32 -27.64
N ARG A 445 55.50 -56.08 -26.31
CA ARG A 445 55.59 -57.14 -25.29
C ARG A 445 54.48 -58.19 -25.43
N ASP A 446 53.29 -57.76 -25.81
CA ASP A 446 52.12 -58.62 -25.94
C ASP A 446 51.95 -59.20 -27.36
N SER A 447 52.57 -58.59 -28.37
CA SER A 447 52.40 -58.97 -29.78
C SER A 447 53.57 -59.77 -30.35
N VAL A 448 54.79 -59.57 -29.85
CA VAL A 448 56.02 -60.18 -30.39
C VAL A 448 56.52 -61.31 -29.47
N PRO A 449 56.72 -62.53 -30.01
CA PRO A 449 57.13 -63.67 -29.19
C PRO A 449 58.50 -63.50 -28.52
N ASP A 450 58.60 -63.80 -27.22
CA ASP A 450 59.82 -63.79 -26.41
C ASP A 450 60.61 -62.45 -26.45
N VAL A 451 59.94 -61.33 -26.70
CA VAL A 451 60.62 -60.04 -26.90
C VAL A 451 61.05 -59.35 -25.61
N ALA A 452 60.49 -59.74 -24.46
CA ALA A 452 60.68 -59.06 -23.17
C ALA A 452 62.16 -58.91 -22.77
N GLU A 453 63.01 -59.89 -23.08
CA GLU A 453 64.46 -59.84 -22.78
C GLU A 453 65.26 -58.94 -23.74
N LEU A 454 64.66 -58.49 -24.85
CA LEU A 454 65.27 -57.60 -25.84
C LEU A 454 64.92 -56.13 -25.60
N LEU A 455 63.82 -55.87 -24.90
CA LEU A 455 63.34 -54.52 -24.60
C LEU A 455 63.91 -54.07 -23.24
N GLY A 456 64.35 -52.81 -23.17
CA GLY A 456 64.81 -52.22 -21.91
C GLY A 456 63.68 -51.95 -20.92
N ASP A 457 64.03 -51.74 -19.64
CA ASP A 457 63.06 -51.53 -18.56
C ASP A 457 62.16 -50.29 -18.77
N GLY A 458 62.62 -49.27 -19.50
CA GLY A 458 61.88 -48.04 -19.82
C GLY A 458 61.32 -47.95 -21.25
N TYR A 459 61.20 -49.07 -21.98
CA TYR A 459 60.75 -49.06 -23.38
C TYR A 459 59.34 -48.47 -23.58
N GLU A 460 58.41 -48.69 -22.65
CA GLU A 460 57.03 -48.20 -22.73
C GLU A 460 56.89 -46.73 -22.30
N GLU A 461 57.93 -46.13 -21.70
CA GLU A 461 57.94 -44.74 -21.24
C GLU A 461 58.42 -43.76 -22.33
N PHE A 462 58.62 -44.23 -23.56
CA PHE A 462 59.12 -43.39 -24.66
C PHE A 462 58.05 -42.44 -25.19
N GLU A 463 58.30 -41.12 -25.10
CA GLU A 463 57.45 -40.11 -25.69
C GLU A 463 57.57 -40.11 -27.22
N LEU A 464 56.48 -40.45 -27.92
CA LEU A 464 56.41 -40.45 -29.39
C LEU A 464 56.47 -39.05 -30.00
N GLU A 465 56.06 -38.04 -29.22
CA GLU A 465 55.94 -36.66 -29.66
C GLU A 465 56.16 -35.67 -28.53
N ASP A 466 56.67 -34.49 -28.88
CA ASP A 466 56.73 -33.37 -27.95
C ASP A 466 55.34 -32.73 -27.77
N GLU A 467 55.09 -32.20 -26.57
CA GLU A 467 53.80 -31.61 -26.19
C GLU A 467 53.38 -30.47 -27.13
N ALA A 468 54.30 -29.63 -27.59
CA ALA A 468 53.97 -28.48 -28.44
C ALA A 468 53.48 -28.94 -29.83
N SER A 469 54.13 -29.92 -30.43
CA SER A 469 53.71 -30.52 -31.71
C SER A 469 52.39 -31.27 -31.60
N MET A 470 52.16 -31.97 -30.49
CA MET A 470 50.91 -32.67 -30.18
C MET A 470 49.74 -31.67 -30.13
N LEU A 471 49.85 -30.63 -29.29
CA LEU A 471 48.81 -29.60 -29.14
C LEU A 471 48.58 -28.82 -30.44
N SER A 472 49.63 -28.54 -31.21
CA SER A 472 49.51 -27.91 -32.54
C SER A 472 48.71 -28.78 -33.51
N ARG A 473 48.96 -30.10 -33.53
CA ARG A 473 48.20 -31.04 -34.36
C ARG A 473 46.74 -31.16 -33.94
N GLN A 474 46.46 -31.25 -32.64
CA GLN A 474 45.10 -31.22 -32.11
C GLN A 474 44.34 -29.96 -32.57
N HIS A 475 44.97 -28.78 -32.50
CA HIS A 475 44.36 -27.56 -33.01
C HIS A 475 43.99 -27.64 -34.49
N ARG A 476 44.81 -28.26 -35.34
CA ARG A 476 44.52 -28.42 -36.78
C ARG A 476 43.33 -29.34 -37.01
N PHE A 477 43.24 -30.46 -36.29
CA PHE A 477 42.09 -31.37 -36.38
C PHE A 477 40.79 -30.67 -35.97
N LEU A 478 40.79 -29.97 -34.83
CA LEU A 478 39.59 -29.27 -34.35
C LEU A 478 39.21 -28.11 -35.28
N ASN A 479 40.18 -27.36 -35.82
CA ASN A 479 39.89 -26.33 -36.82
C ASN A 479 39.27 -26.91 -38.09
N HIS A 480 39.71 -28.09 -38.52
CA HIS A 480 39.11 -28.78 -39.67
C HIS A 480 37.66 -29.18 -39.39
N LEU A 481 37.36 -29.66 -38.18
CA LEU A 481 35.98 -29.97 -37.77
C LEU A 481 35.10 -28.71 -37.72
N LEU A 482 35.59 -27.62 -37.10
CA LEU A 482 34.87 -26.35 -37.05
C LEU A 482 34.57 -25.80 -38.45
N ALA A 483 35.54 -25.88 -39.38
CA ALA A 483 35.39 -25.38 -40.73
C ALA A 483 34.27 -26.10 -41.52
N ARG A 484 33.95 -27.36 -41.20
CA ARG A 484 32.83 -28.09 -41.83
C ARG A 484 31.47 -27.47 -41.51
N PHE A 485 31.36 -26.77 -40.40
CA PHE A 485 30.16 -26.04 -39.99
C PHE A 485 30.25 -24.54 -40.31
N GLY A 486 31.28 -24.11 -41.05
CA GLY A 486 31.53 -22.69 -41.33
C GLY A 486 31.98 -21.88 -40.12
N GLU A 487 32.50 -22.55 -39.08
CA GLU A 487 32.91 -21.90 -37.83
C GLU A 487 34.41 -21.66 -37.78
N GLU A 488 34.80 -20.51 -37.19
CA GLU A 488 36.20 -20.14 -36.98
C GLU A 488 36.43 -19.61 -35.55
N MET A 489 37.57 -19.98 -34.96
CA MET A 489 38.02 -19.56 -33.62
C MET A 489 39.49 -19.13 -33.61
N THR A 490 39.88 -18.27 -34.55
CA THR A 490 41.27 -17.82 -34.75
C THR A 490 41.78 -16.93 -33.61
N ASN A 491 40.94 -16.01 -33.12
CA ASN A 491 41.34 -15.00 -32.13
C ASN A 491 41.30 -15.49 -30.69
N LEU A 492 40.82 -16.71 -30.43
CA LEU A 492 40.67 -17.25 -29.07
C LEU A 492 42.02 -17.31 -28.33
N SER A 493 43.11 -17.62 -29.03
CA SER A 493 44.47 -17.63 -28.48
C SER A 493 44.94 -16.26 -27.96
N GLN A 494 44.41 -15.17 -28.52
CA GLN A 494 44.72 -13.80 -28.10
C GLN A 494 43.89 -13.34 -26.89
N LEU A 495 42.76 -14.01 -26.63
CA LEU A 495 41.87 -13.74 -25.50
C LEU A 495 42.13 -14.63 -24.28
N ALA A 496 42.75 -15.81 -24.48
CA ALA A 496 43.05 -16.76 -23.41
C ALA A 496 43.99 -16.18 -22.35
N SER A 497 43.56 -16.27 -21.08
CA SER A 497 44.19 -15.65 -19.91
C SER A 497 45.23 -16.52 -19.19
N SER A 498 45.31 -17.84 -19.45
CA SER A 498 46.12 -18.77 -18.66
C SER A 498 47.58 -18.95 -19.15
N HIS A 499 48.45 -19.57 -18.33
CA HIS A 499 49.79 -20.05 -18.75
C HIS A 499 49.72 -21.35 -19.58
N GLU A 500 48.61 -22.09 -19.52
CA GLU A 500 48.31 -23.30 -20.33
C GLU A 500 47.40 -22.98 -21.54
N LYS A 501 47.67 -21.86 -22.24
CA LYS A 501 46.79 -21.32 -23.29
C LYS A 501 46.36 -22.37 -24.32
N SER A 502 47.28 -23.23 -24.76
CA SER A 502 46.99 -24.20 -25.82
C SER A 502 46.00 -25.29 -25.40
N LYS A 503 46.12 -25.84 -24.17
CA LYS A 503 45.20 -26.88 -23.67
C LYS A 503 43.80 -26.33 -23.42
N SER A 504 43.72 -25.16 -22.78
CA SER A 504 42.45 -24.46 -22.56
C SER A 504 41.73 -24.14 -23.88
N VAL A 505 42.44 -23.63 -24.89
CA VAL A 505 41.86 -23.36 -26.22
C VAL A 505 41.36 -24.64 -26.91
N ILE A 506 42.06 -25.78 -26.76
CA ILE A 506 41.61 -27.08 -27.27
C ILE A 506 40.30 -27.49 -26.59
N GLN A 507 40.23 -27.37 -25.25
CA GLN A 507 39.03 -27.73 -24.50
C GLN A 507 37.84 -26.86 -24.89
N THR A 508 38.03 -25.55 -25.04
CA THR A 508 36.96 -24.64 -25.49
C THR A 508 36.46 -25.00 -26.89
N LYS A 509 37.35 -25.36 -27.83
CA LYS A 509 36.96 -25.84 -29.17
C LYS A 509 36.19 -27.15 -29.12
N ARG A 510 36.59 -28.10 -28.26
CA ARG A 510 35.86 -29.36 -28.03
C ARG A 510 34.46 -29.07 -27.48
N SER A 511 34.35 -28.28 -26.43
CA SER A 511 33.06 -27.87 -25.84
C SER A 511 32.16 -27.18 -26.87
N PHE A 512 32.73 -26.31 -27.72
CA PHE A 512 31.97 -25.64 -28.77
C PHE A 512 31.45 -26.61 -29.83
N LEU A 513 32.28 -27.55 -30.31
CA LEU A 513 31.85 -28.58 -31.25
C LEU A 513 30.77 -29.50 -30.66
N ARG A 514 30.91 -29.92 -29.40
CA ARG A 514 29.94 -30.76 -28.70
C ARG A 514 28.56 -30.08 -28.58
N GLY A 515 28.52 -28.77 -28.32
CA GLY A 515 27.28 -28.00 -28.20
C GLY A 515 26.77 -27.37 -29.51
N LEU A 516 27.50 -27.51 -30.62
CA LEU A 516 27.25 -26.77 -31.85
C LEU A 516 25.85 -26.97 -32.44
N PRO A 517 25.25 -28.18 -32.49
CA PRO A 517 23.91 -28.36 -33.05
C PRO A 517 22.85 -27.53 -32.31
N LYS A 518 22.79 -27.65 -30.97
CA LYS A 518 21.87 -26.87 -30.13
C LYS A 518 22.16 -25.37 -30.23
N MET A 519 23.44 -24.98 -30.07
CA MET A 519 23.85 -23.57 -30.11
C MET A 519 23.61 -22.91 -31.48
N GLY A 520 23.74 -23.67 -32.58
CA GLY A 520 23.50 -23.21 -33.94
C GLY A 520 22.01 -23.02 -34.23
N ARG A 521 21.20 -24.02 -33.88
CA ARG A 521 19.73 -23.99 -34.03
C ARG A 521 19.10 -22.85 -33.24
N ASP A 522 19.50 -22.68 -31.99
CA ASP A 522 18.83 -21.80 -31.03
C ASP A 522 19.49 -20.40 -30.95
N ARG A 523 20.47 -20.08 -31.81
CA ARG A 523 21.26 -18.82 -31.77
C ARG A 523 20.45 -17.53 -31.79
N GLY A 524 19.26 -17.56 -32.39
CA GLY A 524 18.38 -16.40 -32.54
C GLY A 524 17.36 -16.26 -31.40
N LEU A 525 17.36 -17.19 -30.45
CA LEU A 525 16.39 -17.26 -29.35
C LEU A 525 16.72 -16.19 -28.29
N GLY A 526 15.72 -15.41 -27.94
CA GLY A 526 15.77 -14.43 -26.87
C GLY A 526 15.50 -15.05 -25.50
N PHE A 527 15.61 -14.21 -24.47
CA PHE A 527 15.24 -14.58 -23.11
C PHE A 527 13.76 -15.04 -22.99
N ASP A 528 13.55 -16.27 -22.50
CA ASP A 528 12.25 -16.80 -22.07
C ASP A 528 12.07 -16.52 -20.57
N GLY A 529 11.28 -15.50 -20.25
CA GLY A 529 11.03 -15.12 -18.86
C GLY A 529 9.91 -15.93 -18.19
N THR A 530 9.23 -16.85 -18.89
CA THR A 530 8.16 -17.65 -18.30
C THR A 530 8.68 -18.84 -17.50
N ARG A 531 9.86 -19.36 -17.83
CA ARG A 531 10.49 -20.47 -17.11
C ARG A 531 11.04 -20.02 -15.76
N SER A 532 10.88 -20.88 -14.74
CA SER A 532 11.58 -20.71 -13.46
C SER A 532 13.09 -20.68 -13.73
N ALA A 533 13.81 -19.79 -13.03
CA ALA A 533 15.19 -19.36 -13.31
C ALA A 533 16.30 -20.45 -13.20
N ALA A 534 15.97 -21.72 -13.43
CA ALA A 534 16.92 -22.82 -13.53
C ALA A 534 17.61 -22.83 -14.91
N SER A 535 18.72 -22.09 -14.98
CA SER A 535 19.98 -22.48 -15.62
C SER A 535 19.98 -23.02 -17.07
N GLU A 536 19.44 -22.28 -18.05
CA GLU A 536 20.01 -22.38 -19.40
C GLU A 536 20.32 -20.97 -19.92
N LEU A 537 21.61 -20.69 -20.07
CA LEU A 537 22.12 -19.53 -20.80
C LEU A 537 21.53 -19.55 -22.21
N SER A 538 21.21 -18.39 -22.79
CA SER A 538 20.78 -18.34 -24.20
C SER A 538 21.87 -18.94 -25.10
N ALA A 539 21.50 -19.55 -26.23
CA ALA A 539 22.48 -20.14 -27.14
C ALA A 539 23.49 -19.10 -27.65
N LEU A 540 23.05 -17.86 -27.92
CA LEU A 540 23.96 -16.76 -28.26
C LEU A 540 24.95 -16.47 -27.13
N GLU A 541 24.48 -16.44 -25.88
CA GLU A 541 25.36 -16.25 -24.72
C GLU A 541 26.36 -17.40 -24.56
N GLN A 542 25.94 -18.65 -24.70
CA GLN A 542 26.84 -19.82 -24.63
C GLN A 542 27.95 -19.73 -25.70
N ARG A 543 27.57 -19.39 -26.94
CA ARG A 543 28.52 -19.21 -28.05
C ARG A 543 29.51 -18.09 -27.77
N LEU A 544 29.02 -16.95 -27.30
CA LEU A 544 29.87 -15.80 -26.98
C LEU A 544 30.79 -16.09 -25.81
N ARG A 545 30.31 -16.76 -24.76
CA ARG A 545 31.14 -17.17 -23.64
C ARG A 545 32.30 -18.05 -24.11
N LEU A 546 32.04 -19.06 -24.94
CA LEU A 546 33.09 -19.91 -25.50
C LEU A 546 34.05 -19.14 -26.44
N LYS A 547 33.54 -18.31 -27.37
CA LYS A 547 34.38 -17.56 -28.31
C LYS A 547 35.18 -16.42 -27.64
N LEU A 548 34.75 -15.94 -26.49
CA LEU A 548 35.43 -14.91 -25.69
C LEU A 548 36.23 -15.48 -24.51
N ASP A 549 36.24 -16.81 -24.34
CA ASP A 549 36.87 -17.53 -23.23
C ASP A 549 36.35 -17.12 -21.83
N LEU A 550 35.07 -16.77 -21.74
CA LEU A 550 34.37 -16.44 -20.50
C LEU A 550 33.98 -17.71 -19.75
N GLN A 551 34.25 -17.72 -18.45
CA GLN A 551 33.86 -18.77 -17.52
C GLN A 551 32.40 -18.60 -17.09
N GLU A 552 31.84 -19.59 -16.39
CA GLU A 552 30.46 -19.50 -15.90
C GLU A 552 30.26 -18.34 -14.91
N GLU A 553 31.27 -18.09 -14.07
CA GLU A 553 31.29 -17.05 -13.04
C GLU A 553 31.52 -15.63 -13.58
N ASP A 554 31.94 -15.50 -14.85
CA ASP A 554 32.19 -14.20 -15.46
C ASP A 554 30.89 -13.42 -15.67
N ASP A 555 30.85 -12.17 -15.19
CA ASP A 555 29.76 -11.24 -15.42
C ASP A 555 29.64 -10.92 -16.91
N PHE A 556 28.56 -11.41 -17.53
CA PHE A 556 28.25 -11.14 -18.93
C PHE A 556 26.73 -11.08 -19.08
N PHE A 557 26.23 -9.95 -19.58
CA PHE A 557 24.80 -9.72 -19.69
C PHE A 557 24.40 -9.29 -21.09
N ILE A 558 23.28 -9.82 -21.55
CA ILE A 558 22.63 -9.44 -22.82
C ILE A 558 21.33 -8.72 -22.47
N VAL A 559 21.19 -7.48 -22.94
CA VAL A 559 20.02 -6.63 -22.71
C VAL A 559 19.33 -6.31 -24.02
N GLU A 560 18.10 -6.80 -24.17
CA GLU A 560 17.25 -6.54 -25.32
C GLU A 560 16.46 -5.25 -25.12
N HIS A 561 16.73 -4.22 -25.93
CA HIS A 561 16.14 -2.90 -25.69
C HIS A 561 14.62 -2.90 -25.87
N LEU A 562 14.08 -3.76 -26.74
CA LEU A 562 12.63 -3.88 -26.95
C LEU A 562 11.88 -4.29 -25.68
N LEU A 563 12.53 -5.02 -24.78
CA LEU A 563 11.94 -5.43 -23.49
C LEU A 563 11.96 -4.28 -22.46
N LEU A 564 12.70 -3.20 -22.72
CA LEU A 564 12.75 -1.99 -21.90
C LEU A 564 11.76 -0.91 -22.40
N ARG A 565 10.92 -1.22 -23.40
CA ARG A 565 9.93 -0.29 -23.92
C ARG A 565 8.89 0.12 -22.84
N PRO A 566 8.27 1.30 -22.96
CA PRO A 566 7.19 1.69 -22.07
C PRO A 566 5.97 0.78 -22.25
N GLY A 567 5.31 0.45 -21.14
CA GLY A 567 4.08 -0.35 -21.11
C GLY A 567 2.84 0.45 -20.70
N SER A 568 1.75 -0.28 -20.45
CA SER A 568 0.47 0.29 -20.00
C SER A 568 0.59 1.05 -18.67
N ALA A 569 1.44 0.59 -17.74
CA ALA A 569 1.72 1.26 -16.48
C ALA A 569 2.35 2.65 -16.71
N ASP A 570 3.30 2.76 -17.64
CA ASP A 570 3.92 4.04 -18.02
C ASP A 570 2.91 4.98 -18.68
N PHE A 571 2.02 4.46 -19.52
CA PHE A 571 0.94 5.25 -20.12
C PHE A 571 -0.06 5.78 -19.10
N ARG A 572 -0.41 5.00 -18.06
CA ARG A 572 -1.29 5.47 -16.97
C ARG A 572 -0.68 6.62 -16.16
N GLN A 573 0.65 6.79 -16.16
CA GLN A 573 1.32 7.97 -15.61
C GLN A 573 0.92 9.28 -16.35
N TRP A 574 0.27 9.16 -17.49
CA TRP A 574 -0.19 10.27 -18.33
C TRP A 574 -1.70 10.39 -18.37
N GLU A 575 -2.43 9.28 -18.46
CA GLU A 575 -3.88 9.30 -18.62
C GLU A 575 -4.62 9.83 -17.37
N SER A 576 -4.11 9.57 -16.16
CA SER A 576 -4.71 10.11 -14.92
C SER A 576 -4.63 11.64 -14.83
N ALA A 577 -3.73 12.27 -15.58
CA ALA A 577 -3.68 13.73 -15.69
C ALA A 577 -4.85 14.32 -16.50
N LYS A 578 -5.52 13.51 -17.36
CA LYS A 578 -6.77 13.91 -18.05
C LYS A 578 -8.03 13.65 -17.23
N THR A 579 -7.99 12.67 -16.30
CA THR A 579 -9.16 12.24 -15.52
C THR A 579 -9.14 12.72 -14.06
N GLY A 580 -8.20 13.60 -13.69
CA GLY A 580 -8.15 14.23 -12.38
C GLY A 580 -9.49 14.86 -12.03
N TYR A 581 -10.20 14.26 -11.08
CA TYR A 581 -11.37 14.71 -10.33
C TYR A 581 -11.78 16.18 -10.52
N TRP A 582 -12.46 16.47 -11.63
CA TRP A 582 -13.34 17.62 -11.77
C TRP A 582 -14.60 17.12 -12.46
N ARG A 583 -15.75 17.14 -11.77
CA ARG A 583 -17.02 16.91 -12.47
C ARG A 583 -17.29 18.14 -13.34
N PRO A 584 -17.86 17.99 -14.55
CA PRO A 584 -18.34 19.14 -15.34
C PRO A 584 -19.24 20.08 -14.51
N GLU A 585 -19.98 19.51 -13.57
CA GLU A 585 -20.81 20.19 -12.56
C GLU A 585 -20.04 21.19 -11.68
N ASP A 586 -18.74 20.95 -11.41
CA ASP A 586 -17.90 21.83 -10.59
C ASP A 586 -17.43 23.07 -11.37
N LEU A 587 -17.28 22.94 -12.69
CA LEU A 587 -17.05 24.07 -13.62
C LEU A 587 -18.32 24.92 -13.76
N GLU A 588 -19.49 24.29 -13.81
CA GLU A 588 -20.79 24.98 -13.89
C GLU A 588 -21.13 25.74 -12.60
N ARG A 589 -20.86 25.17 -11.41
CA ARG A 589 -21.05 25.88 -10.12
C ARG A 589 -20.14 27.11 -9.99
N ARG A 590 -18.91 27.06 -10.52
CA ARG A 590 -17.99 28.20 -10.51
C ARG A 590 -18.39 29.29 -11.49
N ALA A 591 -18.84 28.91 -12.69
CA ALA A 591 -19.41 29.85 -13.66
C ALA A 591 -20.66 30.56 -13.10
N ALA A 592 -21.49 29.84 -12.35
CA ALA A 592 -22.66 30.39 -11.66
C ALA A 592 -22.31 31.29 -10.45
N ALA A 593 -21.11 31.15 -9.87
CA ALA A 593 -20.66 31.92 -8.70
C ALA A 593 -19.88 33.21 -9.05
N HIS A 594 -19.73 33.56 -10.34
CA HIS A 594 -18.95 34.73 -10.80
C HIS A 594 -17.52 34.84 -10.25
N LEU A 595 -16.92 33.71 -9.85
CA LEU A 595 -15.50 33.64 -9.53
C LEU A 595 -14.71 33.64 -10.85
N LYS A 596 -13.61 34.42 -10.92
CA LYS A 596 -12.78 34.54 -12.13
C LYS A 596 -12.44 33.14 -12.67
N PRO A 597 -12.49 32.90 -14.00
CA PRO A 597 -11.91 31.69 -14.57
C PRO A 597 -10.46 31.60 -14.13
N TRP A 598 -9.95 30.38 -13.91
CA TRP A 598 -8.53 30.15 -13.68
C TRP A 598 -7.76 30.92 -14.74
N THR A 599 -7.07 31.99 -14.33
CA THR A 599 -6.11 32.67 -15.20
C THR A 599 -5.05 31.64 -15.56
N SER A 600 -4.42 31.83 -16.72
CA SER A 600 -3.41 30.98 -17.37
C SER A 600 -2.17 30.58 -16.55
N GLY A 601 -2.19 30.69 -15.21
CA GLY A 601 -1.19 30.27 -14.24
C GLY A 601 -1.30 28.82 -13.74
N ASP A 602 -2.35 28.06 -14.08
CA ASP A 602 -2.42 26.59 -13.90
C ASP A 602 -1.50 25.84 -14.90
N CYS A 603 -0.29 26.35 -15.13
CA CYS A 603 0.63 25.91 -16.18
C CYS A 603 1.12 24.45 -15.99
N ARG A 604 0.90 23.83 -14.83
CA ARG A 604 1.44 22.50 -14.46
C ARG A 604 0.67 21.34 -15.04
N LEU A 605 -0.64 21.50 -15.26
CA LEU A 605 -1.46 20.52 -15.98
C LEU A 605 -1.25 20.61 -17.51
N GLN A 606 -0.59 21.67 -17.99
CA GLN A 606 -0.18 21.85 -19.39
C GLN A 606 1.28 21.44 -19.66
N GLN A 607 2.11 21.23 -18.64
CA GLN A 607 3.49 20.77 -18.83
C GLN A 607 3.51 19.28 -19.19
N SER A 608 3.97 18.99 -20.40
CA SER A 608 4.35 17.63 -20.79
C SER A 608 5.76 17.30 -20.30
N TYR A 609 5.85 16.53 -19.23
CA TYR A 609 7.03 15.75 -18.83
C TYR A 609 7.56 14.81 -19.93
N GLY A 610 8.87 14.57 -19.97
CA GLY A 610 9.42 13.55 -20.86
C GLY A 610 9.19 12.13 -20.33
N LEU A 611 9.30 11.14 -21.21
CA LEU A 611 9.55 9.74 -20.87
C LEU A 611 11.07 9.52 -20.77
N LEU A 612 11.79 9.89 -21.83
CA LEU A 612 13.22 9.63 -22.00
C LEU A 612 13.86 10.80 -22.73
N GLN A 613 14.83 11.45 -22.13
CA GLN A 613 15.61 12.53 -22.74
C GLN A 613 16.89 11.98 -23.38
N ASN A 614 17.42 12.66 -24.39
CA ASN A 614 18.67 12.32 -25.09
C ASN A 614 18.77 10.83 -25.46
N PRO A 615 17.76 10.25 -26.14
CA PRO A 615 17.81 8.84 -26.49
C PRO A 615 18.99 8.59 -27.44
N LEU A 616 19.70 7.49 -27.22
CA LEU A 616 20.88 7.07 -27.98
C LEU A 616 20.62 7.02 -29.50
N ARG A 617 19.37 6.70 -29.87
CA ARG A 617 18.84 6.75 -31.24
C ARG A 617 17.43 7.30 -31.21
N SER A 618 16.93 7.77 -32.37
CA SER A 618 15.56 8.27 -32.50
C SER A 618 14.50 7.25 -32.08
N ASP A 619 14.75 5.98 -32.35
CA ASP A 619 14.05 4.83 -31.78
C ASP A 619 15.09 4.07 -30.95
N PRO A 620 15.06 4.13 -29.61
CA PRO A 620 16.05 3.48 -28.75
C PRO A 620 15.70 2.02 -28.42
N TYR A 621 14.53 1.53 -28.83
CA TYR A 621 14.01 0.23 -28.41
C TYR A 621 14.09 -0.82 -29.50
N SER A 622 13.67 -0.49 -30.72
CA SER A 622 13.53 -1.51 -31.76
C SER A 622 14.86 -1.95 -32.33
N VAL A 623 14.98 -3.27 -32.53
CA VAL A 623 16.07 -3.91 -33.27
C VAL A 623 17.45 -3.57 -32.68
N GLN A 624 17.53 -3.47 -31.35
CA GLN A 624 18.72 -3.06 -30.60
C GLN A 624 19.00 -3.98 -29.42
N ILE A 625 20.28 -4.22 -29.18
CA ILE A 625 20.77 -5.09 -28.12
C ILE A 625 22.06 -4.51 -27.51
N SER A 626 22.19 -4.62 -26.20
CA SER A 626 23.38 -4.21 -25.45
C SER A 626 24.04 -5.42 -24.80
N PHE A 627 25.35 -5.52 -24.92
CA PHE A 627 26.19 -6.48 -24.22
C PHE A 627 26.98 -5.76 -23.15
N VAL A 628 26.97 -6.28 -21.93
CA VAL A 628 27.63 -5.67 -20.77
C VAL A 628 28.74 -6.59 -20.29
N LEU A 629 29.96 -6.06 -20.25
CA LEU A 629 31.17 -6.77 -19.84
C LEU A 629 31.96 -5.97 -18.78
N PRO A 630 32.71 -6.66 -17.91
CA PRO A 630 33.64 -6.06 -16.96
C PRO A 630 34.83 -5.41 -17.68
N ARG A 631 35.25 -4.23 -17.23
CA ARG A 631 36.29 -3.43 -17.88
C ARG A 631 37.72 -3.86 -17.51
N SER A 632 37.95 -4.24 -16.26
CA SER A 632 39.29 -4.47 -15.68
C SER A 632 39.76 -5.93 -15.70
N GLN A 633 38.91 -6.88 -16.14
CA GLN A 633 39.33 -8.26 -16.37
C GLN A 633 40.59 -8.34 -17.25
N GLU A 634 41.53 -9.19 -16.87
CA GLU A 634 42.86 -9.31 -17.50
C GLU A 634 42.76 -9.51 -19.03
N ARG A 635 41.80 -10.33 -19.48
CA ARG A 635 41.53 -10.62 -20.90
C ARG A 635 41.05 -9.40 -21.71
N PHE A 636 40.49 -8.38 -21.06
CA PHE A 636 39.98 -7.16 -21.70
C PHE A 636 40.80 -5.89 -21.38
N ASN A 637 41.94 -6.06 -20.69
CA ASN A 637 42.80 -4.95 -20.30
C ASN A 637 43.40 -4.21 -21.50
N SER A 638 43.67 -4.92 -22.60
CA SER A 638 44.19 -4.33 -23.84
C SER A 638 43.07 -3.76 -24.73
N LYS A 639 43.37 -2.69 -25.50
CA LYS A 639 42.44 -2.19 -26.52
C LYS A 639 42.16 -3.24 -27.60
N THR A 640 43.21 -3.94 -28.04
CA THR A 640 43.12 -4.98 -29.07
C THR A 640 42.15 -6.10 -28.67
N SER A 641 42.25 -6.61 -27.44
CA SER A 641 41.37 -7.67 -26.95
C SER A 641 39.91 -7.22 -26.90
N ARG A 642 39.65 -5.96 -26.51
CA ARG A 642 38.30 -5.38 -26.53
C ARG A 642 37.76 -5.19 -27.94
N ASP A 643 38.61 -4.84 -28.90
CA ASP A 643 38.21 -4.69 -30.30
C ASP A 643 37.90 -6.06 -30.93
N ILE A 644 38.67 -7.10 -30.60
CA ILE A 644 38.38 -8.50 -30.96
C ILE A 644 37.03 -8.91 -30.36
N ALA A 645 36.82 -8.70 -29.06
CA ALA A 645 35.57 -9.06 -28.41
C ALA A 645 34.35 -8.36 -29.04
N ARG A 646 34.46 -7.06 -29.35
CA ARG A 646 33.41 -6.32 -30.07
C ARG A 646 33.12 -6.92 -31.45
N GLN A 647 34.16 -7.31 -32.18
CA GLN A 647 33.99 -7.91 -33.51
C GLN A 647 33.32 -9.28 -33.41
N THR A 648 33.80 -10.14 -32.50
CA THR A 648 33.17 -11.44 -32.23
C THR A 648 31.71 -11.30 -31.83
N ILE A 649 31.37 -10.37 -30.94
CA ILE A 649 29.97 -10.11 -30.55
C ILE A 649 29.13 -9.72 -31.77
N ARG A 650 29.65 -8.87 -32.66
CA ARG A 650 28.94 -8.45 -33.87
C ARG A 650 28.75 -9.60 -34.87
N ASP A 651 29.77 -10.43 -35.07
CA ASP A 651 29.73 -11.54 -36.03
C ASP A 651 28.74 -12.64 -35.59
N GLU A 652 28.58 -12.84 -34.28
CA GLU A 652 27.64 -13.81 -33.71
C GLU A 652 26.21 -13.28 -33.58
N THR A 653 26.02 -11.96 -33.53
CA THR A 653 24.69 -11.36 -33.37
C THR A 653 23.97 -11.27 -34.72
N PRO A 654 22.66 -11.57 -34.81
CA PRO A 654 21.90 -11.41 -36.06
C PRO A 654 22.08 -10.03 -36.71
N ALA A 655 22.43 -10.02 -38.00
CA ALA A 655 22.87 -8.81 -38.72
C ALA A 655 21.86 -7.65 -38.78
N HIS A 656 20.57 -7.93 -38.57
CA HIS A 656 19.54 -6.89 -38.54
C HIS A 656 19.54 -6.12 -37.20
N LEU A 657 20.11 -6.70 -36.13
CA LEU A 657 20.21 -6.10 -34.80
C LEU A 657 21.38 -5.13 -34.71
N HIS A 658 21.12 -3.98 -34.10
CA HIS A 658 22.16 -3.02 -33.79
C HIS A 658 22.77 -3.31 -32.42
N VAL A 659 24.09 -3.53 -32.42
CA VAL A 659 24.87 -4.01 -31.26
C VAL A 659 25.56 -2.86 -30.54
N HIS A 660 25.32 -2.74 -29.23
CA HIS A 660 26.06 -1.90 -28.30
C HIS A 660 26.89 -2.76 -27.35
N VAL A 661 28.12 -2.34 -27.05
CA VAL A 661 29.02 -3.07 -26.14
C VAL A 661 29.51 -2.11 -25.06
N HIS A 662 29.11 -2.39 -23.82
CA HIS A 662 29.39 -1.57 -22.63
C HIS A 662 30.45 -2.24 -21.77
N TRP A 663 31.42 -1.45 -21.33
CA TRP A 663 32.52 -1.89 -20.47
C TRP A 663 32.40 -1.17 -19.13
N LEU A 664 31.76 -1.82 -18.15
CA LEU A 664 31.47 -1.23 -16.83
C LEU A 664 32.60 -1.53 -15.84
N ASN A 665 32.88 -0.58 -14.95
CA ASN A 665 33.83 -0.75 -13.85
C ASN A 665 33.27 -1.69 -12.78
N GLU A 666 34.07 -2.69 -12.41
CA GLU A 666 33.76 -3.73 -11.42
C GLU A 666 33.60 -3.23 -9.98
N GLN A 667 34.16 -2.06 -9.64
CA GLN A 667 34.06 -1.52 -8.26
C GLN A 667 32.67 -0.99 -7.94
N ASP A 668 32.07 -0.21 -8.86
CA ASP A 668 30.84 0.55 -8.57
C ASP A 668 29.75 0.36 -9.66
N GLU A 669 30.09 0.42 -10.95
CA GLU A 669 29.11 0.44 -12.04
C GLU A 669 28.50 -0.94 -12.31
N LEU A 670 29.34 -1.98 -12.39
CA LEU A 670 28.92 -3.33 -12.71
C LEU A 670 28.08 -3.97 -11.60
N PRO A 671 28.46 -3.94 -10.30
CA PRO A 671 27.61 -4.50 -9.24
C PRO A 671 26.25 -3.82 -9.16
N ALA A 672 26.20 -2.50 -9.34
CA ALA A 672 24.95 -1.74 -9.35
C ALA A 672 24.07 -2.11 -10.55
N PHE A 673 24.66 -2.24 -11.76
CA PHE A 673 23.95 -2.75 -12.93
C PHE A 673 23.44 -4.18 -12.74
N THR A 674 24.27 -5.08 -12.21
CA THR A 674 23.90 -6.48 -11.95
C THR A 674 22.70 -6.55 -11.00
N SER A 675 22.71 -5.77 -9.91
CA SER A 675 21.57 -5.67 -9.00
C SER A 675 20.30 -5.21 -9.72
N ASP A 676 20.39 -4.15 -10.52
CA ASP A 676 19.25 -3.62 -11.28
C ASP A 676 18.72 -4.63 -12.31
N PHE A 677 19.62 -5.31 -13.04
CA PHE A 677 19.27 -6.35 -14.01
C PHE A 677 18.57 -7.54 -13.37
N GLN A 678 19.03 -8.01 -12.21
CA GLN A 678 18.40 -9.13 -11.51
C GLN A 678 17.01 -8.77 -10.97
N VAL A 679 16.84 -7.56 -10.43
CA VAL A 679 15.52 -7.07 -10.02
C VAL A 679 14.60 -6.98 -11.22
N TRP A 680 15.02 -6.31 -12.31
CA TRP A 680 14.23 -6.20 -13.53
C TRP A 680 13.84 -7.58 -14.08
N LYS A 681 14.80 -8.51 -14.19
CA LYS A 681 14.57 -9.86 -14.71
C LYS A 681 13.53 -10.61 -13.88
N ARG A 682 13.63 -10.56 -12.54
CA ARG A 682 12.67 -11.19 -11.62
C ARG A 682 11.26 -10.61 -11.80
N GLU A 683 11.15 -9.29 -11.79
CA GLU A 683 9.86 -8.61 -11.95
C GLU A 683 9.26 -8.87 -13.33
N TYR A 684 10.10 -8.94 -14.38
CA TYR A 684 9.67 -9.22 -15.75
C TYR A 684 9.16 -10.65 -15.90
N SER A 685 9.87 -11.63 -15.34
CA SER A 685 9.41 -13.02 -15.26
C SER A 685 8.09 -13.16 -14.51
N HIS A 686 7.97 -12.50 -13.34
CA HIS A 686 6.72 -12.51 -12.57
C HIS A 686 5.56 -11.90 -13.36
N TRP A 687 5.80 -10.81 -14.10
CA TRP A 687 4.78 -10.20 -14.95
C TRP A 687 4.33 -11.11 -16.10
N LEU A 688 5.27 -11.81 -16.77
CA LEU A 688 4.93 -12.75 -17.86
C LEU A 688 4.10 -13.96 -17.39
N GLN A 689 4.21 -14.35 -16.13
CA GLN A 689 3.49 -15.49 -15.53
C GLN A 689 2.06 -15.15 -15.07
N GLN A 690 1.64 -13.88 -15.09
CA GLN A 690 0.32 -13.47 -14.54
C GLN A 690 -0.90 -13.87 -15.40
N GLU A 691 -0.72 -14.70 -16.44
CA GLU A 691 -1.75 -15.26 -17.35
C GLU A 691 -2.92 -14.31 -17.70
N ASN A 692 -2.64 -13.02 -17.89
CA ASN A 692 -3.68 -12.01 -18.06
C ASN A 692 -3.20 -10.82 -18.88
N SER A 693 -3.93 -10.52 -19.96
CA SER A 693 -3.73 -9.33 -20.80
C SER A 693 -3.77 -7.98 -20.06
N ARG A 694 -4.30 -7.93 -18.83
CA ARG A 694 -4.43 -6.70 -18.01
C ARG A 694 -3.33 -6.54 -16.96
N ALA A 695 -2.44 -7.51 -16.79
CA ALA A 695 -1.34 -7.44 -15.85
C ALA A 695 -0.46 -6.22 -16.15
N THR A 696 -0.10 -5.44 -15.13
CA THR A 696 0.73 -4.25 -15.29
C THR A 696 2.08 -4.44 -14.62
N PHE A 697 3.14 -4.03 -15.31
CA PHE A 697 4.50 -4.17 -14.83
C PHE A 697 4.73 -3.42 -13.51
N SER A 698 5.44 -4.04 -12.57
CA SER A 698 5.58 -3.54 -11.20
C SER A 698 6.32 -2.19 -11.15
N PRO A 699 5.99 -1.32 -10.19
CA PRO A 699 6.77 -0.12 -9.89
C PRO A 699 8.28 -0.40 -9.72
N GLU A 700 8.63 -1.45 -8.98
CA GLU A 700 10.00 -1.90 -8.72
C GLU A 700 10.71 -2.31 -10.01
N GLY A 701 10.02 -3.07 -10.87
CA GLY A 701 10.56 -3.50 -12.17
C GLY A 701 10.79 -2.32 -13.12
N ARG A 702 9.90 -1.33 -13.11
CA ARG A 702 10.07 -0.08 -13.90
C ARG A 702 11.21 0.78 -13.38
N ASP A 703 11.36 0.87 -12.07
CA ASP A 703 12.48 1.59 -11.45
C ASP A 703 13.82 0.95 -11.82
N ALA A 704 13.95 -0.38 -11.69
CA ALA A 704 15.13 -1.12 -12.14
C ALA A 704 15.40 -0.95 -13.64
N ARG A 705 14.37 -1.01 -14.48
CA ARG A 705 14.45 -0.73 -15.93
C ARG A 705 15.02 0.66 -16.20
N ASP A 706 14.50 1.68 -15.54
CA ASP A 706 14.91 3.07 -15.78
C ASP A 706 16.38 3.26 -15.37
N ARG A 707 16.82 2.70 -14.23
CA ARG A 707 18.26 2.72 -13.86
C ARG A 707 19.15 1.98 -14.85
N MET A 708 18.70 0.83 -15.38
CA MET A 708 19.43 0.15 -16.45
C MET A 708 19.56 1.01 -17.71
N ILE A 709 18.49 1.69 -18.13
CA ILE A 709 18.48 2.60 -19.28
C ILE A 709 19.51 3.73 -19.10
N ASP A 710 19.55 4.33 -17.91
CA ASP A 710 20.46 5.43 -17.56
C ASP A 710 21.93 4.94 -17.52
N ARG A 711 22.21 3.83 -16.81
CA ARG A 711 23.57 3.23 -16.71
C ARG A 711 24.14 2.81 -18.05
N LEU A 712 23.32 2.25 -18.94
CA LEU A 712 23.72 1.86 -20.30
C LEU A 712 23.68 3.02 -21.29
N ARG A 713 23.33 4.24 -20.84
CA ARG A 713 23.23 5.45 -21.66
C ARG A 713 22.36 5.25 -22.91
N ILE A 714 21.32 4.43 -22.77
CA ILE A 714 20.28 4.25 -23.81
C ILE A 714 19.47 5.55 -23.93
N GLY A 715 19.34 6.27 -22.83
CA GLY A 715 18.83 7.62 -22.72
C GLY A 715 18.76 8.01 -21.25
N SER A 716 18.10 9.11 -20.97
CA SER A 716 17.99 9.70 -19.64
C SER A 716 16.53 9.68 -19.16
N PRO A 717 16.12 8.70 -18.34
CA PRO A 717 14.73 8.56 -17.91
C PRO A 717 14.28 9.72 -17.03
N TRP A 718 13.02 10.10 -17.14
CA TRP A 718 12.42 11.08 -16.23
C TRP A 718 11.96 10.41 -14.93
N PRO A 719 11.93 11.14 -13.81
CA PRO A 719 11.39 10.61 -12.56
C PRO A 719 9.94 10.14 -12.73
N ARG A 720 9.63 8.97 -12.17
CA ARG A 720 8.27 8.41 -12.14
C ARG A 720 7.33 9.32 -11.36
N ARG A 721 6.11 9.47 -11.88
CA ARG A 721 5.09 10.38 -11.32
C ARG A 721 4.01 9.65 -10.52
N ASP A 722 3.91 8.34 -10.72
CA ASP A 722 2.93 7.45 -10.09
C ASP A 722 3.49 6.78 -8.82
N VAL A 723 4.27 7.52 -8.03
CA VAL A 723 4.71 7.07 -6.70
C VAL A 723 3.52 7.14 -5.76
N ASP A 724 3.28 6.06 -5.02
CA ASP A 724 2.14 5.98 -4.12
C ASP A 724 2.40 6.86 -2.89
N ILE A 725 1.49 7.80 -2.66
CA ILE A 725 1.58 8.75 -1.56
C ILE A 725 0.55 8.36 -0.50
N ILE A 726 1.04 8.03 0.70
CA ILE A 726 0.21 7.86 1.89
C ILE A 726 0.36 9.11 2.74
N ALA A 727 -0.74 9.88 2.84
CA ALA A 727 -0.82 11.06 3.68
C ALA A 727 -1.63 10.74 4.94
N PRO A 728 -1.19 11.17 6.13
CA PRO A 728 -1.87 10.88 7.38
C PRO A 728 -3.20 11.62 7.41
N GLN A 729 -4.25 10.92 7.84
CA GLN A 729 -5.48 11.56 8.28
C GLN A 729 -5.33 11.88 9.77
N MET A 730 -4.56 12.89 10.19
CA MET A 730 -4.72 13.45 11.55
C MET A 730 -3.95 14.73 11.89
N SER A 731 -4.44 15.32 12.98
CA SER A 731 -4.20 16.62 13.61
C SER A 731 -2.85 16.73 14.33
N THR A 732 -1.98 17.66 13.92
CA THR A 732 -0.74 17.93 14.68
C THR A 732 -0.40 19.41 14.68
N SER A 733 -0.53 20.06 15.85
CA SER A 733 -0.04 21.42 16.13
C SER A 733 1.16 21.41 17.10
N SER A 734 1.85 20.28 17.27
CA SER A 734 2.94 20.11 18.23
C SER A 734 4.30 20.55 17.67
N GLU A 735 5.11 21.21 18.51
CA GLU A 735 6.48 21.61 18.19
C GLU A 735 7.48 20.43 18.22
N LEU A 736 7.13 19.33 18.91
CA LEU A 736 7.97 18.13 19.04
C LEU A 736 8.05 17.38 17.70
N GLU A 737 9.28 17.15 17.19
CA GLU A 737 9.53 16.49 15.89
C GLU A 737 8.92 15.07 15.75
N GLN A 738 8.65 14.40 16.87
CA GLN A 738 8.11 13.04 16.92
C GLN A 738 6.58 13.00 16.71
N GLU A 739 5.89 14.13 16.86
CA GLU A 739 4.43 14.23 16.80
C GLU A 739 3.92 14.93 15.53
N ARG A 740 4.80 15.20 14.54
CA ARG A 740 4.40 15.84 13.28
C ARG A 740 3.90 14.82 12.26
N GLY A 741 2.85 15.19 11.52
CA GLY A 741 2.41 14.41 10.37
C GLY A 741 3.55 14.20 9.37
N CYS A 742 3.60 13.03 8.74
CA CYS A 742 4.60 12.71 7.73
C CYS A 742 3.93 12.17 6.48
N ILE A 743 4.40 12.56 5.31
CA ILE A 743 3.97 11.95 4.04
C ILE A 743 4.89 10.78 3.78
N GLU A 744 4.31 9.59 3.64
CA GLU A 744 5.05 8.40 3.25
C GLU A 744 4.95 8.20 1.74
N LEU A 745 6.09 8.09 1.09
CA LEU A 745 6.23 7.71 -0.31
C LEU A 745 6.51 6.21 -0.36
N HIS A 746 5.51 5.45 -0.80
CA HIS A 746 5.59 4.01 -0.96
C HIS A 746 6.14 3.68 -2.35
N VAL A 747 7.14 2.80 -2.38
CA VAL A 747 7.90 2.42 -3.58
C VAL A 747 8.51 3.63 -4.32
N PRO A 748 9.31 4.47 -3.61
CA PRO A 748 10.00 5.59 -4.23
C PRO A 748 11.06 5.06 -5.23
N GLN A 749 11.31 5.85 -6.27
CA GLN A 749 12.31 5.53 -7.28
C GLN A 749 13.72 5.69 -6.69
N ALA A 750 14.56 4.65 -6.78
CA ALA A 750 15.91 4.74 -6.23
C ALA A 750 16.78 5.73 -7.02
N GLY A 751 17.57 6.55 -6.32
CA GLY A 751 18.38 7.60 -6.93
C GLY A 751 17.63 8.90 -7.24
N VAL A 752 16.33 8.97 -6.96
CA VAL A 752 15.50 10.17 -7.09
C VAL A 752 15.31 10.83 -5.72
N GLU A 753 15.58 12.13 -5.66
CA GLU A 753 15.29 12.97 -4.49
C GLU A 753 13.90 13.56 -4.60
N TYR A 754 13.10 13.37 -3.55
CA TYR A 754 11.75 13.91 -3.46
C TYR A 754 11.74 15.11 -2.51
N THR A 755 11.35 16.28 -3.03
CA THR A 755 11.22 17.53 -2.28
C THR A 755 9.75 17.86 -2.07
N LEU A 756 9.35 18.21 -0.85
CA LEU A 756 8.02 18.78 -0.58
C LEU A 756 7.97 20.22 -1.11
N CYS A 757 6.96 20.54 -1.90
CA CYS A 757 6.75 21.87 -2.45
C CYS A 757 5.33 22.37 -2.17
N ASP A 758 5.16 23.69 -2.14
CA ASP A 758 3.84 24.31 -2.17
C ASP A 758 3.15 24.13 -3.54
N LEU A 759 1.90 24.58 -3.65
CA LEU A 759 1.14 24.56 -4.92
C LEU A 759 1.83 25.33 -6.05
N ASP A 760 2.66 26.32 -5.72
CA ASP A 760 3.46 27.15 -6.63
C ASP A 760 4.86 26.56 -6.91
N GLY A 761 5.15 25.35 -6.41
CA GLY A 761 6.34 24.55 -6.71
C GLY A 761 7.62 25.07 -6.07
N THR A 762 7.47 25.98 -5.12
CA THR A 762 8.55 26.44 -4.27
C THR A 762 8.81 25.36 -3.21
N PRO A 763 10.07 24.93 -3.00
CA PRO A 763 10.42 24.02 -1.92
C PRO A 763 9.97 24.56 -0.57
N VAL A 764 9.25 23.74 0.19
CA VAL A 764 8.87 24.08 1.56
C VAL A 764 10.11 23.99 2.45
N LEU A 765 10.39 25.07 3.19
CA LEU A 765 11.54 25.17 4.07
C LEU A 765 11.13 24.95 5.53
N HIS A 766 11.94 24.20 6.26
CA HIS A 766 11.88 24.06 7.71
C HIS A 766 13.27 24.24 8.30
N ASP A 767 13.43 25.13 9.29
CA ASP A 767 14.74 25.55 9.84
C ASP A 767 15.77 25.95 8.78
N GLY A 768 15.31 26.62 7.72
CA GLY A 768 16.15 27.06 6.60
C GLY A 768 16.62 25.94 5.65
N LYS A 769 16.14 24.70 5.81
CA LYS A 769 16.45 23.55 4.94
C LYS A 769 15.20 23.07 4.18
N GLN A 770 15.39 22.56 2.97
CA GLN A 770 14.31 21.95 2.20
C GLN A 770 13.87 20.64 2.85
N ILE A 771 12.57 20.39 2.83
CA ILE A 771 12.02 19.10 3.27
C ILE A 771 12.21 18.09 2.15
N VAL A 772 13.24 17.25 2.31
CA VAL A 772 13.60 16.14 1.41
C VAL A 772 13.38 14.80 2.09
N GLY A 773 13.15 13.75 1.30
CA GLY A 773 12.87 12.40 1.82
C GLY A 773 13.99 11.86 2.72
N VAL A 774 13.64 11.41 3.93
CA VAL A 774 14.57 10.70 4.82
C VAL A 774 14.54 9.21 4.47
N ASN A 775 15.71 8.61 4.24
CA ASN A 775 15.81 7.20 3.83
C ASN A 775 15.59 6.25 5.02
N THR A 776 14.41 5.63 5.07
CA THR A 776 14.07 4.54 6.00
C THR A 776 13.69 3.30 5.19
N ASN A 777 14.63 2.35 5.04
CA ASN A 777 14.44 1.03 4.40
C ASN A 777 13.17 0.87 3.53
N GLY A 778 13.20 1.39 2.31
CA GLY A 778 12.17 1.18 1.27
C GLY A 778 11.02 2.19 1.24
N VAL A 779 10.76 2.94 2.31
CA VAL A 779 9.76 4.03 2.33
C VAL A 779 10.49 5.34 2.56
N GLN A 780 10.28 6.32 1.68
CA GLN A 780 10.78 7.67 1.90
C GLN A 780 9.75 8.49 2.66
N VAL A 781 10.19 9.16 3.71
CA VAL A 781 9.30 9.95 4.58
C VAL A 781 9.61 11.44 4.44
N LEU A 782 8.61 12.23 4.06
CA LEU A 782 8.67 13.70 4.09
C LEU A 782 7.98 14.20 5.35
N ARG A 783 8.75 14.69 6.31
CA ARG A 783 8.21 15.24 7.58
C ARG A 783 7.65 16.63 7.34
N LEU A 784 6.39 16.86 7.75
CA LEU A 784 5.73 18.14 7.53
C LEU A 784 6.24 19.21 8.50
N PRO A 785 6.20 20.49 8.09
CA PRO A 785 6.37 21.60 9.02
C PRO A 785 5.15 21.67 9.97
N PRO A 786 5.23 22.38 11.11
CA PRO A 786 4.06 22.69 11.92
C PRO A 786 2.99 23.42 11.08
N MET A 787 1.73 22.99 11.17
CA MET A 787 0.63 23.48 10.33
C MET A 787 -0.50 24.07 11.17
N ASN A 788 -0.88 25.31 10.85
CA ASN A 788 -1.97 26.03 11.54
C ASN A 788 -3.24 26.16 10.69
N GLU A 789 -3.14 25.88 9.38
CA GLU A 789 -4.23 25.94 8.40
C GLU A 789 -4.15 24.79 7.39
N ASP A 790 -5.24 24.53 6.66
CA ASP A 790 -5.25 23.56 5.57
C ASP A 790 -4.28 23.99 4.47
N GLN A 791 -3.28 23.16 4.17
CA GLN A 791 -2.37 23.42 3.06
C GLN A 791 -2.40 22.26 2.08
N THR A 792 -2.22 22.60 0.81
CA THR A 792 -2.09 21.62 -0.26
C THR A 792 -0.66 21.66 -0.75
N PHE A 793 0.01 20.52 -0.65
CA PHE A 793 1.38 20.35 -1.11
C PHE A 793 1.40 19.58 -2.44
N THR A 794 2.52 19.70 -3.14
CA THR A 794 2.94 18.79 -4.18
C THR A 794 4.30 18.21 -3.82
N VAL A 795 4.69 17.14 -4.50
CA VAL A 795 6.01 16.54 -4.33
C VAL A 795 6.72 16.62 -5.66
N ARG A 796 7.89 17.27 -5.65
CA ARG A 796 8.79 17.36 -6.78
C ARG A 796 9.82 16.23 -6.69
N ALA A 797 9.83 15.37 -7.68
CA ALA A 797 10.85 14.35 -7.88
C ALA A 797 11.97 14.92 -8.75
N SER A 798 13.20 14.80 -8.29
CA SER A 798 14.40 15.26 -8.99
C SER A 798 15.39 14.12 -9.14
N TRP A 799 15.84 13.89 -10.38
CA TRP A 799 16.87 12.91 -10.66
C TRP A 799 18.10 13.66 -11.19
N GLN A 800 19.17 13.59 -10.40
CA GLN A 800 20.45 14.20 -10.74
C GLN A 800 21.26 13.31 -11.68
N THR A 801 21.93 13.91 -12.64
CA THR A 801 22.75 13.24 -13.64
C THR A 801 24.24 13.42 -13.42
N ASP A 802 25.02 12.60 -14.11
CA ASP A 802 26.48 12.72 -14.19
C ASP A 802 26.98 14.07 -14.74
N ASP A 803 26.14 14.81 -15.48
CA ASP A 803 26.46 16.15 -16.01
C ASP A 803 25.96 17.31 -15.12
N ASP A 804 25.60 17.02 -13.87
CA ASP A 804 25.03 17.96 -12.88
C ASP A 804 23.72 18.63 -13.32
N SER A 805 23.09 18.15 -14.40
CA SER A 805 21.73 18.54 -14.75
C SER A 805 20.69 17.85 -13.86
N GLN A 806 19.55 18.50 -13.65
CA GLN A 806 18.44 17.92 -12.89
C GLN A 806 17.22 17.77 -13.79
N ARG A 807 16.71 16.54 -13.88
CA ARG A 807 15.39 16.28 -14.47
C ARG A 807 14.34 16.35 -13.37
N LEU A 808 13.35 17.22 -13.56
CA LEU A 808 12.33 17.50 -12.55
C LEU A 808 10.95 17.05 -13.02
N ALA A 809 10.27 16.23 -12.22
CA ALA A 809 8.88 15.86 -12.45
C ALA A 809 8.06 16.04 -11.18
N TYR A 810 6.81 16.47 -11.31
CA TYR A 810 5.89 16.52 -10.17
C TYR A 810 5.05 15.25 -10.10
N LEU A 811 4.89 14.70 -8.89
CA LEU A 811 4.00 13.56 -8.65
C LEU A 811 2.56 13.91 -9.00
N GLN A 812 1.78 12.91 -9.41
CA GLN A 812 0.42 13.12 -9.93
C GLN A 812 -0.58 13.63 -8.90
N ARG A 813 -0.43 13.22 -7.63
CA ARG A 813 -1.39 13.52 -6.56
C ARG A 813 -0.92 14.76 -5.81
N THR A 814 -1.78 15.76 -5.72
CA THR A 814 -1.63 16.81 -4.71
C THR A 814 -2.03 16.26 -3.36
N ILE A 815 -1.34 16.71 -2.32
CA ILE A 815 -1.50 16.24 -0.96
C ILE A 815 -2.18 17.35 -0.18
N ARG A 816 -3.50 17.22 0.01
CA ARG A 816 -4.22 18.15 0.88
C ARG A 816 -4.10 17.67 2.32
N ILE A 817 -3.40 18.43 3.13
CA ILE A 817 -3.21 18.15 4.55
C ILE A 817 -4.05 19.13 5.32
N ARG A 818 -4.93 18.60 6.14
CA ARG A 818 -5.78 19.42 6.99
C ARG A 818 -5.02 19.74 8.27
N ALA A 819 -4.97 21.00 8.66
CA ALA A 819 -4.44 21.35 9.97
C ALA A 819 -5.29 20.69 11.06
N GLY A 820 -4.60 20.26 12.12
CA GLY A 820 -5.24 19.69 13.29
C GLY A 820 -6.02 20.69 14.12
N VAL A 821 -6.98 20.19 14.90
CA VAL A 821 -7.62 20.97 15.97
C VAL A 821 -6.62 21.09 17.12
N ASN A 822 -6.27 22.31 17.52
CA ASN A 822 -5.39 22.59 18.64
C ASN A 822 -6.14 22.36 19.95
N VAL A 823 -5.85 21.25 20.62
CA VAL A 823 -6.46 20.87 21.90
C VAL A 823 -5.76 21.48 23.12
N PHE A 824 -4.64 22.18 22.92
CA PHE A 824 -3.84 22.76 24.00
C PHE A 824 -4.17 24.23 24.30
N LEU A 825 -5.19 24.81 23.63
CA LEU A 825 -5.68 26.13 23.97
C LEU A 825 -6.11 26.16 25.44
N VAL A 826 -5.77 27.24 26.16
CA VAL A 826 -6.05 27.38 27.59
C VAL A 826 -7.31 28.25 27.77
N PRO A 827 -8.49 27.64 27.99
CA PRO A 827 -9.72 28.38 28.23
C PRO A 827 -9.71 29.01 29.64
N ARG A 828 -10.38 30.15 29.82
CA ARG A 828 -10.47 30.86 31.11
C ARG A 828 -11.93 31.17 31.46
N LEU A 829 -12.30 31.08 32.74
CA LEU A 829 -13.63 31.49 33.22
C LEU A 829 -13.63 32.98 33.59
N THR A 830 -14.71 33.69 33.22
CA THR A 830 -14.93 35.11 33.57
C THR A 830 -16.42 35.44 33.79
N HIS A 831 -16.68 36.53 34.51
CA HIS A 831 -18.02 37.09 34.76
C HIS A 831 -18.48 38.12 33.72
N GLU A 832 -17.55 38.65 32.93
CA GLU A 832 -17.83 39.74 31.99
C GLU A 832 -17.96 39.21 30.56
N ARG A 833 -18.98 39.69 29.83
CA ARG A 833 -19.24 39.27 28.44
C ARG A 833 -18.19 39.80 27.45
N ASN A 834 -17.58 40.93 27.79
CA ASN A 834 -16.50 41.61 27.06
C ASN A 834 -15.62 42.30 28.11
N PRO A 835 -14.71 41.59 28.78
CA PRO A 835 -13.74 42.26 29.64
C PRO A 835 -12.89 43.21 28.77
N PRO A 836 -12.53 44.41 29.26
CA PRO A 836 -11.56 45.27 28.57
C PRO A 836 -10.28 44.47 28.36
N GLU A 837 -9.62 44.65 27.20
CA GLU A 837 -8.42 43.93 26.77
C GLU A 837 -7.52 43.58 27.96
N LEU A 838 -7.42 42.28 28.26
CA LEU A 838 -6.56 41.75 29.30
C LEU A 838 -5.11 42.04 28.90
N SER A 839 -4.58 43.19 29.29
CA SER A 839 -3.15 43.47 29.22
C SER A 839 -2.40 42.41 30.04
N GLU A 840 -1.31 41.89 29.50
CA GLU A 840 -0.41 40.94 30.17
C GLU A 840 -0.15 41.41 31.62
N GLY A 841 -0.74 40.72 32.61
CA GLY A 841 -0.48 40.97 34.03
C GLY A 841 -1.66 40.92 35.00
N ASN A 842 -2.93 40.95 34.58
CA ASN A 842 -4.07 40.87 35.51
C ASN A 842 -4.67 39.46 35.60
N GLU A 843 -4.47 38.80 36.75
CA GLU A 843 -5.00 37.49 37.14
C GLU A 843 -6.52 37.49 37.44
N GLU A 844 -7.37 37.77 36.45
CA GLU A 844 -8.84 37.61 36.64
C GLU A 844 -9.50 36.54 35.77
N GLY A 845 -8.71 35.76 35.02
CA GLY A 845 -9.17 34.54 34.35
C GLY A 845 -8.55 33.29 34.97
N SER A 846 -9.27 32.63 35.87
CA SER A 846 -8.82 31.43 36.59
C SER A 846 -9.46 30.16 35.99
N SER A 847 -8.78 29.01 36.06
CA SER A 847 -9.38 27.70 35.77
C SER A 847 -10.51 27.35 36.76
N GLN A 848 -10.60 28.11 37.84
CA GLN A 848 -11.66 28.06 38.84
C GLN A 848 -12.30 29.43 39.06
N LEU A 849 -13.62 29.56 38.93
CA LEU A 849 -14.30 30.83 39.17
C LEU A 849 -15.34 30.68 40.29
N LYS A 850 -15.28 31.54 41.30
CA LYS A 850 -16.30 31.62 42.34
C LYS A 850 -17.34 32.65 41.94
N ILE A 851 -18.60 32.23 41.86
CA ILE A 851 -19.70 33.01 41.35
C ILE A 851 -20.78 33.18 42.40
N ASP A 852 -21.45 34.33 42.43
CA ASP A 852 -22.68 34.47 43.19
C ASP A 852 -23.78 33.59 42.57
N TYR A 853 -24.72 33.13 43.40
CA TYR A 853 -25.87 32.34 42.95
C TYR A 853 -26.59 33.05 41.80
N GLU A 854 -26.73 32.37 40.65
CA GLU A 854 -27.32 32.89 39.41
C GLU A 854 -26.55 34.02 38.68
N ALA A 855 -25.27 34.27 39.01
CA ALA A 855 -24.42 35.21 38.26
C ALA A 855 -23.95 34.64 36.90
N PRO A 856 -23.93 35.44 35.82
CA PRO A 856 -23.55 34.96 34.50
C PRO A 856 -22.07 34.52 34.45
N VAL A 857 -21.81 33.49 33.64
CA VAL A 857 -20.47 32.90 33.45
C VAL A 857 -20.16 32.78 31.97
N TYR A 858 -18.95 33.17 31.58
CA TYR A 858 -18.44 33.04 30.24
C TYR A 858 -17.11 32.25 30.25
N VAL A 859 -16.89 31.44 29.22
CA VAL A 859 -15.58 30.84 28.92
C VAL A 859 -14.93 31.64 27.81
N ALA A 860 -13.81 32.28 28.11
CA ALA A 860 -13.00 33.03 27.17
C ALA A 860 -11.88 32.13 26.61
N ILE A 861 -11.73 32.09 25.29
CA ILE A 861 -10.67 31.34 24.60
C ILE A 861 -9.96 32.30 23.65
N GLN A 862 -8.66 32.48 23.85
CA GLN A 862 -7.78 33.25 22.96
C GLN A 862 -7.24 32.35 21.85
N ASP A 863 -6.90 32.94 20.70
CA ASP A 863 -6.28 32.25 19.56
C ASP A 863 -7.09 31.06 19.01
N SER A 864 -8.42 31.15 19.10
CA SER A 864 -9.34 30.17 18.53
C SER A 864 -9.13 29.98 17.02
N GLN A 865 -9.21 28.75 16.51
CA GLN A 865 -8.95 28.45 15.10
C GLN A 865 -10.18 28.73 14.22
N GLN A 866 -9.98 29.42 13.10
CA GLN A 866 -11.06 29.68 12.13
C GLN A 866 -11.50 28.37 11.44
N GLY A 867 -12.81 28.16 11.27
CA GLY A 867 -13.36 26.90 10.75
C GLY A 867 -13.40 25.75 11.77
N VAL A 868 -13.15 26.06 13.03
CA VAL A 868 -13.32 25.18 14.20
C VAL A 868 -14.30 25.84 15.15
N SER A 869 -15.27 25.08 15.65
CA SER A 869 -16.29 25.56 16.56
C SER A 869 -16.12 24.97 17.96
N TYR A 870 -16.45 25.77 18.96
CA TYR A 870 -16.24 25.49 20.37
C TYR A 870 -17.59 25.52 21.09
N GLU A 871 -17.83 24.57 21.98
CA GLU A 871 -18.98 24.58 22.89
C GLU A 871 -18.58 24.07 24.28
N VAL A 872 -19.26 24.57 25.31
CA VAL A 872 -19.07 24.15 26.70
C VAL A 872 -20.04 23.02 27.01
N VAL A 873 -19.53 21.94 27.60
CA VAL A 873 -20.32 20.81 28.08
C VAL A 873 -20.01 20.55 29.56
N ASN A 874 -20.91 19.81 30.22
CA ASN A 874 -20.65 19.33 31.57
C ASN A 874 -19.54 18.26 31.51
N ALA A 875 -18.52 18.36 32.37
CA ALA A 875 -17.43 17.40 32.39
C ALA A 875 -17.85 16.01 32.92
N GLU A 876 -18.87 15.96 33.79
CA GLU A 876 -19.41 14.72 34.36
C GLU A 876 -20.43 14.04 33.44
N ASP A 877 -21.12 14.82 32.60
CA ASP A 877 -21.98 14.35 31.51
C ASP A 877 -21.75 15.17 30.22
N PRO A 878 -20.81 14.75 29.35
CA PRO A 878 -20.48 15.46 28.11
C PRO A 878 -21.62 15.53 27.08
N THR A 879 -22.74 14.83 27.31
CA THR A 879 -23.95 14.95 26.47
C THR A 879 -24.79 16.19 26.84
N GLN A 880 -24.63 16.69 28.07
CA GLN A 880 -25.26 17.91 28.56
C GLN A 880 -24.50 19.14 28.03
N LYS A 881 -25.09 19.81 27.04
CA LYS A 881 -24.55 21.05 26.45
C LYS A 881 -24.94 22.26 27.30
N LEU A 882 -23.94 23.09 27.60
CA LEU A 882 -24.08 24.24 28.49
C LEU A 882 -23.87 25.58 27.76
N SER A 883 -23.38 25.57 26.52
CA SER A 883 -23.32 26.76 25.65
C SER A 883 -23.80 26.47 24.23
N GLU A 884 -24.09 27.53 23.49
CA GLU A 884 -24.18 27.44 22.02
C GLU A 884 -22.82 27.14 21.40
N LEU A 885 -22.85 26.63 20.18
CA LEU A 885 -21.68 26.36 19.37
C LEU A 885 -21.20 27.68 18.73
N VAL A 886 -19.97 28.09 19.03
CA VAL A 886 -19.39 29.35 18.52
C VAL A 886 -18.20 29.05 17.63
N GLU A 887 -18.17 29.65 16.44
CA GLU A 887 -17.07 29.52 15.49
C GLU A 887 -15.86 30.36 15.93
N GLY A 888 -14.67 29.76 15.86
CA GLY A 888 -13.40 30.42 16.13
C GLY A 888 -13.10 31.53 15.13
N LYS A 889 -12.38 32.55 15.60
CA LYS A 889 -12.16 33.80 14.86
C LYS A 889 -10.72 34.01 14.35
N GLY A 890 -9.81 33.08 14.62
CA GLY A 890 -8.42 33.15 14.19
C GLY A 890 -7.46 33.66 15.28
N PRO A 891 -6.15 33.74 14.98
CA PRO A 891 -5.14 34.21 15.93
C PRO A 891 -5.40 35.66 16.38
N ASN A 892 -4.96 36.01 17.59
CA ASN A 892 -5.12 37.31 18.26
C ASN A 892 -6.57 37.70 18.61
N THR A 893 -7.50 36.76 18.52
CA THR A 893 -8.91 37.05 18.78
C THR A 893 -9.44 36.20 19.93
N TRP A 894 -10.33 36.81 20.71
CA TRP A 894 -11.06 36.14 21.78
C TRP A 894 -12.43 35.70 21.28
N ILE A 895 -12.80 34.46 21.64
CA ILE A 895 -14.19 34.01 21.61
C ILE A 895 -14.69 33.82 23.04
N TYR A 896 -15.97 34.10 23.25
CA TYR A 896 -16.63 34.00 24.54
C TYR A 896 -17.84 33.08 24.43
N LEU A 897 -17.85 32.00 25.21
CA LEU A 897 -18.93 31.03 25.27
C LEU A 897 -19.76 31.30 26.53
N GLN A 898 -21.03 31.67 26.38
CA GLN A 898 -21.91 31.86 27.54
C GLN A 898 -22.32 30.51 28.12
N VAL A 899 -22.08 30.32 29.42
CA VAL A 899 -22.40 29.08 30.15
C VAL A 899 -23.76 29.23 30.83
N ALA A 900 -24.66 28.29 30.57
CA ALA A 900 -25.97 28.16 31.20
C ALA A 900 -26.14 26.77 31.82
N ARG A 901 -27.19 26.59 32.64
CA ARG A 901 -27.51 25.29 33.25
C ARG A 901 -27.86 24.20 32.22
N ASP A 902 -28.48 24.61 31.11
CA ASP A 902 -28.88 23.75 29.99
C ASP A 902 -29.11 24.61 28.73
N LEU A 903 -28.86 24.03 27.56
CA LEU A 903 -28.94 24.72 26.28
C LEU A 903 -30.36 25.17 25.89
N GLU A 904 -31.42 24.46 26.32
CA GLU A 904 -32.80 24.84 25.99
C GLU A 904 -33.23 26.11 26.72
N SER A 905 -32.83 26.25 27.99
CA SER A 905 -33.06 27.46 28.78
C SER A 905 -32.40 28.69 28.16
N LEU A 906 -31.18 28.57 27.62
CA LEU A 906 -30.49 29.68 26.94
C LEU A 906 -31.27 30.16 25.70
N LYS A 907 -31.81 29.24 24.89
CA LYS A 907 -32.59 29.57 23.67
C LYS A 907 -33.95 30.21 23.98
N SER A 908 -34.49 29.97 25.18
CA SER A 908 -35.79 30.51 25.62
C SER A 908 -35.74 31.97 26.13
N GLY A 909 -34.55 32.57 26.22
CA GLY A 909 -34.35 33.97 26.63
C GLY A 909 -34.55 34.26 28.11
N ASN A 910 -34.85 33.24 28.92
CA ASN A 910 -34.98 33.35 30.38
C ASN A 910 -33.71 32.78 31.01
N VAL A 911 -32.87 33.64 31.59
CA VAL A 911 -31.53 33.31 32.08
C VAL A 911 -31.61 32.45 33.34
N PRO A 912 -30.92 31.30 33.39
CA PRO A 912 -30.46 30.78 34.67
C PRO A 912 -28.97 30.45 34.55
N SER A 913 -28.17 31.27 35.21
CA SER A 913 -26.76 30.98 35.40
C SER A 913 -26.59 29.77 36.33
N LEU A 914 -25.36 29.30 36.51
CA LEU A 914 -25.09 28.10 37.31
C LEU A 914 -25.59 28.28 38.76
N GLN A 915 -26.35 27.30 39.25
CA GLN A 915 -26.92 27.26 40.60
C GLN A 915 -26.16 26.31 41.54
N GLU A 916 -25.35 25.42 40.97
CA GLU A 916 -24.52 24.44 41.69
C GLU A 916 -23.08 24.44 41.16
N ASP A 917 -22.15 23.94 41.98
CA ASP A 917 -20.76 23.79 41.56
C ASP A 917 -20.69 22.86 40.34
N THR A 918 -20.12 23.35 39.24
CA THR A 918 -20.15 22.64 37.96
C THR A 918 -18.74 22.54 37.39
N ARG A 919 -18.36 21.33 36.97
CA ARG A 919 -17.14 21.11 36.17
C ARG A 919 -17.47 21.21 34.68
N LEU A 920 -16.67 21.97 33.95
CA LEU A 920 -16.89 22.34 32.57
C LEU A 920 -15.73 21.85 31.71
N ARG A 921 -16.05 21.34 30.51
CA ARG A 921 -15.07 20.99 29.47
C ARG A 921 -15.48 21.62 28.15
N ILE A 922 -14.49 21.99 27.34
CA ILE A 922 -14.72 22.61 26.03
C ILE A 922 -14.62 21.52 24.98
N ARG A 923 -15.75 21.23 24.33
CA ARG A 923 -15.81 20.35 23.18
C ARG A 923 -15.48 21.17 21.93
N VAL A 924 -14.62 20.62 21.09
CA VAL A 924 -14.11 21.26 19.89
C VAL A 924 -14.49 20.42 18.68
N VAL A 925 -15.15 21.04 17.72
CA VAL A 925 -15.73 20.38 16.54
C VAL A 925 -15.38 21.18 15.30
N ARG A 926 -14.89 20.51 14.25
CA ARG A 926 -14.65 21.15 12.96
C ARG A 926 -15.97 21.32 12.21
N THR A 927 -16.21 22.51 11.65
CA THR A 927 -17.53 22.91 11.10
C THR A 927 -18.05 22.04 9.94
N SER A 928 -17.20 21.18 9.34
CA SER A 928 -17.52 20.31 8.20
C SER A 928 -17.60 18.81 8.49
N ASP A 929 -17.26 18.37 9.71
CA ASP A 929 -17.17 16.93 10.06
C ASP A 929 -18.42 16.48 10.83
N ASP A 930 -18.71 15.17 10.78
CA ASP A 930 -19.84 14.57 11.50
C ASP A 930 -19.66 14.76 13.02
N LEU A 931 -20.71 15.15 13.75
CA LEU A 931 -20.65 15.57 15.16
C LEU A 931 -20.12 14.50 16.13
N SER A 932 -19.87 13.29 15.65
CA SER A 932 -19.32 12.14 16.38
C SER A 932 -17.78 12.16 16.54
N ALA A 933 -17.05 12.98 15.76
CA ALA A 933 -15.59 13.08 15.81
C ALA A 933 -15.07 14.28 16.62
N ALA A 934 -15.73 14.60 17.74
CA ALA A 934 -15.37 15.75 18.58
C ALA A 934 -14.13 15.47 19.45
N SER A 935 -13.23 16.46 19.57
CA SER A 935 -12.11 16.46 20.52
C SER A 935 -12.41 17.40 21.69
N PHE A 936 -11.65 17.32 22.77
CA PHE A 936 -11.79 18.22 23.92
C PHE A 936 -10.48 18.97 24.18
N LEU A 937 -10.59 20.23 24.64
CA LEU A 937 -9.41 20.91 25.18
C LEU A 937 -8.90 20.18 26.42
N THR A 938 -7.59 20.16 26.62
CA THR A 938 -6.95 19.40 27.72
C THR A 938 -7.21 19.97 29.11
N THR A 939 -7.68 21.21 29.21
CA THR A 939 -7.90 21.92 30.48
C THR A 939 -9.36 21.80 30.94
N ASP A 940 -9.57 21.22 32.12
CA ASP A 940 -10.87 21.22 32.80
C ASP A 940 -11.07 22.52 33.61
N LEU A 941 -12.28 23.06 33.58
CA LEU A 941 -12.66 24.29 34.28
C LEU A 941 -13.65 23.98 35.41
N GLN A 942 -13.65 24.75 36.49
CA GLN A 942 -14.58 24.55 37.60
C GLN A 942 -15.21 25.86 38.10
N ALA A 943 -16.53 25.94 38.02
CA ALA A 943 -17.29 27.04 38.59
C ALA A 943 -17.82 26.65 39.99
N PHE A 944 -17.56 27.49 40.99
CA PHE A 944 -18.07 27.33 42.36
C PHE A 944 -19.16 28.36 42.62
N VAL A 945 -20.37 27.91 42.96
CA VAL A 945 -21.53 28.79 43.19
C VAL A 945 -21.68 29.07 44.67
N ARG A 946 -21.77 30.35 45.08
CA ARG A 946 -21.99 30.72 46.49
C ARG A 946 -23.36 30.24 47.01
N PRO A 947 -23.52 30.11 48.34
CA PRO A 947 -24.80 29.77 48.95
C PRO A 947 -25.94 30.72 48.54
N ASN A 948 -27.12 30.15 48.24
CA ASN A 948 -28.33 30.86 47.85
C ASN A 948 -28.81 31.71 49.04
N PRO A 949 -28.82 33.05 48.93
CA PRO A 949 -29.24 33.92 50.01
C PRO A 949 -30.75 33.90 50.28
N ASN A 950 -31.55 33.32 49.38
CA ASN A 950 -33.02 33.41 49.37
C ASN A 950 -33.70 32.09 49.77
N VAL A 951 -32.99 31.19 50.45
CA VAL A 951 -33.57 29.95 51.01
C VAL A 951 -34.71 30.31 51.97
N THR A 952 -35.88 29.73 51.75
CA THR A 952 -37.10 30.03 52.52
C THR A 952 -37.08 29.29 53.86
N VAL A 953 -37.42 29.97 54.96
CA VAL A 953 -37.44 29.44 56.35
C VAL A 953 -38.82 29.65 56.97
N ASP A 954 -39.47 28.60 57.50
CA ASP A 954 -40.82 28.65 58.11
C ASP A 954 -40.83 28.13 59.56
N VAL A 955 -41.52 28.83 60.49
CA VAL A 955 -41.52 28.58 61.97
C VAL A 955 -42.87 28.92 62.62
N GLN A 956 -43.33 28.14 63.63
CA GLN A 956 -44.56 28.41 64.42
C GLN A 956 -44.41 29.58 65.40
N ALA A 957 -45.39 30.50 65.49
CA ALA A 957 -45.23 31.78 66.23
C ALA A 957 -45.51 31.79 67.75
N ALA A 958 -46.20 30.81 68.32
CA ALA A 958 -46.39 30.75 69.77
C ALA A 958 -46.46 29.31 70.29
N THR A 959 -45.93 29.09 71.49
CA THR A 959 -45.88 27.78 72.16
C THR A 959 -46.35 27.90 73.61
N ASP A 960 -46.80 26.79 74.18
CA ASP A 960 -47.12 26.71 75.61
C ASP A 960 -45.81 26.76 76.44
N TYR A 961 -45.90 27.20 77.70
CA TYR A 961 -44.77 27.17 78.62
C TYR A 961 -44.21 25.75 78.70
N ASP A 962 -42.95 25.56 78.27
CA ASP A 962 -42.25 24.26 78.15
C ASP A 962 -42.64 23.39 76.91
N GLY A 963 -42.99 24.00 75.75
CA GLY A 963 -43.29 23.30 74.47
C GLY A 963 -42.18 23.39 73.40
N LYS A 964 -42.09 22.42 72.46
CA LYS A 964 -41.05 22.31 71.38
C LYS A 964 -41.36 23.12 70.10
N THR A 965 -40.33 23.51 69.34
CA THR A 965 -40.43 24.28 68.07
C THR A 965 -39.80 23.57 66.86
N VAL A 966 -40.41 23.69 65.66
CA VAL A 966 -39.92 23.14 64.37
C VAL A 966 -39.67 24.26 63.35
N VAL A 967 -38.58 24.16 62.58
CA VAL A 967 -38.16 25.10 61.52
C VAL A 967 -37.96 24.36 60.18
N GLU A 968 -38.75 24.67 59.15
CA GLU A 968 -38.68 24.02 57.82
C GLU A 968 -37.92 24.92 56.80
N LEU A 969 -37.00 24.34 56.00
CA LEU A 969 -36.22 25.02 54.95
C LEU A 969 -36.61 24.56 53.54
N ARG A 970 -36.77 25.49 52.57
CA ARG A 970 -37.04 25.21 51.14
C ARG A 970 -36.10 25.98 50.20
N ASP A 971 -35.89 25.49 48.97
CA ASP A 971 -34.98 26.04 47.94
C ASP A 971 -33.47 25.91 48.24
N GLN A 972 -33.10 24.80 48.87
CA GLN A 972 -31.75 24.46 49.30
C GLN A 972 -30.83 23.98 48.17
N GLN A 973 -29.54 24.35 48.26
CA GLN A 973 -28.47 23.85 47.38
C GLN A 973 -27.82 22.58 47.94
N ASP A 974 -27.47 21.66 47.05
CA ASP A 974 -26.84 20.39 47.39
C ASP A 974 -25.40 20.58 47.84
N SER A 975 -24.73 21.63 47.34
CA SER A 975 -23.36 22.00 47.70
C SER A 975 -23.24 22.80 49.02
N VAL A 976 -24.32 22.96 49.79
CA VAL A 976 -24.39 23.80 51.02
C VAL A 976 -24.97 23.03 52.23
N ASN A 977 -24.49 23.32 53.44
CA ASN A 977 -25.00 22.83 54.73
C ASN A 977 -25.74 23.95 55.48
N TYR A 978 -26.88 23.66 56.12
CA TYR A 978 -27.67 24.66 56.86
C TYR A 978 -27.68 24.36 58.37
N THR A 979 -27.51 25.40 59.20
CA THR A 979 -27.36 25.29 60.67
C THR A 979 -28.32 26.24 61.40
N LEU A 980 -29.06 25.73 62.40
CA LEU A 980 -30.01 26.52 63.21
C LEU A 980 -29.39 27.01 64.54
N PHE A 981 -29.67 28.26 64.90
CA PHE A 981 -29.25 28.94 66.13
C PHE A 981 -30.46 29.56 66.86
N ARG A 982 -30.46 29.59 68.20
CA ARG A 982 -31.53 30.21 69.02
C ARG A 982 -31.01 31.15 70.10
N ARG A 983 -31.79 32.15 70.53
CA ARG A 983 -31.50 33.05 71.66
C ARG A 983 -32.78 33.40 72.43
N SER A 984 -32.74 33.38 73.77
CA SER A 984 -33.84 33.87 74.63
C SER A 984 -33.90 35.40 74.65
N ILE A 985 -35.10 35.97 74.67
CA ILE A 985 -35.33 37.43 74.67
C ILE A 985 -35.60 37.92 76.10
N ASP A 986 -34.84 38.91 76.57
CA ASP A 986 -35.04 39.54 77.89
C ASP A 986 -36.13 40.63 77.83
N LEU A 987 -36.89 40.80 78.93
CA LEU A 987 -37.95 41.80 79.07
C LEU A 987 -37.47 43.25 78.93
N THR A 988 -36.20 43.52 79.17
CA THR A 988 -35.57 44.85 79.00
C THR A 988 -35.35 45.25 77.55
N GLU A 989 -35.30 44.29 76.61
CA GLU A 989 -35.14 44.55 75.17
C GLU A 989 -36.41 45.14 74.53
N PHE A 990 -37.53 45.16 75.26
CA PHE A 990 -38.78 45.79 74.83
C PHE A 990 -38.93 47.27 75.28
N LEU A 991 -37.89 47.87 75.89
CA LEU A 991 -37.89 49.26 76.38
C LEU A 991 -37.14 50.22 75.42
N LEU A 992 -37.67 51.43 75.22
CA LEU A 992 -36.96 52.51 74.49
C LEU A 992 -35.73 52.97 75.30
N PRO A 993 -34.55 53.21 74.67
CA PRO A 993 -33.38 53.74 75.37
C PRO A 993 -33.63 55.17 75.88
N GLU A 994 -33.20 55.48 77.10
CA GLU A 994 -33.34 56.82 77.70
C GLU A 994 -32.67 57.90 76.82
N GLY A 995 -33.45 58.91 76.43
CA GLY A 995 -32.93 60.14 75.79
C GLY A 995 -33.43 60.45 74.37
N LYS A 996 -34.31 59.64 73.76
CA LYS A 996 -34.97 59.99 72.48
C LYS A 996 -36.44 60.40 72.68
N THR A 997 -36.88 61.44 71.97
CA THR A 997 -38.27 61.93 72.07
C THR A 997 -39.22 61.07 71.24
N GLN A 998 -40.50 61.03 71.63
CA GLN A 998 -41.54 60.16 71.03
C GLN A 998 -41.73 60.38 69.51
N SER A 999 -41.34 61.55 68.99
CA SER A 999 -41.34 61.87 67.55
C SER A 999 -40.20 61.23 66.74
N GLU A 1000 -39.10 60.84 67.38
CA GLU A 1000 -37.94 60.22 66.72
C GLU A 1000 -38.05 58.68 66.65
N ALA A 1001 -38.94 58.08 67.46
CA ALA A 1001 -39.28 56.66 67.40
C ALA A 1001 -40.32 56.34 66.30
N ASP A 1002 -41.23 57.27 66.00
CA ASP A 1002 -42.28 57.10 64.99
C ASP A 1002 -41.76 57.08 63.52
N SER A 1003 -40.51 57.48 63.29
CA SER A 1003 -39.86 57.42 61.97
C SER A 1003 -39.11 56.10 61.70
N ALA A 1004 -39.00 55.23 62.71
CA ALA A 1004 -38.17 54.02 62.66
C ALA A 1004 -38.95 52.69 62.62
N LEU A 1005 -40.28 52.72 62.55
CA LEU A 1005 -41.10 51.52 62.37
C LEU A 1005 -42.31 51.82 61.48
N HIS A 1006 -42.28 51.36 60.22
CA HIS A 1006 -43.46 51.19 59.39
C HIS A 1006 -43.84 49.71 59.39
N VAL A 1007 -45.06 49.39 59.81
CA VAL A 1007 -45.71 48.09 59.59
C VAL A 1007 -47.04 48.37 58.93
N ASP A 1008 -47.22 47.84 57.73
CA ASP A 1008 -48.43 48.01 56.92
C ASP A 1008 -49.65 47.41 57.61
N GLY A 1009 -50.74 48.17 57.58
CA GLY A 1009 -51.90 47.97 58.42
C GLY A 1009 -52.87 46.90 57.95
N GLU A 1010 -53.66 46.42 58.91
CA GLU A 1010 -55.04 46.02 58.71
C GLU A 1010 -55.82 46.33 60.00
N VAL A 1011 -57.07 46.74 59.82
CA VAL A 1011 -57.94 47.35 60.82
C VAL A 1011 -58.54 46.26 61.71
N ALA A 1012 -58.32 46.33 63.03
CA ALA A 1012 -59.04 45.50 64.00
C ALA A 1012 -60.00 46.36 64.82
N GLU A 1013 -61.30 46.27 64.50
CA GLU A 1013 -62.36 46.40 65.51
C GLU A 1013 -62.20 45.25 66.51
N MET A 1014 -62.66 45.46 67.76
CA MET A 1014 -62.58 44.53 68.90
C MET A 1014 -62.64 43.05 68.48
N MET A 1015 -61.53 42.32 68.65
CA MET A 1015 -61.44 40.89 68.37
C MET A 1015 -61.06 40.09 69.61
N ASP A 1016 -61.85 39.06 69.86
CA ASP A 1016 -61.70 38.00 70.85
C ASP A 1016 -60.48 37.12 70.51
N ILE A 1017 -59.65 36.76 71.50
CA ILE A 1017 -58.38 36.03 71.26
C ILE A 1017 -58.68 34.53 71.06
N GLY A 1018 -58.98 34.16 69.82
CA GLY A 1018 -59.09 32.77 69.37
C GLY A 1018 -58.17 32.39 68.21
N THR A 1019 -57.61 33.35 67.47
CA THR A 1019 -56.86 33.09 66.23
C THR A 1019 -55.81 34.17 65.98
N VAL A 1020 -54.53 33.88 66.23
CA VAL A 1020 -53.38 34.63 65.70
C VAL A 1020 -52.45 33.60 65.06
N GLU A 1021 -52.47 33.52 63.73
CA GLU A 1021 -51.48 32.77 62.94
C GLU A 1021 -50.25 33.67 62.68
N ASN A 1022 -49.07 33.11 62.93
CA ASN A 1022 -47.73 33.50 62.48
C ASN A 1022 -47.44 34.97 62.16
N GLN A 1023 -47.11 35.78 63.17
CA GLN A 1023 -46.42 37.06 62.96
C GLN A 1023 -44.90 36.89 62.97
N VAL A 1024 -44.28 37.07 61.80
CA VAL A 1024 -42.82 37.16 61.62
C VAL A 1024 -42.37 38.57 61.98
N VAL A 1025 -41.46 38.71 62.94
CA VAL A 1025 -40.79 40.00 63.19
C VAL A 1025 -39.72 40.21 62.12
N LYS A 1026 -40.03 41.04 61.11
CA LYS A 1026 -39.00 41.56 60.21
C LYS A 1026 -38.25 42.71 60.89
N LEU A 1027 -36.97 42.51 61.18
CA LEU A 1027 -36.10 43.61 61.64
C LEU A 1027 -35.98 44.68 60.53
N PRO A 1028 -36.01 45.99 60.85
CA PRO A 1028 -36.02 47.04 59.86
C PRO A 1028 -34.59 47.31 59.35
N HIS A 1029 -34.14 46.53 58.36
CA HIS A 1029 -33.17 46.86 57.29
C HIS A 1029 -32.48 45.57 56.78
N PRO A 1030 -32.00 45.53 55.52
CA PRO A 1030 -31.12 44.45 55.07
C PRO A 1030 -29.85 44.49 55.93
N LEU A 1031 -29.50 43.35 56.55
CA LEU A 1031 -28.26 43.12 57.32
C LEU A 1031 -27.03 43.19 56.40
N ALA A 1032 -26.75 44.36 55.82
CA ALA A 1032 -25.62 44.55 54.94
C ALA A 1032 -24.59 45.55 55.48
N ASN A 1033 -24.91 46.45 56.43
CA ASN A 1033 -23.92 47.44 56.92
C ASN A 1033 -24.22 48.08 58.30
N ALA A 1034 -24.85 47.36 59.24
CA ALA A 1034 -24.98 47.82 60.62
C ALA A 1034 -24.40 46.78 61.58
N GLY A 1035 -23.20 47.08 62.08
CA GLY A 1035 -22.52 46.57 63.28
C GLY A 1035 -22.76 45.12 63.71
N ASP A 1036 -21.65 44.38 63.84
CA ASP A 1036 -21.48 43.03 64.43
C ASP A 1036 -22.22 42.74 65.75
N VAL A 1037 -22.87 43.72 66.38
CA VAL A 1037 -23.44 43.65 67.74
C VAL A 1037 -24.70 42.77 67.82
N VAL A 1038 -25.54 42.66 66.78
CA VAL A 1038 -26.74 41.78 66.83
C VAL A 1038 -26.40 40.32 66.52
N LEU A 1039 -25.40 40.07 65.67
CA LEU A 1039 -24.94 38.72 65.33
C LEU A 1039 -23.91 38.18 66.35
N SER A 1040 -23.16 39.04 67.04
CA SER A 1040 -22.24 38.63 68.12
C SER A 1040 -22.98 37.98 69.29
N ASP A 1041 -24.21 38.39 69.56
CA ASP A 1041 -25.01 37.82 70.64
C ASP A 1041 -25.47 36.38 70.33
N PHE A 1042 -25.68 36.06 69.04
CA PHE A 1042 -25.90 34.70 68.56
C PHE A 1042 -24.61 33.88 68.48
N ALA A 1043 -23.42 34.52 68.49
CA ALA A 1043 -22.14 33.82 68.51
C ALA A 1043 -21.84 33.17 69.87
N THR A 1044 -22.48 33.62 70.95
CA THR A 1044 -22.48 32.97 72.28
C THR A 1044 -23.63 31.99 72.50
N ALA A 1045 -24.52 31.81 71.53
CA ALA A 1045 -25.66 30.91 71.62
C ALA A 1045 -25.33 29.47 71.18
N ASN A 1046 -26.00 28.47 71.77
CA ASN A 1046 -25.77 27.07 71.44
C ASN A 1046 -26.19 26.75 69.99
N GLN A 1047 -25.26 26.23 69.19
CA GLN A 1047 -25.58 25.55 67.92
C GLN A 1047 -26.40 24.30 68.23
N ILE A 1048 -27.54 24.13 67.56
CA ILE A 1048 -28.51 23.11 67.97
C ILE A 1048 -28.55 21.95 66.98
N LYS A 1049 -28.61 22.24 65.67
CA LYS A 1049 -28.76 21.18 64.64
C LYS A 1049 -28.23 21.62 63.27
N VAL A 1050 -27.62 20.67 62.56
CA VAL A 1050 -27.17 20.81 61.16
C VAL A 1050 -27.99 19.85 60.30
N GLY A 1051 -28.61 20.36 59.24
CA GLY A 1051 -29.38 19.57 58.28
C GLY A 1051 -28.71 19.55 56.91
N ASN A 1052 -28.67 18.36 56.30
CA ASN A 1052 -28.30 18.18 54.90
C ASN A 1052 -29.52 17.69 54.12
N LYS A 1053 -29.72 18.21 52.91
CA LYS A 1053 -30.71 17.65 52.00
C LYS A 1053 -30.36 16.18 51.72
N GLN A 1054 -31.30 15.28 52.01
CA GLN A 1054 -31.23 13.89 51.53
C GLN A 1054 -31.74 13.86 50.08
N PHE A 1055 -31.15 12.99 49.25
CA PHE A 1055 -31.48 12.85 47.83
C PHE A 1055 -33.01 12.77 47.63
N ASP A 1056 -33.57 13.62 46.75
CA ASP A 1056 -35.01 13.81 46.44
C ASP A 1056 -35.92 14.52 47.47
N ALA A 1057 -35.42 15.05 48.59
CA ALA A 1057 -36.25 15.84 49.52
C ALA A 1057 -36.40 17.32 49.09
N THR A 1058 -37.65 17.82 48.99
CA THR A 1058 -37.97 19.22 48.63
C THR A 1058 -37.83 20.21 49.78
N ALA A 1059 -37.72 19.74 51.03
CA ALA A 1059 -37.53 20.58 52.22
C ALA A 1059 -36.62 19.91 53.28
N VAL A 1060 -36.07 20.69 54.22
CA VAL A 1060 -35.24 20.21 55.34
C VAL A 1060 -35.77 20.73 56.68
N ASP A 1061 -36.20 19.84 57.59
CA ASP A 1061 -36.73 20.20 58.91
C ASP A 1061 -35.66 20.23 60.02
N LEU A 1062 -35.63 21.30 60.80
CA LEU A 1062 -34.76 21.53 61.96
C LEU A 1062 -35.63 21.72 63.22
N VAL A 1063 -35.56 20.77 64.17
CA VAL A 1063 -36.42 20.73 65.39
C VAL A 1063 -35.63 21.05 66.65
N ASP A 1064 -36.17 21.89 67.54
CA ASP A 1064 -35.58 22.35 68.80
C ASP A 1064 -36.22 21.74 70.08
N GLU A 1065 -35.53 21.85 71.23
CA GLU A 1065 -35.99 21.46 72.58
C GLU A 1065 -37.06 22.41 73.16
N PRO A 1066 -37.81 22.00 74.22
CA PRO A 1066 -38.88 22.83 74.77
C PRO A 1066 -38.39 24.15 75.37
N VAL A 1067 -39.18 25.22 75.20
CA VAL A 1067 -38.81 26.59 75.59
C VAL A 1067 -39.80 27.16 76.61
N THR A 1068 -39.26 27.77 77.66
CA THR A 1068 -40.00 28.39 78.77
C THR A 1068 -40.01 29.92 78.73
N VAL A 1069 -39.25 30.52 77.80
CA VAL A 1069 -39.15 31.97 77.57
C VAL A 1069 -39.21 32.29 76.08
N ASP A 1070 -39.64 33.50 75.75
CA ASP A 1070 -39.73 33.98 74.36
C ASP A 1070 -38.36 33.87 73.66
N THR A 1071 -38.32 33.27 72.47
CA THR A 1071 -37.06 32.83 71.84
C THR A 1071 -37.00 33.24 70.36
N LEU A 1072 -35.82 33.64 69.87
CA LEU A 1072 -35.53 34.05 68.50
C LEU A 1072 -34.64 33.01 67.79
N TYR A 1073 -34.96 32.64 66.54
CA TYR A 1073 -34.23 31.66 65.73
C TYR A 1073 -33.59 32.28 64.49
N LEU A 1074 -32.39 31.82 64.13
CA LEU A 1074 -31.63 32.23 62.93
C LEU A 1074 -30.98 31.02 62.25
N VAL A 1075 -30.87 31.05 60.92
CA VAL A 1075 -30.28 29.96 60.12
C VAL A 1075 -29.04 30.45 59.36
N ARG A 1076 -27.96 29.67 59.42
CA ARG A 1076 -26.71 29.91 58.67
C ARG A 1076 -26.49 28.83 57.61
N ALA A 1077 -26.31 29.25 56.37
CA ALA A 1077 -25.84 28.43 55.26
C ALA A 1077 -24.30 28.40 55.23
N SER A 1078 -23.70 27.26 54.91
CA SER A 1078 -22.25 27.09 54.83
C SER A 1078 -21.86 26.16 53.69
N LYS A 1079 -20.96 26.59 52.81
CA LYS A 1079 -20.56 25.84 51.61
C LYS A 1079 -19.75 24.59 51.99
N LYS A 1080 -20.12 23.44 51.42
CA LYS A 1080 -19.40 22.17 51.61
C LYS A 1080 -18.00 22.28 50.99
N GLY A 1081 -16.96 22.03 51.78
CA GLY A 1081 -15.57 21.92 51.31
C GLY A 1081 -14.69 23.15 51.46
N ASN A 1082 -15.24 24.38 51.46
CA ASN A 1082 -14.44 25.60 51.65
C ASN A 1082 -14.87 26.48 52.85
N GLY A 1083 -15.98 26.13 53.52
CA GLY A 1083 -16.41 26.76 54.77
C GLY A 1083 -16.99 28.18 54.65
N GLU A 1084 -17.21 28.68 53.43
CA GLU A 1084 -17.81 30.00 53.22
C GLU A 1084 -19.24 30.02 53.80
N THR A 1085 -19.55 30.98 54.68
CA THR A 1085 -20.82 31.00 55.42
C THR A 1085 -21.63 32.25 55.10
N LEU A 1086 -22.95 32.09 55.09
CA LEU A 1086 -23.93 33.14 54.85
C LEU A 1086 -25.10 32.96 55.82
N TRP A 1087 -25.42 34.02 56.58
CA TRP A 1087 -26.64 34.04 57.38
C TRP A 1087 -27.85 34.30 56.48
N LEU A 1088 -28.92 33.52 56.66
CA LEU A 1088 -30.18 33.76 55.97
C LEU A 1088 -30.84 35.03 56.52
N ARG A 1089 -31.59 35.73 55.66
CA ARG A 1089 -31.90 37.16 55.84
C ARG A 1089 -32.90 37.50 56.97
N ASN A 1090 -33.50 36.51 57.64
CA ASN A 1090 -34.57 36.75 58.63
C ASN A 1090 -34.34 35.97 59.94
N ALA A 1091 -34.68 36.60 61.07
CA ALA A 1091 -34.80 35.95 62.36
C ALA A 1091 -36.27 35.71 62.72
N HIS A 1092 -36.59 34.57 63.34
CA HIS A 1092 -37.96 34.14 63.61
C HIS A 1092 -38.22 34.08 65.12
N MET A 1093 -39.23 34.81 65.61
CA MET A 1093 -39.58 34.88 67.05
C MET A 1093 -40.70 33.91 67.41
N VAL A 1094 -40.59 33.26 68.56
CA VAL A 1094 -41.61 32.37 69.13
C VAL A 1094 -41.94 32.81 70.56
N LEU A 1095 -43.21 33.08 70.84
CA LEU A 1095 -43.70 33.56 72.14
C LEU A 1095 -44.19 32.42 73.05
N VAL A 1096 -44.01 32.57 74.37
CA VAL A 1096 -44.39 31.60 75.41
C VAL A 1096 -45.50 32.15 76.31
N LYS A 1097 -46.57 31.36 76.54
CA LYS A 1097 -47.77 31.75 77.32
C LYS A 1097 -47.52 31.80 78.86
N PRO A 1098 -48.32 32.56 79.66
CA PRO A 1098 -48.17 32.64 81.12
C PRO A 1098 -48.32 31.29 81.85
N ASP A 1099 -47.60 31.11 82.95
CA ASP A 1099 -47.64 29.86 83.75
C ASP A 1099 -48.93 29.77 84.55
N ARG A 1100 -49.64 28.65 84.38
CA ARG A 1100 -50.94 28.38 85.02
C ARG A 1100 -50.80 27.80 86.43
N THR A 1101 -49.61 27.67 87.00
CA THR A 1101 -49.36 26.92 88.24
C THR A 1101 -49.03 27.77 89.49
N VAL A 1102 -49.09 29.11 89.40
CA VAL A 1102 -48.83 30.06 90.51
C VAL A 1102 -49.86 29.97 91.66
N LYS A 1103 -49.42 30.07 92.93
CA LYS A 1103 -50.26 29.91 94.15
C LYS A 1103 -50.90 31.24 94.64
N VAL A 1104 -52.15 31.16 95.12
CA VAL A 1104 -52.95 32.29 95.64
C VAL A 1104 -53.51 31.96 97.02
N ASP A 1105 -53.34 32.85 98.00
CA ASP A 1105 -53.78 32.74 99.43
C ASP A 1105 -54.54 34.01 99.90
N PHE A 1106 -55.11 34.07 101.11
CA PHE A 1106 -55.90 35.23 101.59
C PHE A 1106 -56.06 35.35 103.13
N GLU A 1107 -56.30 36.58 103.63
CA GLU A 1107 -56.62 36.92 105.04
C GLU A 1107 -58.08 37.41 105.19
N LEU A 1108 -58.76 37.09 106.30
CA LEU A 1108 -60.17 37.45 106.59
C LEU A 1108 -60.33 38.65 107.55
N LYS A 1109 -61.41 39.45 107.37
CA LYS A 1109 -61.90 40.51 108.29
C LYS A 1109 -62.67 39.91 109.49
N GLU A 1110 -62.92 40.69 110.54
CA GLU A 1110 -63.68 40.25 111.75
C GLU A 1110 -65.10 39.73 111.45
N ASP A 1111 -65.68 40.09 110.30
CA ASP A 1111 -67.00 39.62 109.82
C ASP A 1111 -66.93 38.37 108.91
N GLY A 1112 -65.73 37.82 108.67
CA GLY A 1112 -65.51 36.60 107.89
C GLY A 1112 -65.37 36.78 106.38
N GLN A 1113 -65.33 38.02 105.85
CA GLN A 1113 -65.01 38.27 104.43
C GLN A 1113 -63.50 38.50 104.20
N PRO A 1114 -62.93 38.15 103.04
CA PRO A 1114 -61.51 38.37 102.78
C PRO A 1114 -61.14 39.86 102.86
N ALA A 1115 -60.20 40.18 103.73
CA ALA A 1115 -59.61 41.50 103.87
C ALA A 1115 -58.57 41.75 102.77
N ARG A 1116 -57.77 40.74 102.43
CA ARG A 1116 -56.62 40.82 101.53
C ARG A 1116 -56.38 39.47 100.84
N VAL A 1117 -56.02 39.47 99.56
CA VAL A 1117 -55.64 38.26 98.81
C VAL A 1117 -54.17 38.37 98.43
N VAL A 1118 -53.39 37.33 98.68
CA VAL A 1118 -51.93 37.30 98.55
C VAL A 1118 -51.55 36.35 97.41
N ILE A 1119 -50.76 36.82 96.45
CA ILE A 1119 -50.19 35.97 95.39
C ILE A 1119 -48.74 35.66 95.74
N GLU A 1120 -48.44 34.38 95.90
CA GLU A 1120 -47.12 33.89 96.27
C GLU A 1120 -46.26 33.67 95.03
N GLN A 1121 -45.06 34.25 95.00
CA GLN A 1121 -44.11 34.16 93.89
C GLN A 1121 -44.73 34.53 92.52
N PRO A 1122 -45.28 35.73 92.39
CA PRO A 1122 -45.92 36.17 91.16
C PRO A 1122 -44.92 36.22 90.00
N GLN A 1123 -45.34 35.82 88.79
CA GLN A 1123 -44.49 35.88 87.60
C GLN A 1123 -44.17 37.35 87.24
N ASN A 1124 -42.90 37.64 86.99
CA ASN A 1124 -42.47 38.96 86.55
C ASN A 1124 -43.17 39.36 85.25
N SER A 1125 -43.65 40.61 85.20
CA SER A 1125 -44.37 41.20 84.04
C SER A 1125 -45.75 40.59 83.74
N VAL A 1126 -46.32 39.85 84.68
CA VAL A 1126 -47.72 39.42 84.67
C VAL A 1126 -48.49 40.27 85.68
N ARG A 1127 -49.58 40.87 85.23
CA ARG A 1127 -50.52 41.64 86.06
C ARG A 1127 -51.51 40.69 86.70
N TYR A 1128 -51.69 40.82 88.02
CA TYR A 1128 -52.70 40.08 88.75
C TYR A 1128 -53.80 41.03 89.25
N GLN A 1129 -55.04 40.75 88.86
CA GLN A 1129 -56.20 41.57 89.19
C GLN A 1129 -57.25 40.69 89.87
N LEU A 1130 -57.73 41.12 91.04
CA LEU A 1130 -58.95 40.56 91.61
C LEU A 1130 -60.13 40.97 90.75
N ILE A 1131 -60.96 39.99 90.41
CA ILE A 1131 -62.19 40.19 89.65
C ILE A 1131 -63.36 39.55 90.39
N ASP A 1132 -64.55 40.12 90.22
CA ASP A 1132 -65.79 39.49 90.69
C ASP A 1132 -66.24 38.34 89.75
N GLU A 1133 -67.34 37.70 90.10
CA GLU A 1133 -67.98 36.64 89.32
C GLU A 1133 -68.36 37.06 87.88
N ASN A 1134 -68.48 38.36 87.59
CA ASN A 1134 -68.75 38.90 86.27
C ASN A 1134 -67.46 39.37 85.55
N SER A 1135 -66.29 39.02 86.08
CA SER A 1135 -64.97 39.43 85.61
C SER A 1135 -64.70 40.94 85.69
N ASN A 1136 -65.46 41.69 86.48
CA ASN A 1136 -65.18 43.10 86.72
C ASN A 1136 -64.08 43.25 87.77
N PRO A 1137 -63.11 44.16 87.58
CA PRO A 1137 -62.01 44.34 88.53
C PRO A 1137 -62.53 44.87 89.88
N VAL A 1138 -62.15 44.18 90.96
CA VAL A 1138 -62.44 44.55 92.35
C VAL A 1138 -61.14 44.93 93.04
N GLY A 1139 -61.05 46.17 93.52
CA GLY A 1139 -59.83 46.70 94.13
C GLY A 1139 -58.71 46.99 93.14
N GLU A 1140 -57.62 47.56 93.64
CA GLU A 1140 -56.44 47.89 92.84
C GLU A 1140 -55.68 46.61 92.45
N PRO A 1141 -55.23 46.47 91.19
CA PRO A 1141 -54.36 45.37 90.77
C PRO A 1141 -53.01 45.40 91.48
N GLY A 1142 -52.40 44.24 91.58
CA GLY A 1142 -51.11 44.06 92.19
C GLY A 1142 -50.06 43.64 91.17
N TYR A 1143 -48.88 44.23 91.31
CA TYR A 1143 -47.78 44.07 90.38
C TYR A 1143 -46.50 43.77 91.16
N PRO A 1144 -45.67 42.81 90.69
CA PRO A 1144 -44.39 42.56 91.34
C PRO A 1144 -43.44 43.76 91.19
N LEU A 1145 -43.68 44.62 90.19
CA LEU A 1145 -42.90 45.82 89.88
C LEU A 1145 -43.86 46.95 89.42
N PRO A 1146 -43.59 48.24 89.72
CA PRO A 1146 -44.54 49.33 89.47
C PRO A 1146 -44.93 49.45 87.99
N ASP A 1147 -46.24 49.46 87.74
CA ASP A 1147 -46.87 49.56 86.41
C ASP A 1147 -46.51 50.91 85.75
N ARG A 1148 -45.62 50.86 84.74
CA ARG A 1148 -45.20 52.03 83.95
C ARG A 1148 -46.00 52.24 82.66
N GLY A 1149 -47.19 51.66 82.57
CA GLY A 1149 -48.25 52.12 81.66
C GLY A 1149 -48.04 51.83 80.17
N ILE A 1150 -48.90 50.92 79.68
CA ILE A 1150 -49.39 50.76 78.29
C ILE A 1150 -48.63 49.76 77.38
N GLY A 1151 -49.27 48.59 77.21
CA GLY A 1151 -49.31 47.77 75.98
C GLY A 1151 -50.74 47.18 75.84
N ARG A 1152 -51.24 46.92 74.61
CA ARG A 1152 -52.67 46.58 74.35
C ARG A 1152 -52.95 45.19 73.74
N SER A 1153 -51.98 44.29 73.65
CA SER A 1153 -52.25 42.86 73.33
C SER A 1153 -52.10 42.00 74.59
N ARG A 1154 -53.08 41.11 74.85
CA ARG A 1154 -53.19 40.34 76.10
C ARG A 1154 -53.04 38.85 75.82
N ILE A 1155 -52.24 38.14 76.62
CA ILE A 1155 -52.40 36.69 76.80
C ILE A 1155 -52.81 36.50 78.26
N ALA A 1156 -54.01 35.97 78.49
CA ALA A 1156 -54.63 35.90 79.81
C ALA A 1156 -54.95 34.47 80.22
N VAL A 1157 -54.82 34.20 81.52
CA VAL A 1157 -55.24 32.96 82.17
C VAL A 1157 -55.88 33.30 83.52
N ASP A 1158 -56.99 32.64 83.85
CA ASP A 1158 -57.80 32.92 85.05
C ASP A 1158 -57.61 31.86 86.15
N PHE A 1159 -57.71 32.27 87.41
CA PHE A 1159 -57.55 31.45 88.62
C PHE A 1159 -58.71 31.67 89.62
N GLU A 1160 -59.06 30.68 90.45
CA GLU A 1160 -60.05 30.80 91.54
C GLU A 1160 -59.36 30.94 92.91
N ILE A 1161 -59.97 31.67 93.85
CA ILE A 1161 -59.42 31.87 95.20
C ILE A 1161 -59.89 30.72 96.11
N PRO A 1162 -58.99 30.05 96.85
CA PRO A 1162 -59.35 28.96 97.76
C PRO A 1162 -60.18 29.43 98.98
N SER A 1163 -60.81 28.52 99.74
CA SER A 1163 -61.84 28.84 100.76
C SER A 1163 -61.41 28.77 102.23
N GLU A 1164 -60.15 28.45 102.55
CA GLU A 1164 -59.60 28.44 103.92
C GLU A 1164 -58.27 29.22 103.97
N SER A 1165 -58.05 30.05 105.00
CA SER A 1165 -56.91 30.98 105.10
C SER A 1165 -55.62 30.30 105.57
N GLY A 1166 -54.50 30.48 104.86
CA GLY A 1166 -53.16 30.05 105.25
C GLY A 1166 -52.28 31.19 105.79
N ASP A 1167 -51.43 30.89 106.78
CA ASP A 1167 -50.52 31.87 107.40
C ASP A 1167 -49.24 31.99 106.54
N SER A 1168 -49.25 32.89 105.55
CA SER A 1168 -48.15 33.10 104.61
C SER A 1168 -47.27 34.29 105.02
N THR A 1169 -45.98 34.03 105.23
CA THR A 1169 -44.94 35.03 105.55
C THR A 1169 -43.84 35.08 104.48
N ALA A 1170 -44.16 34.71 103.23
CA ALA A 1170 -43.20 34.69 102.13
C ALA A 1170 -42.82 36.11 101.66
N SER A 1171 -41.51 36.35 101.56
CA SER A 1171 -40.89 37.68 101.39
C SER A 1171 -41.13 38.36 100.03
N ASP A 1172 -41.60 37.64 99.02
CA ASP A 1172 -41.94 38.17 97.69
C ASP A 1172 -43.38 37.76 97.31
N SER A 1173 -44.35 38.40 97.96
CA SER A 1173 -45.77 38.19 97.71
C SER A 1173 -46.48 39.52 97.45
N ILE A 1174 -47.44 39.51 96.52
CA ILE A 1174 -48.24 40.70 96.19
C ILE A 1174 -49.57 40.60 96.91
N VAL A 1175 -49.89 41.63 97.68
CA VAL A 1175 -51.14 41.71 98.45
C VAL A 1175 -52.13 42.60 97.71
N LEU A 1176 -53.23 42.02 97.29
CA LEU A 1176 -54.38 42.67 96.65
C LEU A 1176 -55.40 43.06 97.73
N PRO A 1177 -55.58 44.35 98.05
CA PRO A 1177 -56.51 44.77 99.09
C PRO A 1177 -57.96 44.69 98.62
N VAL A 1178 -58.84 44.12 99.45
CA VAL A 1178 -60.29 44.12 99.22
C VAL A 1178 -60.90 45.37 99.88
N PRO A 1179 -61.60 46.27 99.15
CA PRO A 1179 -62.17 47.51 99.71
C PRO A 1179 -63.03 47.29 100.97
N LEU A 1180 -62.98 48.21 101.93
CA LEU A 1180 -63.60 48.06 103.26
C LEU A 1180 -65.13 47.87 103.20
N ASP A 1181 -65.76 48.46 102.19
CA ASP A 1181 -67.20 48.56 101.93
C ASP A 1181 -67.72 47.53 100.90
N PHE A 1182 -66.88 46.58 100.44
CA PHE A 1182 -67.30 45.49 99.57
C PHE A 1182 -67.99 44.36 100.36
N ASN A 1183 -69.23 44.02 99.98
CA ASN A 1183 -70.07 42.97 100.59
C ASN A 1183 -70.51 41.88 99.56
N GLY A 1184 -69.75 41.67 98.48
CA GLY A 1184 -70.07 40.71 97.41
C GLY A 1184 -69.63 39.27 97.70
N PRO A 1185 -70.29 38.23 97.13
CA PRO A 1185 -70.19 36.86 97.62
C PRO A 1185 -68.96 36.02 97.18
N GLN A 1186 -68.21 36.35 96.11
CA GLN A 1186 -66.99 35.59 95.69
C GLN A 1186 -66.03 36.39 94.78
N LEU A 1187 -64.71 36.11 94.84
CA LEU A 1187 -63.63 36.77 94.09
C LEU A 1187 -62.73 35.75 93.34
N ARG A 1188 -62.18 36.13 92.18
CA ARG A 1188 -61.21 35.37 91.34
C ARG A 1188 -59.98 36.21 91.01
N VAL A 1189 -58.89 35.59 90.53
CA VAL A 1189 -57.67 36.30 90.10
C VAL A 1189 -57.43 36.09 88.60
N LEU A 1190 -57.30 37.18 87.86
CA LEU A 1190 -56.90 37.19 86.44
C LEU A 1190 -55.41 37.48 86.32
N ALA A 1191 -54.62 36.57 85.74
CA ALA A 1191 -53.23 36.82 85.40
C ALA A 1191 -53.10 37.17 83.92
N THR A 1192 -52.64 38.39 83.63
CA THR A 1192 -52.51 38.89 82.27
C THR A 1192 -51.07 39.30 81.99
N ARG A 1193 -50.44 38.70 80.98
CA ARG A 1193 -49.18 39.22 80.43
C ARG A 1193 -49.50 40.18 79.30
N TYR A 1194 -48.98 41.40 79.41
CA TYR A 1194 -49.14 42.44 78.39
C TYR A 1194 -47.95 42.40 77.43
N VAL A 1195 -48.23 42.36 76.14
CA VAL A 1195 -47.23 42.55 75.09
C VAL A 1195 -47.41 43.96 74.52
N PRO A 1196 -46.34 44.76 74.32
CA PRO A 1196 -46.45 46.09 73.73
C PRO A 1196 -47.06 46.02 72.32
N SER A 1197 -48.05 46.85 72.01
CA SER A 1197 -48.61 47.01 70.66
C SER A 1197 -48.57 48.48 70.21
N ALA A 1198 -48.25 48.70 68.94
CA ALA A 1198 -47.97 50.00 68.32
C ALA A 1198 -49.16 50.98 68.36
N PHE A 1199 -48.89 52.29 68.50
CA PHE A 1199 -49.87 53.37 68.68
C PHE A 1199 -50.53 53.86 67.36
N HIS A 1200 -51.81 54.26 67.40
CA HIS A 1200 -52.59 54.77 66.24
C HIS A 1200 -53.23 56.18 66.49
N ARG A 1201 -52.90 57.10 65.55
CA ARG A 1201 -53.60 58.18 64.77
C ARG A 1201 -54.79 59.04 65.25
N SER A 1202 -54.87 60.25 64.66
CA SER A 1202 -56.11 61.00 64.31
C SER A 1202 -55.95 61.93 63.05
N PRO A 1203 -57.04 62.30 62.33
CA PRO A 1203 -57.11 62.49 60.84
C PRO A 1203 -57.64 63.91 60.40
N PRO A 1204 -58.36 64.13 59.26
CA PRO A 1204 -57.91 64.36 57.87
C PRO A 1204 -58.39 65.71 57.23
N LEU A 1205 -57.94 66.04 56.01
CA LEU A 1205 -58.61 66.96 55.05
C LEU A 1205 -58.50 66.40 53.59
N PRO A 1206 -59.42 66.73 52.64
CA PRO A 1206 -60.02 65.74 51.75
C PRO A 1206 -59.68 65.82 50.24
N LEU A 1207 -59.54 64.61 49.65
CA LEU A 1207 -60.10 64.02 48.40
C LEU A 1207 -60.43 64.87 47.15
N VAL A 1208 -59.90 64.47 45.97
CA VAL A 1208 -60.61 63.80 44.84
C VAL A 1208 -59.59 63.10 43.90
N THR A 1209 -60.00 61.96 43.34
CA THR A 1209 -59.33 60.91 42.52
C THR A 1209 -59.02 61.23 41.04
N PRO A 1210 -57.96 60.62 40.44
CA PRO A 1210 -58.09 59.58 39.37
C PRO A 1210 -57.05 58.41 39.53
N ILE A 1211 -57.27 57.11 39.18
CA ILE A 1211 -57.31 56.32 37.90
C ILE A 1211 -55.92 56.10 37.18
N PRO A 1212 -55.61 54.90 36.59
CA PRO A 1212 -54.25 54.31 36.42
C PRO A 1212 -53.73 54.13 34.95
N LEU A 1213 -52.54 53.47 34.81
CA LEU A 1213 -51.89 52.72 33.68
C LEU A 1213 -50.66 53.30 32.92
N GLN A 1214 -49.62 52.45 32.82
CA GLN A 1214 -48.63 52.14 31.76
C GLN A 1214 -47.62 53.14 31.11
N GLN A 1215 -46.36 52.64 31.05
CA GLN A 1215 -45.32 52.63 29.99
C GLN A 1215 -44.46 53.87 29.58
N ALA A 1216 -43.14 53.58 29.54
CA ALA A 1216 -42.11 53.91 28.52
C ALA A 1216 -41.39 55.30 28.45
N PHE A 1217 -40.06 55.21 28.56
CA PHE A 1217 -38.93 55.80 27.80
C PHE A 1217 -38.90 57.27 27.28
N LEU A 1218 -37.65 57.81 27.39
CA LEU A 1218 -36.86 58.56 26.40
C LEU A 1218 -36.59 60.08 26.63
N ASN A 1219 -35.28 60.37 26.65
CA ASN A 1219 -34.54 61.48 26.01
C ASN A 1219 -34.37 62.89 26.62
N TRP A 1220 -33.06 63.18 26.83
CA TRP A 1220 -32.24 64.36 26.44
C TRP A 1220 -32.45 65.72 27.13
N ARG A 1221 -31.40 66.25 27.80
CA ARG A 1221 -30.25 67.06 27.26
C ARG A 1221 -30.67 68.54 27.20
N ILE A 1222 -29.92 69.49 27.75
CA ILE A 1222 -28.82 70.24 27.09
C ILE A 1222 -28.30 71.24 28.15
N THR A 1223 -27.01 71.50 28.43
CA THR A 1223 -25.72 71.73 27.71
C THR A 1223 -25.29 73.19 27.94
N LEU A 1224 -23.95 73.38 27.97
CA LEU A 1224 -23.13 74.52 27.50
C LEU A 1224 -22.22 75.09 28.62
N GLU A 1225 -20.89 75.24 28.49
CA GLU A 1225 -19.96 75.02 27.36
C GLU A 1225 -18.47 75.19 27.77
N ALA A 1226 -17.59 74.55 26.97
CA ALA A 1226 -16.16 74.83 26.62
C ALA A 1226 -15.05 74.97 27.71
N GLY A 1227 -13.82 74.45 27.54
CA GLY A 1227 -13.12 73.87 26.39
C GLY A 1227 -11.67 73.49 26.76
N SER A 1228 -11.08 72.59 25.96
CA SER A 1228 -10.04 71.60 26.27
C SER A 1228 -8.56 71.99 26.03
N VAL A 1229 -7.69 71.14 26.59
CA VAL A 1229 -6.22 71.21 26.75
C VAL A 1229 -5.52 70.11 25.92
N SER A 1230 -4.23 70.37 25.67
CA SER A 1230 -3.09 69.68 25.02
C SER A 1230 -2.97 68.14 25.13
N ARG A 1231 -2.37 67.39 24.18
CA ARG A 1231 -0.98 67.36 23.64
C ARG A 1231 0.09 66.77 24.61
N ILE A 1232 0.72 65.68 24.14
CA ILE A 1232 2.15 65.24 24.23
C ILE A 1232 2.58 64.40 25.44
N ASP A 1233 3.04 63.16 25.14
CA ASP A 1233 4.35 62.52 25.39
C ASP A 1233 5.26 63.10 26.50
N GLU A 1234 6.20 62.44 27.17
CA GLU A 1234 6.90 61.14 27.18
C GLU A 1234 7.90 61.34 28.39
N THR A 1235 8.39 60.38 29.19
CA THR A 1235 9.49 59.44 28.87
C THR A 1235 10.05 58.83 30.19
N LYS A 1236 10.51 57.57 30.07
CA LYS A 1236 11.63 56.88 30.76
C LYS A 1236 11.49 56.34 32.19
N GLU A 1237 11.49 55.01 32.29
CA GLU A 1237 12.29 54.23 33.26
C GLU A 1237 12.75 52.89 32.64
N THR A 1238 13.87 52.35 33.14
CA THR A 1238 14.67 51.24 32.57
C THR A 1238 14.56 49.93 33.37
N GLU A 1239 14.57 48.82 32.61
CA GLU A 1239 14.91 47.42 32.95
C GLU A 1239 13.91 46.59 33.76
N LEU A 1240 13.29 45.56 33.14
CA LEU A 1240 13.06 44.21 33.72
C LEU A 1240 12.51 43.16 32.70
N SER A 1241 13.41 42.25 32.29
CA SER A 1241 13.27 40.81 32.01
C SER A 1241 11.92 40.14 31.62
N ALA A 1242 11.86 39.68 30.36
CA ALA A 1242 11.48 38.34 29.84
C ALA A 1242 10.11 37.66 30.14
N LYS A 1243 9.42 37.27 29.03
CA LYS A 1243 8.48 36.13 28.84
C LYS A 1243 7.12 36.18 29.57
N GLU A 1244 5.95 35.80 29.05
CA GLU A 1244 5.37 35.25 27.78
C GLU A 1244 3.86 34.93 28.11
N PRO A 1245 2.86 34.73 27.20
CA PRO A 1245 2.60 33.37 26.68
C PRO A 1245 1.68 33.21 25.45
N GLU A 1246 2.09 32.55 24.38
CA GLU A 1246 3.11 33.22 23.63
C GLU A 1246 2.70 34.71 23.62
N THR A 1247 1.46 35.03 23.19
CA THR A 1247 0.66 34.50 22.05
C THR A 1247 -0.63 35.32 21.95
N LYS A 1248 -0.81 36.15 20.94
CA LYS A 1248 0.13 36.74 19.99
C LYS A 1248 -0.54 38.02 19.48
N ASP A 1249 0.29 38.93 18.99
CA ASP A 1249 -0.05 40.25 18.43
C ASP A 1249 0.31 40.30 16.92
N GLN A 1250 -0.41 41.13 16.19
CA GLN A 1250 -0.16 41.98 15.01
C GLN A 1250 0.93 41.70 13.91
N VAL A 1251 0.51 41.85 12.62
CA VAL A 1251 1.01 42.75 11.51
C VAL A 1251 2.44 42.56 10.93
N GLU A 1252 2.83 42.73 9.64
CA GLU A 1252 2.32 42.73 8.25
C GLU A 1252 3.57 42.87 7.31
N ARG A 1253 3.50 42.43 6.06
CA ARG A 1253 4.05 43.20 4.92
C ARG A 1253 3.32 42.84 3.62
N SER A 1254 2.53 43.76 3.10
CA SER A 1254 2.35 43.94 1.67
C SER A 1254 2.36 45.43 1.33
N GLU A 1255 2.56 45.68 0.04
CA GLU A 1255 3.05 46.90 -0.57
C GLU A 1255 2.05 48.06 -0.62
N SER A 1256 2.63 49.26 -0.67
CA SER A 1256 2.26 50.41 -1.52
C SER A 1256 0.92 51.11 -1.28
N LEU A 1257 0.97 52.43 -1.08
CA LEU A 1257 0.25 53.36 -1.95
C LEU A 1257 0.82 54.80 -1.88
N ASP A 1258 1.10 55.23 -3.10
CA ASP A 1258 1.52 56.47 -3.71
C ASP A 1258 0.90 57.82 -3.20
N GLN A 1259 1.70 58.89 -3.39
CA GLN A 1259 1.37 60.30 -3.68
C GLN A 1259 1.42 61.43 -2.61
N SER A 1260 2.28 62.41 -2.94
CA SER A 1260 2.27 63.88 -2.67
C SER A 1260 2.59 64.34 -1.23
N GLU A 1261 3.39 65.37 -0.96
CA GLU A 1261 4.11 66.39 -1.74
C GLU A 1261 5.09 67.12 -0.78
N GLU A 1262 6.17 67.69 -1.35
CA GLU A 1262 6.88 68.90 -0.90
C GLU A 1262 7.63 69.02 0.46
N ASN A 1263 8.96 69.21 0.30
CA ASN A 1263 9.77 70.34 0.80
C ASN A 1263 10.38 70.37 2.23
N LEU A 1264 11.72 70.53 2.19
CA LEU A 1264 12.61 71.43 2.96
C LEU A 1264 13.43 70.88 4.14
N ASP A 1265 14.76 70.85 3.87
CA ASP A 1265 15.90 71.34 4.65
C ASP A 1265 16.05 70.98 6.14
N SER A 1266 17.03 70.13 6.47
CA SER A 1266 18.40 70.53 6.88
C SER A 1266 19.21 69.36 7.44
#